data_AF-A0A812V7Y3-F1
#
_entry.id   AF-A0A812V7Y3-F1
#
_cell.length_a   1.000
_cell.length_b   1.000
_cell.length_c   1.000
_cell.angle_alpha   90.00
_cell.angle_beta   90.00
_cell.angle_gamma   90.00
#
_symmetry.space_group_name_H-M   'P 1'
#
loop_
_entity.id
_entity.type
_entity.pdbx_description
1 polymer ?
#
loop_
_entity_poly.entity_id
_entity_poly.type
_entity_poly.pdbx_seq_one_letter_code
_entity_poly.pdbx_strand_id
1 'polypeptide(L)'
;MAVNPPKAEEDQLLWPEVGSSDFLRFDFGGVAYTDELAKNQARVKNLSAIKCMVKTLKPGGDTQKAPDLRVMWMEHDFAFFGGSLGCAEGEKLTRGFEYAKQHGLPVVVKCASGGARMHEGTLALMQMAKISCAVAALGSAGLPFITLLVDPCYGGVSASYAMQSDVRIGAARGRLGFSGPQVILNTQFGMHQNAYDHECPDQFQSNEFGKHHGVVDIVVPAEEMESVAWQVLSVLAAKPKHAPSTSSIAVPRITQFPAGDPNYMKARNLDRYDSTDIVNELADRFIDLGGDGKGPNGLDKCLRCGIATLRSGRSVVVMRCCKGHTPTEREKHNHAMPAPAGYRTALRFFDLAERFGLPVVTLVDTVGAWPSFAAETAGQSEAIAANLTKMGGLKVPIVTVIIGEGGSGGALAIAMGNKIGMLSQAYYSTITPEGAASILGRYKDDDHKKVQFPEDCMALASKQNIYAPQLKELGVIDEVIWEKEGEDCKSFPATMGNISAFVEASLQELGGMDSDNLVEQRYQKFRSMGKFQEYSPEERAALTSVPADQKVKKRRTMPTPPKILTLLTETTVKGANSFFRGKGPSYCPRTASLKVEPQPAAKPERNAKQILDEEGPEAMAKWVRETSKERVLLTDTTMRDAHQSLFATRMRTADMLKAAPEMSKHLHQYFSLECWGGATFDVAYRFLNEDAFRRLEELRAAIPNICTQMLLRGANGVGYKSYPDNVVEEFVRQAATSGMDVFRIFDCFNDVDQMKLSIDAVRKMKKVAEVAMCFTGDFLSPKEKIYTLGYYEELCKKCVDAGAHMIAIKDMAGLLKPAHAAPLIQVIRSVTDLPIHFHTHNTSSAQLATLHAMADAGCDIVDGCFAAIADGTSQPSLNAFLATMEGRPRDPKIDHRMLEGLDSYWAKVRDMYSPFESGMKAMTARVFEHQVPGGQYSNMYAQCRELGNAENWDQVLQMYADVNKWCGDIVKVTPSSKSVGDIALFLLKQGIQVSDFDNLPKMQALQWPQSAIELARGEMGTPHFGFPKRMQDAILTGRQLKPLEGRPGDTLAAEDFAKVRADMKTEFGVEPSSEDMNAFLMYPGVFRDYMKHLGKVGPLATCLPTPAFFYGLSVNEVIEFEVPGPSVVEAESQANAALPKTKVSIKLLRVGPREHENMRTCEWLVDGVTYEVSIKDPPPGTTSYSGPMANLSNNSHVACPLPGVIAAIAVEEGSKVKKDDVLFTVVAMKMEVIVRAPADCTVAELCVAKDADVVDGALLAKLEL
;
A
#
# COMPACT_ATOMS: atom_id res chain seq x y z
N MET A 1 -29.23 -17.05 51.16
CA MET A 1 -29.64 -18.47 51.11
C MET A 1 -28.64 -19.20 50.21
N ALA A 2 -27.79 -20.05 50.78
CA ALA A 2 -26.83 -20.86 50.02
C ALA A 2 -27.51 -22.16 49.60
N VAL A 3 -28.13 -22.16 48.42
CA VAL A 3 -28.42 -23.40 47.70
C VAL A 3 -27.14 -23.69 46.89
N ASN A 4 -26.41 -24.75 47.24
CA ASN A 4 -25.34 -25.23 46.37
C ASN A 4 -25.97 -25.54 45.00
N PRO A 5 -25.56 -24.90 43.90
CA PRO A 5 -26.07 -25.26 42.59
C PRO A 5 -25.70 -26.74 42.32
N PRO A 6 -26.62 -27.55 41.77
CA PRO A 6 -26.31 -28.93 41.38
C PRO A 6 -25.11 -28.95 40.42
N LYS A 7 -24.36 -30.07 40.38
CA LYS A 7 -23.34 -30.30 39.35
C LYS A 7 -24.04 -30.15 37.99
N ALA A 8 -23.66 -29.13 37.23
CA ALA A 8 -24.25 -28.85 35.94
C ALA A 8 -23.98 -30.02 34.97
N GLU A 9 -25.00 -30.43 34.24
CA GLU A 9 -24.82 -31.32 33.08
C GLU A 9 -24.06 -30.58 31.98
N GLU A 10 -23.37 -31.34 31.14
CA GLU A 10 -22.60 -30.78 30.02
C GLU A 10 -23.50 -30.00 29.05
N ASP A 11 -23.04 -28.83 28.61
CA ASP A 11 -23.76 -27.90 27.71
C ASP A 11 -25.10 -27.35 28.24
N GLN A 12 -25.43 -27.58 29.52
CA GLN A 12 -26.60 -26.96 30.15
C GLN A 12 -26.33 -25.47 30.43
N LEU A 13 -27.24 -24.59 29.97
CA LEU A 13 -27.19 -23.17 30.28
C LEU A 13 -27.37 -22.92 31.78
N LEU A 14 -26.41 -22.22 32.38
CA LEU A 14 -26.41 -21.75 33.76
C LEU A 14 -27.00 -20.35 33.87
N TRP A 15 -27.80 -20.16 34.93
CA TRP A 15 -28.56 -18.94 35.23
C TRP A 15 -29.37 -18.37 34.05
N PRO A 16 -30.07 -19.20 33.26
CA PRO A 16 -30.81 -18.68 32.12
C PRO A 16 -32.01 -17.81 32.52
N GLU A 17 -32.41 -17.82 33.79
CA GLU A 17 -33.41 -16.94 34.41
C GLU A 17 -32.95 -15.49 34.60
N VAL A 18 -31.64 -15.22 34.61
CA VAL A 18 -31.11 -13.85 34.82
C VAL A 18 -31.23 -13.06 33.51
N GLY A 19 -31.98 -11.95 33.55
CA GLY A 19 -32.25 -11.10 32.39
C GLY A 19 -31.98 -9.63 32.64
N SER A 20 -31.72 -8.90 31.53
CA SER A 20 -31.56 -7.44 31.56
C SER A 20 -32.88 -6.78 31.92
N SER A 21 -32.86 -5.63 32.59
CA SER A 21 -34.08 -4.94 33.04
C SER A 21 -33.98 -3.42 32.90
N ASP A 22 -35.11 -2.77 32.63
CA ASP A 22 -35.18 -1.30 32.52
C ASP A 22 -35.43 -0.64 33.88
N PHE A 23 -34.41 -0.67 34.74
CA PHE A 23 -34.48 -0.06 36.08
C PHE A 23 -34.31 1.47 36.06
N LEU A 24 -33.88 2.05 34.94
CA LEU A 24 -33.75 3.50 34.75
C LEU A 24 -35.01 4.11 34.13
N ARG A 25 -35.95 3.30 33.63
CA ARG A 25 -37.09 3.75 32.80
C ARG A 25 -36.58 4.57 31.60
N PHE A 26 -35.59 4.01 30.93
CA PHE A 26 -34.85 4.70 29.88
C PHE A 26 -35.72 4.84 28.62
N ASP A 27 -35.92 6.08 28.19
CA ASP A 27 -36.62 6.45 26.95
C ASP A 27 -35.87 7.62 26.30
N PHE A 28 -35.53 7.45 25.03
CA PHE A 28 -34.83 8.43 24.21
C PHE A 28 -35.31 8.37 22.76
N GLY A 29 -35.66 9.52 22.17
CA GLY A 29 -36.09 9.62 20.78
C GLY A 29 -37.44 8.94 20.45
N GLY A 30 -38.30 8.74 21.45
CA GLY A 30 -39.61 8.07 21.29
C GLY A 30 -39.53 6.54 21.25
N VAL A 31 -38.44 5.97 21.75
CA VAL A 31 -38.21 4.53 21.84
C VAL A 31 -37.86 4.18 23.29
N ALA A 32 -38.74 3.41 23.94
CA ALA A 32 -38.50 2.92 25.29
C ALA A 32 -37.55 1.73 25.29
N TYR A 33 -36.64 1.66 26.28
CA TYR A 33 -35.71 0.53 26.44
C TYR A 33 -36.45 -0.80 26.63
N THR A 34 -37.61 -0.80 27.29
CA THR A 34 -38.49 -1.97 27.41
C THR A 34 -38.87 -2.59 26.05
N ASP A 35 -39.13 -1.76 25.04
CA ASP A 35 -39.56 -2.22 23.72
C ASP A 35 -38.38 -2.78 22.92
N GLU A 36 -37.21 -2.15 23.02
CA GLU A 36 -35.99 -2.66 22.41
C GLU A 36 -35.51 -3.96 23.07
N LEU A 37 -35.68 -4.06 24.39
CA LEU A 37 -35.35 -5.24 25.16
C LEU A 37 -36.21 -6.44 24.72
N ALA A 38 -37.53 -6.27 24.63
CA ALA A 38 -38.43 -7.32 24.15
C ALA A 38 -38.07 -7.80 22.73
N LYS A 39 -37.75 -6.87 21.82
CA LYS A 39 -37.33 -7.20 20.44
C LYS A 39 -36.04 -8.00 20.40
N ASN A 40 -35.03 -7.61 21.18
CA ASN A 40 -33.74 -8.30 21.21
C ASN A 40 -33.84 -9.67 21.89
N GLN A 41 -34.65 -9.79 22.96
CA GLN A 41 -34.91 -11.06 23.64
C GLN A 41 -35.59 -12.08 22.72
N ALA A 42 -36.59 -11.63 21.94
CA ALA A 42 -37.24 -12.46 20.93
C ALA A 42 -36.26 -12.87 19.80
N ARG A 43 -35.40 -11.95 19.35
CA ARG A 43 -34.44 -12.21 18.27
C ARG A 43 -33.45 -13.33 18.59
N VAL A 44 -32.88 -13.33 19.80
CA VAL A 44 -31.84 -14.31 20.19
C VAL A 44 -32.37 -15.46 21.03
N LYS A 45 -33.67 -15.43 21.39
CA LYS A 45 -34.32 -16.39 22.29
C LYS A 45 -33.60 -16.55 23.63
N ASN A 46 -33.06 -15.45 24.16
CA ASN A 46 -32.35 -15.39 25.44
C ASN A 46 -32.61 -14.05 26.14
N LEU A 47 -32.48 -14.02 27.46
CA LEU A 47 -32.80 -12.84 28.28
C LEU A 47 -31.64 -11.83 28.43
N SER A 48 -30.44 -12.22 28.00
CA SER A 48 -29.23 -11.39 28.04
C SER A 48 -28.26 -11.78 26.91
N ALA A 49 -27.21 -10.99 26.72
CA ALA A 49 -26.15 -11.26 25.75
C ALA A 49 -25.14 -12.32 26.19
N ILE A 50 -25.27 -12.92 27.38
CA ILE A 50 -24.29 -13.90 27.90
C ILE A 50 -24.94 -15.27 28.11
N LYS A 51 -24.25 -16.29 27.61
CA LYS A 51 -24.52 -17.70 27.89
C LYS A 51 -23.38 -18.25 28.74
N CYS A 52 -23.72 -18.88 29.85
CA CYS A 52 -22.78 -19.53 30.76
C CYS A 52 -23.09 -21.03 30.76
N MET A 53 -22.08 -21.91 30.67
CA MET A 53 -22.27 -23.37 30.75
C MET A 53 -20.97 -24.06 31.14
N VAL A 54 -21.07 -25.32 31.56
CA VAL A 54 -19.91 -26.20 31.69
C VAL A 54 -19.76 -26.97 30.39
N LYS A 55 -18.62 -26.79 29.71
CA LYS A 55 -18.34 -27.39 28.40
C LYS A 55 -17.10 -28.28 28.50
N THR A 56 -17.08 -29.38 27.75
CA THR A 56 -15.86 -30.19 27.59
C THR A 56 -15.16 -29.82 26.30
N LEU A 57 -13.91 -29.38 26.40
CA LEU A 57 -13.03 -29.17 25.26
C LEU A 57 -12.29 -30.46 24.94
N LYS A 58 -12.19 -30.80 23.64
CA LYS A 58 -11.53 -32.00 23.13
C LYS A 58 -10.20 -31.66 22.44
N PRO A 59 -9.21 -32.57 22.44
CA PRO A 59 -7.98 -32.40 21.66
C PRO A 59 -8.26 -32.38 20.15
N GLY A 60 -7.68 -31.42 19.42
CA GLY A 60 -7.69 -31.36 17.95
C GLY A 60 -6.46 -32.02 17.29
N GLY A 61 -6.62 -32.55 16.08
CA GLY A 61 -5.54 -33.14 15.27
C GLY A 61 -5.06 -34.53 15.71
N ASP A 62 -3.82 -34.90 15.35
CA ASP A 62 -3.13 -36.21 15.61
C ASP A 62 -2.96 -36.58 17.10
N THR A 63 -3.59 -35.84 18.02
CA THR A 63 -3.47 -35.97 19.48
C THR A 63 -4.67 -36.70 20.12
N GLN A 64 -5.37 -37.58 19.39
CA GLN A 64 -6.56 -38.35 19.83
C GLN A 64 -6.40 -39.20 21.12
N LYS A 65 -5.22 -39.22 21.76
CA LYS A 65 -4.95 -39.91 23.04
C LYS A 65 -4.93 -39.00 24.27
N ALA A 66 -5.11 -37.69 24.14
CA ALA A 66 -5.06 -36.75 25.26
C ALA A 66 -6.42 -36.60 25.98
N PRO A 67 -6.45 -36.30 27.30
CA PRO A 67 -7.70 -36.23 28.06
C PRO A 67 -8.54 -34.99 27.76
N ASP A 68 -9.85 -35.18 27.81
CA ASP A 68 -10.86 -34.12 27.73
C ASP A 68 -10.73 -33.11 28.89
N LEU A 69 -10.94 -31.81 28.62
CA LEU A 69 -10.87 -30.75 29.63
C LEU A 69 -12.24 -30.12 29.87
N ARG A 70 -12.74 -30.22 31.12
CA ARG A 70 -13.95 -29.51 31.54
C ARG A 70 -13.62 -28.08 31.91
N VAL A 71 -14.34 -27.12 31.34
CA VAL A 71 -14.14 -25.69 31.56
C VAL A 71 -15.45 -25.00 31.88
N MET A 72 -15.37 -23.89 32.62
CA MET A 72 -16.44 -22.92 32.69
C MET A 72 -16.40 -22.08 31.41
N TRP A 73 -17.37 -22.29 30.51
CA TRP A 73 -17.49 -21.60 29.24
C TRP A 73 -18.51 -20.47 29.34
N MET A 74 -18.09 -19.27 28.96
CA MET A 74 -18.96 -18.09 28.91
C MET A 74 -18.82 -17.44 27.54
N GLU A 75 -19.92 -17.12 26.87
CA GLU A 75 -19.87 -16.53 25.53
C GLU A 75 -20.86 -15.38 25.35
N HIS A 76 -20.41 -14.37 24.60
CA HIS A 76 -21.23 -13.26 24.14
C HIS A 76 -22.06 -13.65 22.91
N ASP A 77 -23.32 -13.21 22.89
CA ASP A 77 -24.20 -13.21 21.74
C ASP A 77 -24.33 -11.78 21.18
N PHE A 78 -23.56 -11.50 20.12
CA PHE A 78 -23.51 -10.16 19.52
C PHE A 78 -24.86 -9.71 18.95
N ALA A 79 -25.76 -10.66 18.63
CA ALA A 79 -27.10 -10.34 18.17
C ALA A 79 -28.02 -9.80 19.28
N PHE A 80 -27.58 -9.71 20.54
CA PHE A 80 -28.32 -9.03 21.61
C PHE A 80 -27.66 -7.69 21.92
N PHE A 81 -28.24 -6.58 21.45
CA PHE A 81 -27.68 -5.22 21.64
C PHE A 81 -26.18 -5.08 21.29
N GLY A 82 -25.71 -5.75 20.24
CA GLY A 82 -24.28 -5.72 19.87
C GLY A 82 -23.39 -6.36 20.94
N GLY A 83 -23.90 -7.31 21.71
CA GLY A 83 -23.17 -7.98 22.79
C GLY A 83 -22.77 -7.06 23.94
N SER A 84 -23.42 -5.90 24.10
CA SER A 84 -23.05 -4.88 25.09
C SER A 84 -23.11 -5.40 26.53
N LEU A 85 -22.14 -5.04 27.38
CA LEU A 85 -22.09 -5.39 28.81
C LEU A 85 -23.11 -4.56 29.60
N GLY A 86 -24.21 -5.18 30.04
CA GLY A 86 -25.17 -4.65 31.01
C GLY A 86 -25.07 -5.36 32.36
N CYS A 87 -25.97 -5.03 33.29
CA CYS A 87 -26.01 -5.55 34.66
C CYS A 87 -26.26 -7.06 34.71
N ALA A 88 -27.13 -7.59 33.84
CA ALA A 88 -27.41 -9.02 33.77
C ALA A 88 -26.23 -9.81 33.21
N GLU A 89 -25.56 -9.28 32.19
CA GLU A 89 -24.32 -9.84 31.66
C GLU A 89 -23.21 -9.83 32.71
N GLY A 90 -23.05 -8.70 33.42
CA GLY A 90 -22.12 -8.55 34.54
C GLY A 90 -22.33 -9.57 35.65
N GLU A 91 -23.58 -9.78 36.04
CA GLU A 91 -23.95 -10.79 37.04
C GLU A 91 -23.64 -12.21 36.57
N LYS A 92 -24.03 -12.59 35.35
CA LYS A 92 -23.79 -13.93 34.81
C LYS A 92 -22.30 -14.26 34.71
N LEU A 93 -21.49 -13.32 34.22
CA LEU A 93 -20.04 -13.48 34.14
C LEU A 93 -19.43 -13.65 35.54
N THR A 94 -19.84 -12.81 36.49
CA THR A 94 -19.37 -12.87 37.88
C THR A 94 -19.72 -14.21 38.54
N ARG A 95 -20.97 -14.66 38.42
CA ARG A 95 -21.40 -15.98 38.90
C ARG A 95 -20.61 -17.10 38.23
N GLY A 96 -20.26 -16.96 36.95
CA GLY A 96 -19.40 -17.90 36.22
C GLY A 96 -18.01 -18.01 36.81
N PHE A 97 -17.34 -16.88 37.06
CA PHE A 97 -16.03 -16.86 37.74
C PHE A 97 -16.09 -17.42 39.17
N GLU A 98 -17.12 -17.07 39.94
CA GLU A 98 -17.37 -17.60 41.29
C GLU A 98 -17.59 -19.12 41.26
N TYR A 99 -18.39 -19.62 40.30
CA TYR A 99 -18.64 -21.04 40.10
C TYR A 99 -17.36 -21.79 39.72
N ALA A 100 -16.56 -21.24 38.81
CA ALA A 100 -15.28 -21.80 38.41
C ALA A 100 -14.31 -21.90 39.59
N LYS A 101 -14.21 -20.84 40.41
CA LYS A 101 -13.44 -20.84 41.65
C LYS A 101 -13.91 -21.91 42.63
N GLN A 102 -15.22 -22.02 42.86
CA GLN A 102 -15.81 -22.99 43.77
C GLN A 102 -15.57 -24.44 43.34
N HIS A 103 -15.60 -24.71 42.03
CA HIS A 103 -15.50 -26.05 41.46
C HIS A 103 -14.11 -26.41 40.91
N GLY A 104 -13.14 -25.51 41.02
CA GLY A 104 -11.77 -25.71 40.54
C GLY A 104 -11.66 -25.83 39.01
N LEU A 105 -12.53 -25.16 38.26
CA LEU A 105 -12.57 -25.25 36.79
C LEU A 105 -11.72 -24.12 36.16
N PRO A 106 -10.98 -24.41 35.07
CA PRO A 106 -10.51 -23.38 34.15
C PRO A 106 -11.66 -22.55 33.56
N VAL A 107 -11.39 -21.30 33.20
CA VAL A 107 -12.38 -20.39 32.61
C VAL A 107 -12.02 -20.06 31.17
N VAL A 108 -13.02 -20.11 30.27
CA VAL A 108 -12.93 -19.60 28.90
C VAL A 108 -14.04 -18.58 28.67
N VAL A 109 -13.69 -17.37 28.23
CA VAL A 109 -14.67 -16.35 27.83
C VAL A 109 -14.52 -16.01 26.35
N LYS A 110 -15.56 -16.23 25.55
CA LYS A 110 -15.65 -15.80 24.15
C LYS A 110 -16.26 -14.40 24.06
N CYS A 111 -15.42 -13.41 23.75
CA CYS A 111 -15.74 -11.99 23.80
C CYS A 111 -16.14 -11.45 22.42
N ALA A 112 -17.39 -10.99 22.31
CA ALA A 112 -17.94 -10.26 21.16
C ALA A 112 -18.82 -9.12 21.69
N SER A 113 -18.36 -7.87 21.63
CA SER A 113 -19.08 -6.74 22.24
C SER A 113 -18.77 -5.40 21.59
N GLY A 114 -19.80 -4.55 21.49
CA GLY A 114 -19.68 -3.13 21.14
C GLY A 114 -19.33 -2.22 22.33
N GLY A 115 -19.23 -2.73 23.57
CA GLY A 115 -18.90 -1.94 24.76
C GLY A 115 -19.91 -2.09 25.92
N ALA A 116 -20.03 -1.06 26.77
CA ALA A 116 -20.98 -1.06 27.89
C ALA A 116 -22.40 -0.64 27.46
N ARG A 117 -23.44 -1.15 28.12
CA ARG A 117 -24.84 -0.87 27.75
C ARG A 117 -25.28 0.52 28.21
N MET A 118 -25.43 1.44 27.25
CA MET A 118 -25.77 2.84 27.52
C MET A 118 -27.15 3.02 28.16
N HIS A 119 -28.12 2.15 27.84
CA HIS A 119 -29.48 2.16 28.39
C HIS A 119 -29.52 1.89 29.91
N GLU A 120 -28.48 1.28 30.47
CA GLU A 120 -28.38 0.91 31.88
C GLU A 120 -27.41 1.83 32.68
N GLY A 121 -26.88 2.88 32.03
CA GLY A 121 -26.12 3.96 32.65
C GLY A 121 -24.85 3.49 33.39
N THR A 122 -24.49 4.20 34.47
CA THR A 122 -23.25 3.96 35.22
C THR A 122 -23.20 2.58 35.88
N LEU A 123 -24.34 1.95 36.20
CA LEU A 123 -24.35 0.58 36.72
C LEU A 123 -23.85 -0.44 35.70
N ALA A 124 -24.05 -0.21 34.39
CA ALA A 124 -23.45 -1.03 33.35
C ALA A 124 -21.91 -0.88 33.32
N LEU A 125 -21.39 0.34 33.50
CA LEU A 125 -19.94 0.57 33.64
C LEU A 125 -19.35 -0.17 34.85
N MET A 126 -20.04 -0.12 36.01
CA MET A 126 -19.58 -0.79 37.24
C MET A 126 -19.48 -2.31 37.12
N GLN A 127 -20.11 -2.93 36.11
CA GLN A 127 -19.94 -4.36 35.87
C GLN A 127 -18.50 -4.72 35.50
N MET A 128 -17.73 -3.79 34.90
CA MET A 128 -16.29 -3.98 34.69
C MET A 128 -15.56 -4.20 36.02
N ALA A 129 -15.82 -3.37 37.01
CA ALA A 129 -15.22 -3.48 38.35
C ALA A 129 -15.68 -4.76 39.06
N LYS A 130 -16.98 -5.08 39.01
CA LYS A 130 -17.54 -6.32 39.56
C LYS A 130 -16.82 -7.55 39.01
N ILE A 131 -16.71 -7.67 37.68
CA ILE A 131 -16.08 -8.82 37.05
C ILE A 131 -14.58 -8.85 37.34
N SER A 132 -13.90 -7.70 37.29
CA SER A 132 -12.45 -7.60 37.58
C SER A 132 -12.10 -8.12 38.98
N CYS A 133 -12.95 -7.80 39.97
CA CYS A 133 -12.84 -8.35 41.32
C CYS A 133 -12.94 -9.89 41.34
N ALA A 134 -13.88 -10.46 40.58
CA ALA A 134 -14.03 -11.92 40.46
C ALA A 134 -12.85 -12.59 39.72
N VAL A 135 -12.32 -11.94 38.67
CA VAL A 135 -11.12 -12.39 37.96
C VAL A 135 -9.91 -12.37 38.89
N ALA A 136 -9.69 -11.30 39.66
CA ALA A 136 -8.62 -11.23 40.66
C ALA A 136 -8.75 -12.34 41.73
N ALA A 137 -9.98 -12.63 42.17
CA ALA A 137 -10.27 -13.69 43.12
C ALA A 137 -10.04 -15.11 42.54
N LEU A 138 -10.25 -15.29 41.23
CA LEU A 138 -9.95 -16.53 40.50
C LEU A 138 -8.43 -16.74 40.35
N GLY A 139 -7.70 -15.71 39.92
CA GLY A 139 -6.25 -15.75 39.79
C GLY A 139 -5.56 -16.02 41.14
N SER A 140 -6.06 -15.43 42.23
CA SER A 140 -5.60 -15.74 43.60
C SER A 140 -5.83 -17.20 44.01
N ALA A 141 -6.80 -17.90 43.40
CA ALA A 141 -7.03 -19.34 43.59
C ALA A 141 -6.18 -20.22 42.66
N GLY A 142 -5.30 -19.61 41.86
CA GLY A 142 -4.42 -20.29 40.90
C GLY A 142 -5.19 -21.07 39.84
N LEU A 143 -6.32 -20.55 39.38
CA LEU A 143 -7.12 -21.17 38.31
C LEU A 143 -6.93 -20.40 36.99
N PRO A 144 -6.66 -21.09 35.88
CA PRO A 144 -6.39 -20.43 34.61
C PRO A 144 -7.64 -19.87 33.97
N PHE A 145 -7.51 -18.69 33.37
CA PHE A 145 -8.53 -17.96 32.64
C PHE A 145 -8.00 -17.54 31.27
N ILE A 146 -8.67 -17.95 30.19
CA ILE A 146 -8.33 -17.55 28.82
C ILE A 146 -9.50 -16.84 28.12
N THR A 147 -9.19 -15.94 27.18
CA THR A 147 -10.20 -15.25 26.37
C THR A 147 -10.08 -15.60 24.90
N LEU A 148 -11.23 -15.72 24.23
CA LEU A 148 -11.37 -15.87 22.80
C LEU A 148 -11.93 -14.57 22.23
N LEU A 149 -11.09 -13.77 21.57
CA LEU A 149 -11.44 -12.44 21.07
C LEU A 149 -11.97 -12.55 19.63
N VAL A 150 -13.28 -12.37 19.44
CA VAL A 150 -13.95 -12.49 18.14
C VAL A 150 -14.50 -11.15 17.65
N ASP A 151 -14.83 -11.07 16.36
CA ASP A 151 -15.28 -9.82 15.75
C ASP A 151 -16.68 -9.38 16.22
N PRO A 152 -16.88 -8.11 16.61
CA PRO A 152 -15.89 -7.17 17.18
C PRO A 152 -15.86 -7.22 18.72
N CYS A 153 -14.77 -6.77 19.35
CA CYS A 153 -14.62 -6.61 20.80
C CYS A 153 -14.08 -5.21 21.16
N TYR A 154 -14.97 -4.31 21.59
CA TYR A 154 -14.64 -2.91 21.91
C TYR A 154 -15.03 -2.48 23.33
N GLY A 155 -14.57 -1.29 23.73
CA GLY A 155 -15.08 -0.56 24.89
C GLY A 155 -14.83 -1.28 26.21
N GLY A 156 -15.81 -1.21 27.13
CA GLY A 156 -15.69 -1.74 28.49
C GLY A 156 -15.36 -3.23 28.58
N VAL A 157 -15.73 -4.03 27.56
CA VAL A 157 -15.36 -5.46 27.50
C VAL A 157 -13.88 -5.62 27.19
N SER A 158 -13.38 -4.93 26.15
CA SER A 158 -11.95 -4.91 25.82
C SER A 158 -11.12 -4.38 27.00
N ALA A 159 -11.62 -3.38 27.72
CA ALA A 159 -10.93 -2.71 28.84
C ALA A 159 -11.09 -3.42 30.20
N SER A 160 -11.63 -4.63 30.23
CA SER A 160 -11.78 -5.44 31.45
C SER A 160 -11.44 -6.91 31.17
N TYR A 161 -12.35 -7.84 31.45
CA TYR A 161 -12.07 -9.28 31.47
C TYR A 161 -11.54 -9.83 30.14
N ALA A 162 -11.80 -9.19 28.99
CA ALA A 162 -11.22 -9.62 27.72
C ALA A 162 -9.68 -9.54 27.72
N MET A 163 -9.10 -8.57 28.43
CA MET A 163 -7.66 -8.35 28.57
C MET A 163 -7.09 -8.80 29.93
N GLN A 164 -7.91 -9.31 30.85
CA GLN A 164 -7.48 -9.81 32.16
C GLN A 164 -7.24 -11.33 32.18
N SER A 165 -7.37 -11.99 31.04
CA SER A 165 -7.04 -13.41 30.90
C SER A 165 -5.52 -13.64 30.94
N ASP A 166 -5.15 -14.83 31.38
CA ASP A 166 -3.77 -15.31 31.36
C ASP A 166 -3.26 -15.52 29.93
N VAL A 167 -4.16 -15.89 29.00
CA VAL A 167 -3.88 -16.01 27.56
C VAL A 167 -5.05 -15.49 26.73
N ARG A 168 -4.74 -14.66 25.72
CA ARG A 168 -5.67 -13.99 24.80
C ARG A 168 -5.52 -14.58 23.40
N ILE A 169 -6.51 -15.35 22.97
CA ILE A 169 -6.55 -15.98 21.64
C ILE A 169 -7.49 -15.16 20.75
N GLY A 170 -6.95 -14.50 19.73
CA GLY A 170 -7.72 -13.75 18.73
C GLY A 170 -8.19 -14.63 17.57
N ALA A 171 -9.44 -14.47 17.14
CA ALA A 171 -9.89 -15.01 15.86
C ALA A 171 -9.25 -14.22 14.71
N ALA A 172 -8.75 -14.90 13.69
CA ALA A 172 -8.25 -14.25 12.48
C ALA A 172 -9.30 -13.30 11.90
N ARG A 173 -8.88 -12.09 11.54
CA ARG A 173 -9.74 -11.00 11.02
C ARG A 173 -10.77 -10.44 12.01
N GLY A 174 -10.74 -10.85 13.28
CA GLY A 174 -11.56 -10.23 14.32
C GLY A 174 -11.03 -8.85 14.71
N ARG A 175 -11.91 -7.92 15.12
CA ARG A 175 -11.51 -6.59 15.58
C ARG A 175 -11.53 -6.45 17.10
N LEU A 176 -10.54 -5.77 17.65
CA LEU A 176 -10.29 -5.47 19.05
C LEU A 176 -9.77 -4.04 19.22
N GLY A 177 -10.33 -3.28 20.16
CA GLY A 177 -9.79 -1.96 20.53
C GLY A 177 -10.53 -1.31 21.70
N PHE A 178 -9.98 -0.25 22.29
CA PHE A 178 -10.67 0.49 23.36
C PHE A 178 -11.85 1.29 22.78
N SER A 179 -11.58 2.13 21.79
CA SER A 179 -12.57 2.96 21.11
C SER A 179 -12.88 2.42 19.72
N GLY A 180 -14.15 2.10 19.43
CA GLY A 180 -14.51 1.66 18.08
C GLY A 180 -14.19 2.73 17.01
N PRO A 181 -13.99 2.34 15.74
CA PRO A 181 -13.60 3.26 14.65
C PRO A 181 -14.46 4.53 14.56
N GLN A 182 -15.77 4.38 14.71
CA GLN A 182 -16.72 5.49 14.67
C GLN A 182 -16.52 6.49 15.82
N VAL A 183 -16.12 6.02 17.00
CA VAL A 183 -15.86 6.88 18.16
C VAL A 183 -14.59 7.71 17.93
N ILE A 184 -13.53 7.09 17.41
CA ILE A 184 -12.28 7.80 17.08
C ILE A 184 -12.53 8.85 15.99
N LEU A 185 -13.24 8.46 14.92
CA LEU A 185 -13.64 9.36 13.85
C LEU A 185 -14.42 10.57 14.37
N ASN A 186 -15.41 10.34 15.24
CA ASN A 186 -16.24 11.42 15.76
C ASN A 186 -15.45 12.34 16.71
N THR A 187 -14.59 11.78 17.56
CA THR A 187 -13.97 12.51 18.68
C THR A 187 -12.65 13.17 18.32
N GLN A 188 -11.80 12.50 17.52
CA GLN A 188 -10.50 13.05 17.12
C GLN A 188 -10.58 13.78 15.78
N PHE A 189 -11.44 13.30 14.89
CA PHE A 189 -11.49 13.79 13.52
C PHE A 189 -12.77 14.57 13.21
N GLY A 190 -13.65 14.82 14.18
CA GLY A 190 -14.87 15.62 13.97
C GLY A 190 -15.80 15.07 12.89
N MET A 191 -15.82 13.75 12.67
CA MET A 191 -16.50 13.07 11.56
C MET A 191 -15.90 13.28 10.17
N HIS A 192 -14.71 13.88 10.07
CA HIS A 192 -13.96 13.97 8.81
C HIS A 192 -13.33 12.62 8.46
N GLN A 193 -14.10 11.75 7.81
CA GLN A 193 -13.68 10.40 7.41
C GLN A 193 -12.35 10.40 6.65
N ASN A 194 -12.13 11.42 5.81
CA ASN A 194 -10.90 11.55 5.04
C ASN A 194 -9.64 11.75 5.91
N ALA A 195 -9.75 12.52 7.00
CA ALA A 195 -8.63 12.74 7.92
C ALA A 195 -8.37 11.48 8.75
N TYR A 196 -9.44 10.81 9.19
CA TYR A 196 -9.35 9.53 9.86
C TYR A 196 -8.67 8.47 8.98
N ASP A 197 -9.11 8.29 7.74
CA ASP A 197 -8.58 7.26 6.83
C ASP A 197 -7.11 7.53 6.43
N HIS A 198 -6.69 8.79 6.36
CA HIS A 198 -5.30 9.17 6.08
C HIS A 198 -4.36 8.81 7.24
N GLU A 199 -4.81 8.98 8.48
CA GLU A 199 -3.99 8.74 9.67
C GLU A 199 -4.16 7.34 10.27
N CYS A 200 -5.19 6.59 9.86
CA CYS A 200 -5.50 5.26 10.38
C CYS A 200 -4.42 4.23 9.97
N PRO A 201 -3.77 3.55 10.94
CA PRO A 201 -2.76 2.54 10.65
C PRO A 201 -3.28 1.33 9.85
N ASP A 202 -2.37 0.65 9.15
CA ASP A 202 -2.72 -0.59 8.45
C ASP A 202 -3.20 -1.69 9.41
N GLN A 203 -4.27 -2.37 9.02
CA GLN A 203 -4.94 -3.41 9.83
C GLN A 203 -5.39 -2.91 11.22
N PHE A 204 -5.51 -1.58 11.43
CA PHE A 204 -5.84 -0.98 12.71
C PHE A 204 -7.01 -1.69 13.40
N GLN A 205 -6.81 -2.01 14.68
CA GLN A 205 -7.75 -2.75 15.53
C GLN A 205 -8.09 -4.17 15.09
N SER A 206 -7.42 -4.78 14.12
CA SER A 206 -7.53 -6.23 13.93
C SER A 206 -6.82 -6.99 15.05
N ASN A 207 -7.20 -8.25 15.28
CA ASN A 207 -6.50 -9.14 16.20
C ASN A 207 -5.05 -9.37 15.76
N GLU A 208 -4.76 -9.35 14.45
CA GLU A 208 -3.41 -9.40 13.88
C GLU A 208 -2.59 -8.16 14.25
N PHE A 209 -3.20 -6.97 14.15
CA PHE A 209 -2.61 -5.73 14.65
C PHE A 209 -2.38 -5.81 16.16
N GLY A 210 -3.36 -6.32 16.91
CA GLY A 210 -3.23 -6.57 18.34
C GLY A 210 -2.08 -7.52 18.68
N LYS A 211 -1.86 -8.58 17.89
CA LYS A 211 -0.74 -9.51 18.05
C LYS A 211 0.60 -8.86 17.76
N HIS A 212 0.70 -8.11 16.66
CA HIS A 212 1.92 -7.40 16.29
C HIS A 212 2.37 -6.42 17.39
N HIS A 213 1.41 -5.83 18.11
CA HIS A 213 1.66 -4.85 19.17
C HIS A 213 1.59 -5.45 20.60
N GLY A 214 1.52 -6.77 20.75
CA GLY A 214 1.56 -7.45 22.06
C GLY A 214 0.27 -7.35 22.91
N VAL A 215 -0.84 -6.94 22.30
CA VAL A 215 -2.18 -6.87 22.92
C VAL A 215 -2.92 -8.21 22.82
N VAL A 216 -2.61 -9.03 21.81
CA VAL A 216 -3.16 -10.38 21.61
C VAL A 216 -2.00 -11.37 21.61
N ASP A 217 -2.11 -12.48 22.34
CA ASP A 217 -0.99 -13.43 22.49
C ASP A 217 -0.84 -14.33 21.26
N ILE A 218 -1.97 -14.78 20.69
CA ILE A 218 -2.00 -15.62 19.50
C ILE A 218 -3.24 -15.32 18.64
N VAL A 219 -3.11 -15.46 17.32
CA VAL A 219 -4.22 -15.32 16.37
C VAL A 219 -4.34 -16.61 15.58
N VAL A 220 -5.55 -17.17 15.51
CA VAL A 220 -5.84 -18.46 14.89
C VAL A 220 -7.16 -18.38 14.09
N PRO A 221 -7.38 -19.23 13.08
CA PRO A 221 -8.68 -19.35 12.43
C PRO A 221 -9.81 -19.61 13.44
N ALA A 222 -11.01 -19.08 13.18
CA ALA A 222 -12.12 -19.12 14.14
C ALA A 222 -12.51 -20.56 14.51
N GLU A 223 -12.39 -21.48 13.56
CA GLU A 223 -12.61 -22.92 13.68
C GLU A 223 -11.57 -23.64 14.56
N GLU A 224 -10.37 -23.07 14.74
CA GLU A 224 -9.28 -23.67 15.52
C GLU A 224 -9.25 -23.17 16.98
N MET A 225 -9.99 -22.11 17.32
CA MET A 225 -9.92 -21.45 18.62
C MET A 225 -10.18 -22.38 19.81
N GLU A 226 -11.15 -23.29 19.71
CA GLU A 226 -11.47 -24.23 20.79
C GLU A 226 -10.37 -25.28 20.98
N SER A 227 -9.75 -25.74 19.89
CA SER A 227 -8.62 -26.68 19.94
C SER A 227 -7.40 -26.02 20.60
N VAL A 228 -7.12 -24.77 20.25
CA VAL A 228 -5.99 -24.01 20.82
C VAL A 228 -6.25 -23.65 22.28
N ALA A 229 -7.50 -23.30 22.64
CA ALA A 229 -7.94 -23.13 24.01
C ALA A 229 -7.69 -24.39 24.85
N TRP A 230 -8.02 -25.57 24.31
CA TRP A 230 -7.72 -26.85 24.96
C TRP A 230 -6.21 -27.06 25.15
N GLN A 231 -5.39 -26.80 24.13
CA GLN A 231 -3.94 -26.96 24.22
C GLN A 231 -3.34 -26.08 25.32
N VAL A 232 -3.71 -24.79 25.35
CA VAL A 232 -3.24 -23.84 26.38
C VAL A 232 -3.67 -24.28 27.78
N LEU A 233 -4.95 -24.61 27.96
CA LEU A 233 -5.47 -25.02 29.26
C LEU A 233 -4.92 -26.37 29.72
N SER A 234 -4.59 -27.29 28.81
CA SER A 234 -3.97 -28.58 29.15
C SER A 234 -2.62 -28.41 29.85
N VAL A 235 -1.91 -27.33 29.52
CA VAL A 235 -0.64 -26.96 30.15
C VAL A 235 -0.88 -26.20 31.46
N LEU A 236 -1.77 -25.20 31.44
CA LEU A 236 -1.99 -24.32 32.59
C LEU A 236 -2.77 -24.98 33.75
N ALA A 237 -3.59 -26.00 33.48
CA ALA A 237 -4.41 -26.67 34.49
C ALA A 237 -3.65 -27.73 35.33
N ALA A 238 -2.36 -27.97 35.04
CA ALA A 238 -1.53 -28.91 35.81
C ALA A 238 -1.15 -28.31 37.19
N LYS A 239 -1.92 -28.63 38.25
CA LYS A 239 -1.73 -28.05 39.60
C LYS A 239 -0.84 -28.86 40.56
N PRO A 240 0.03 -28.20 41.35
CA PRO A 240 0.31 -28.53 42.75
C PRO A 240 -0.72 -27.86 43.69
N LYS A 241 -1.04 -28.50 44.83
CA LYS A 241 -2.16 -28.16 45.75
C LYS A 241 -1.80 -27.12 46.84
N HIS A 242 -2.72 -26.18 47.17
CA HIS A 242 -2.99 -25.68 48.54
C HIS A 242 -4.34 -24.90 48.68
N ALA A 243 -4.83 -24.74 49.92
CA ALA A 243 -6.25 -24.62 50.34
C ALA A 243 -6.72 -23.21 50.87
N PRO A 244 -8.05 -22.94 51.08
CA PRO A 244 -8.63 -21.59 51.26
C PRO A 244 -9.34 -21.29 52.62
N SER A 245 -9.73 -20.04 52.91
CA SER A 245 -10.76 -19.66 53.93
C SER A 245 -11.43 -18.27 53.72
N THR A 246 -12.56 -18.00 54.43
CA THR A 246 -13.73 -17.14 54.10
C THR A 246 -14.15 -16.08 55.17
N SER A 247 -14.90 -15.02 54.78
CA SER A 247 -16.26 -14.56 55.27
C SER A 247 -16.51 -13.04 55.52
N SER A 248 -17.78 -12.60 55.43
CA SER A 248 -18.35 -11.23 55.20
C SER A 248 -19.26 -10.65 56.33
N ILE A 249 -19.45 -9.32 56.45
CA ILE A 249 -20.49 -8.62 57.30
C ILE A 249 -21.00 -7.29 56.65
N ALA A 250 -22.24 -6.82 56.95
CA ALA A 250 -23.03 -5.76 56.26
C ALA A 250 -23.65 -4.62 57.17
N VAL A 251 -24.22 -3.56 56.50
CA VAL A 251 -25.32 -2.58 56.88
C VAL A 251 -24.91 -1.20 57.51
N PRO A 252 -25.64 -0.01 57.48
CA PRO A 252 -26.76 0.62 56.69
C PRO A 252 -26.52 2.09 56.14
N ARG A 253 -27.52 2.68 55.43
CA ARG A 253 -27.61 4.05 54.80
C ARG A 253 -28.40 5.11 55.61
N ILE A 254 -28.11 6.42 55.41
CA ILE A 254 -29.01 7.59 55.66
C ILE A 254 -28.97 8.61 54.49
N THR A 255 -30.12 9.29 54.33
CA THR A 255 -30.72 10.00 53.19
C THR A 255 -30.91 11.52 53.39
N GLN A 256 -30.55 12.33 52.38
CA GLN A 256 -31.25 13.50 51.79
C GLN A 256 -30.27 14.57 51.27
N PHE A 257 -30.54 15.10 50.07
CA PHE A 257 -29.70 16.06 49.32
C PHE A 257 -30.52 17.33 48.98
N PRO A 258 -29.89 18.53 48.91
CA PRO A 258 -30.56 19.78 48.53
C PRO A 258 -30.84 19.85 47.02
N ALA A 259 -31.90 20.57 46.67
CA ALA A 259 -32.40 20.72 45.30
C ALA A 259 -31.68 21.86 44.54
N GLY A 260 -31.03 21.50 43.44
CA GLY A 260 -30.62 22.39 42.36
C GLY A 260 -30.47 21.57 41.08
N ASP A 261 -30.92 22.09 39.94
CA ASP A 261 -30.88 21.33 38.68
C ASP A 261 -29.43 21.02 38.27
N PRO A 262 -29.08 19.74 38.06
CA PRO A 262 -27.71 19.35 37.74
C PRO A 262 -27.37 19.66 36.29
N ASN A 263 -26.17 20.22 36.06
CA ASN A 263 -25.67 20.59 34.74
C ASN A 263 -24.19 20.17 34.63
N TYR A 264 -23.90 19.18 33.76
CA TYR A 264 -22.55 18.63 33.59
C TYR A 264 -21.52 19.66 33.08
N MET A 265 -21.96 20.76 32.45
CA MET A 265 -21.07 21.83 32.00
C MET A 265 -20.38 22.56 33.16
N LYS A 266 -20.91 22.50 34.39
CA LYS A 266 -20.27 23.08 35.58
C LYS A 266 -18.93 22.40 35.90
N ALA A 267 -18.80 21.09 35.63
CA ALA A 267 -17.54 20.36 35.77
C ALA A 267 -16.46 20.80 34.75
N ARG A 268 -16.84 21.56 33.72
CA ARG A 268 -15.95 22.01 32.64
C ARG A 268 -15.51 23.47 32.77
N ASN A 269 -16.00 24.19 33.77
CA ASN A 269 -15.63 25.58 34.02
C ASN A 269 -14.09 25.69 34.17
N LEU A 270 -13.47 26.64 33.46
CA LEU A 270 -12.03 26.89 33.49
C LEU A 270 -11.56 27.42 34.85
N ASP A 271 -12.44 28.14 35.54
CA ASP A 271 -12.15 28.73 36.86
C ASP A 271 -12.29 27.72 38.01
N ARG A 272 -12.73 26.48 37.73
CA ARG A 272 -12.79 25.41 38.74
C ARG A 272 -11.38 24.99 39.14
N TYR A 273 -11.14 24.77 40.43
CA TYR A 273 -9.89 24.19 40.93
C TYR A 273 -9.64 22.80 40.33
N ASP A 274 -8.39 22.51 40.00
CA ASP A 274 -7.97 21.23 39.42
C ASP A 274 -7.21 20.37 40.45
N SER A 275 -6.75 19.18 40.01
CA SER A 275 -6.06 18.26 40.92
C SER A 275 -4.70 18.79 41.42
N THR A 276 -4.08 19.72 40.72
CA THR A 276 -2.84 20.38 41.12
C THR A 276 -3.09 21.35 42.26
N ASP A 277 -4.14 22.18 42.15
CA ASP A 277 -4.54 23.10 43.21
C ASP A 277 -4.86 22.35 44.50
N ILE A 278 -5.65 21.27 44.39
CA ILE A 278 -6.04 20.46 45.54
C ILE A 278 -4.81 19.82 46.20
N VAL A 279 -3.86 19.27 45.45
CA VAL A 279 -2.67 18.64 46.04
C VAL A 279 -1.78 19.67 46.74
N ASN A 280 -1.66 20.87 46.20
CA ASN A 280 -0.86 21.94 46.80
C ASN A 280 -1.43 22.39 48.15
N GLU A 281 -2.76 22.33 48.33
CA GLU A 281 -3.41 22.67 49.60
C GLU A 281 -3.57 21.48 50.56
N LEU A 282 -3.70 20.25 50.03
CA LEU A 282 -3.89 19.02 50.82
C LEU A 282 -2.61 18.54 51.50
N ALA A 283 -1.45 18.78 50.89
CA ALA A 283 -0.16 18.25 51.34
C ALA A 283 0.82 19.34 51.76
N ASP A 284 1.53 19.13 52.88
CA ASP A 284 2.65 20.00 53.29
C ASP A 284 3.89 19.76 52.42
N ARG A 285 4.02 18.54 51.88
CA ARG A 285 5.09 18.17 50.95
C ARG A 285 4.52 17.25 49.88
N PHE A 286 4.77 17.57 48.62
CA PHE A 286 4.43 16.71 47.49
C PHE A 286 5.62 16.59 46.55
N ILE A 287 5.96 15.36 46.17
CA ILE A 287 6.97 15.05 45.17
C ILE A 287 6.25 14.49 43.95
N ASP A 288 6.16 15.29 42.89
CA ASP A 288 5.62 14.86 41.60
C ASP A 288 6.58 13.88 40.93
N LEU A 289 6.08 12.69 40.61
CA LEU A 289 6.85 11.60 40.04
C LEU A 289 6.07 10.98 38.87
N GLY A 290 6.74 10.81 37.75
CA GLY A 290 6.14 10.26 36.55
C GLY A 290 6.97 9.18 35.90
N GLY A 291 6.48 8.71 34.76
CA GLY A 291 7.20 7.79 33.88
C GLY A 291 6.87 6.34 34.18
N ASP A 292 6.48 5.59 33.15
CA ASP A 292 6.32 4.13 33.22
C ASP A 292 7.65 3.37 33.09
N GLY A 293 8.74 4.07 32.73
CA GLY A 293 10.08 3.51 32.57
C GLY A 293 10.31 2.77 31.24
N LYS A 294 9.39 2.87 30.25
CA LYS A 294 9.43 2.09 29.00
C LYS A 294 9.87 2.87 27.75
N GLY A 295 10.59 3.99 27.90
CA GLY A 295 11.22 4.72 26.79
C GLY A 295 10.84 6.21 26.68
N PRO A 296 11.13 6.87 25.54
CA PRO A 296 11.02 8.32 25.40
C PRO A 296 9.57 8.86 25.48
N ASN A 297 8.57 8.00 25.25
CA ASN A 297 7.14 8.34 25.36
C ASN A 297 6.49 7.86 26.68
N GLY A 298 7.31 7.44 27.66
CA GLY A 298 6.82 6.84 28.92
C GLY A 298 6.22 7.82 29.93
N LEU A 299 6.22 9.13 29.63
CA LEU A 299 5.70 10.17 30.52
C LEU A 299 4.33 10.67 30.03
N ASP A 300 3.29 10.39 30.80
CA ASP A 300 1.95 10.88 30.49
C ASP A 300 1.76 12.36 30.84
N LYS A 301 0.97 13.03 30.01
CA LYS A 301 0.68 14.45 30.13
C LYS A 301 -0.51 14.76 31.03
N CYS A 302 -1.43 13.81 31.21
CA CYS A 302 -2.63 13.95 32.02
C CYS A 302 -2.47 13.26 33.39
N LEU A 303 -2.23 11.95 33.42
CA LEU A 303 -2.19 11.17 34.65
C LEU A 303 -0.79 11.20 35.27
N ARG A 304 -0.68 11.91 36.38
CA ARG A 304 0.55 12.11 37.16
C ARG A 304 0.46 11.38 38.50
N CYS A 305 1.59 10.99 39.04
CA CYS A 305 1.66 10.33 40.35
C CYS A 305 2.65 11.06 41.25
N GLY A 306 2.68 10.70 42.52
CA GLY A 306 3.64 11.28 43.44
C GLY A 306 3.51 10.72 44.84
N ILE A 307 4.44 11.13 45.69
CA ILE A 307 4.40 10.81 47.12
C ILE A 307 4.15 12.11 47.86
N ALA A 308 3.19 12.11 48.77
CA ALA A 308 2.80 13.27 49.55
C ALA A 308 2.89 13.00 51.05
N THR A 309 3.22 14.03 51.81
CA THR A 309 2.94 14.09 53.25
C THR A 309 1.77 15.04 53.43
N LEU A 310 0.61 14.49 53.84
CA LEU A 310 -0.59 15.26 54.17
C LEU A 310 -0.29 16.21 55.34
N ARG A 311 -1.08 17.29 55.49
CA ARG A 311 -0.92 18.22 56.63
C ARG A 311 -1.09 17.59 58.01
N SER A 312 -1.71 16.41 58.07
CA SER A 312 -1.78 15.56 59.28
C SER A 312 -0.45 14.85 59.64
N GLY A 313 0.56 14.92 58.77
CA GLY A 313 1.82 14.19 58.88
C GLY A 313 1.80 12.79 58.22
N ARG A 314 0.67 12.34 57.66
CA ARG A 314 0.54 11.01 57.04
C ARG A 314 1.17 10.97 55.65
N SER A 315 1.99 9.95 55.38
CA SER A 315 2.56 9.72 54.05
C SER A 315 1.63 8.89 53.18
N VAL A 316 1.39 9.34 51.94
CA VAL A 316 0.49 8.70 50.98
C VAL A 316 1.08 8.72 49.58
N VAL A 317 0.63 7.80 48.73
CA VAL A 317 0.84 7.86 47.28
C VAL A 317 -0.37 8.57 46.66
N VAL A 318 -0.12 9.57 45.83
CA VAL A 318 -1.17 10.36 45.17
C VAL A 318 -1.15 10.10 43.67
N MET A 319 -2.33 9.89 43.08
CA MET A 319 -2.54 9.81 41.63
C MET A 319 -3.52 10.89 41.22
N ARG A 320 -3.21 11.66 40.18
CA ARG A 320 -4.01 12.82 39.81
C ARG A 320 -4.11 13.02 38.30
N CYS A 321 -5.32 13.34 37.82
CA CYS A 321 -5.51 13.82 36.45
C CYS A 321 -5.29 15.33 36.39
N CYS A 322 -4.24 15.77 35.71
CA CYS A 322 -3.98 17.18 35.43
C CYS A 322 -4.84 17.64 34.26
N LYS A 323 -5.43 18.84 34.38
CA LYS A 323 -6.35 19.41 33.39
C LYS A 323 -6.01 20.84 33.01
N GLY A 324 -5.63 21.68 33.99
CA GLY A 324 -5.27 23.07 33.77
C GLY A 324 -6.45 24.03 33.53
N HIS A 325 -6.17 25.32 33.64
CA HIS A 325 -7.17 26.40 33.71
C HIS A 325 -7.28 27.22 32.41
N THR A 326 -6.38 27.00 31.45
CA THR A 326 -6.42 27.65 30.14
C THR A 326 -6.61 26.63 29.01
N PRO A 327 -7.17 27.02 27.85
CA PRO A 327 -7.25 26.14 26.69
C PRO A 327 -5.90 25.54 26.29
N THR A 328 -4.82 26.33 26.38
CA THR A 328 -3.45 25.88 26.08
C THR A 328 -2.93 24.88 27.10
N GLU A 329 -3.23 25.05 28.39
CA GLU A 329 -2.87 24.04 29.41
C GLU A 329 -3.68 22.76 29.23
N ARG A 330 -4.97 22.85 28.89
CA ARG A 330 -5.80 21.69 28.57
C ARG A 330 -5.22 20.90 27.40
N GLU A 331 -4.81 21.56 26.32
CA GLU A 331 -4.13 20.91 25.19
C GLU A 331 -2.81 20.24 25.63
N LYS A 332 -2.00 20.94 26.44
CA LYS A 332 -0.76 20.37 27.02
C LYS A 332 -1.04 19.13 27.87
N HIS A 333 -2.16 19.09 28.58
CA HIS A 333 -2.60 17.97 29.40
C HIS A 333 -3.52 17.00 28.66
N ASN A 334 -3.47 16.98 27.32
CA ASN A 334 -4.21 16.05 26.49
C ASN A 334 -5.73 16.09 26.72
N HIS A 335 -6.28 17.29 26.96
CA HIS A 335 -7.67 17.55 27.33
C HIS A 335 -8.17 16.70 28.50
N ALA A 336 -7.29 16.44 29.47
CA ALA A 336 -7.54 15.54 30.60
C ALA A 336 -7.90 14.11 30.19
N MET A 337 -7.26 13.59 29.14
CA MET A 337 -7.37 12.19 28.72
C MET A 337 -6.04 11.46 28.90
N PRO A 338 -5.93 10.53 29.86
CA PRO A 338 -4.72 9.73 30.03
C PRO A 338 -4.47 8.77 28.85
N ALA A 339 -3.21 8.65 28.43
CA ALA A 339 -2.73 7.65 27.48
C ALA A 339 -2.23 6.39 28.23
N PRO A 340 -1.80 5.31 27.54
CA PRO A 340 -1.42 4.06 28.23
C PRO A 340 -0.27 4.24 29.22
N ALA A 341 0.68 5.14 28.93
CA ALA A 341 1.80 5.47 29.80
C ALA A 341 1.35 5.98 31.18
N GLY A 342 0.22 6.70 31.24
CA GLY A 342 -0.34 7.20 32.50
C GLY A 342 -0.81 6.07 33.40
N TYR A 343 -1.55 5.12 32.84
CA TYR A 343 -2.02 3.94 33.56
C TYR A 343 -0.86 3.03 34.00
N ARG A 344 0.15 2.84 33.16
CA ARG A 344 1.37 2.08 33.54
C ARG A 344 2.17 2.79 34.64
N THR A 345 2.19 4.13 34.64
CA THR A 345 2.76 4.91 35.76
C THR A 345 1.96 4.65 37.04
N ALA A 346 0.62 4.67 36.98
CA ALA A 346 -0.23 4.36 38.12
C ALA A 346 0.00 2.92 38.66
N LEU A 347 0.12 1.90 37.80
CA LEU A 347 0.50 0.54 38.20
C LEU A 347 1.77 0.52 39.05
N ARG A 348 2.83 1.17 38.59
CA ARG A 348 4.11 1.25 39.31
C ARG A 348 3.94 1.88 40.69
N PHE A 349 3.06 2.88 40.81
CA PHE A 349 2.78 3.54 42.08
C PHE A 349 1.83 2.76 42.99
N PHE A 350 0.92 1.94 42.45
CA PHE A 350 0.18 0.94 43.23
C PHE A 350 1.14 -0.10 43.82
N ASP A 351 2.09 -0.60 43.03
CA ASP A 351 3.12 -1.54 43.52
C ASP A 351 4.02 -0.91 44.59
N LEU A 352 4.40 0.36 44.41
CA LEU A 352 5.15 1.12 45.41
C LEU A 352 4.34 1.28 46.70
N ALA A 353 3.08 1.68 46.59
CA ALA A 353 2.19 1.86 47.72
C ALA A 353 2.05 0.56 48.52
N GLU A 354 1.78 -0.55 47.85
CA GLU A 354 1.66 -1.86 48.47
C GLU A 354 2.97 -2.33 49.12
N ARG A 355 4.11 -2.17 48.43
CA ARG A 355 5.43 -2.58 48.93
C ARG A 355 5.83 -1.84 50.21
N PHE A 356 5.48 -0.56 50.33
CA PHE A 356 5.83 0.28 51.47
C PHE A 356 4.68 0.47 52.47
N GLY A 357 3.54 -0.20 52.27
CA GLY A 357 2.37 -0.07 53.14
C GLY A 357 1.76 1.34 53.16
N LEU A 358 1.94 2.12 52.09
CA LEU A 358 1.45 3.49 52.00
C LEU A 358 0.01 3.50 51.46
N PRO A 359 -0.92 4.27 52.06
CA PRO A 359 -2.24 4.47 51.49
C PRO A 359 -2.19 5.19 50.14
N VAL A 360 -3.18 4.94 49.28
CA VAL A 360 -3.33 5.58 47.97
C VAL A 360 -4.49 6.57 48.00
N VAL A 361 -4.26 7.78 47.51
CA VAL A 361 -5.28 8.80 47.27
C VAL A 361 -5.35 9.09 45.76
N THR A 362 -6.53 8.96 45.15
CA THR A 362 -6.71 9.26 43.72
C THR A 362 -7.64 10.46 43.52
N LEU A 363 -7.24 11.39 42.65
CA LEU A 363 -7.99 12.59 42.28
C LEU A 363 -8.38 12.50 40.80
N VAL A 364 -9.66 12.25 40.54
CA VAL A 364 -10.19 11.94 39.21
C VAL A 364 -10.84 13.16 38.58
N ASP A 365 -10.26 13.62 37.48
CA ASP A 365 -10.82 14.64 36.58
C ASP A 365 -10.41 14.33 35.14
N THR A 366 -11.14 13.42 34.50
CA THR A 366 -10.87 12.99 33.14
C THR A 366 -12.17 12.79 32.36
N VAL A 367 -12.16 13.22 31.10
CA VAL A 367 -13.27 12.97 30.16
C VAL A 367 -13.29 11.53 29.65
N GLY A 368 -12.22 10.76 29.89
CA GLY A 368 -12.03 9.41 29.38
C GLY A 368 -10.58 9.14 29.00
N ALA A 369 -10.31 7.92 28.56
CA ALA A 369 -9.00 7.56 28.01
C ALA A 369 -8.78 8.19 26.63
N TRP A 370 -7.52 8.49 26.28
CA TRP A 370 -7.17 9.17 25.02
C TRP A 370 -7.51 8.31 23.79
N PRO A 371 -8.51 8.68 22.96
CA PRO A 371 -9.02 7.81 21.91
C PRO A 371 -8.24 8.04 20.60
N SER A 372 -6.94 7.74 20.58
CA SER A 372 -6.07 7.94 19.40
C SER A 372 -5.45 6.65 18.87
N PHE A 373 -5.01 6.68 17.61
CA PHE A 373 -4.25 5.58 17.00
C PHE A 373 -3.01 5.22 17.82
N ALA A 374 -2.26 6.22 18.32
CA ALA A 374 -1.06 6.01 19.12
C ALA A 374 -1.36 5.30 20.46
N ALA A 375 -2.47 5.68 21.13
CA ALA A 375 -2.88 5.07 22.39
C ALA A 375 -3.32 3.61 22.20
N GLU A 376 -4.08 3.33 21.14
CA GLU A 376 -4.51 1.97 20.77
C GLU A 376 -3.32 1.08 20.43
N THR A 377 -2.37 1.61 19.65
CA THR A 377 -1.09 0.94 19.32
C THR A 377 -0.28 0.58 20.57
N ALA A 378 -0.29 1.45 21.58
CA ALA A 378 0.44 1.24 22.84
C ALA A 378 -0.33 0.41 23.89
N GLY A 379 -1.49 -0.15 23.54
CA GLY A 379 -2.26 -1.07 24.37
C GLY A 379 -3.13 -0.38 25.43
N GLN A 380 -3.95 0.60 25.04
CA GLN A 380 -4.85 1.34 25.94
C GLN A 380 -5.76 0.43 26.79
N SER A 381 -6.43 -0.55 26.18
CA SER A 381 -7.33 -1.47 26.89
C SER A 381 -6.60 -2.33 27.92
N GLU A 382 -5.40 -2.82 27.58
CA GLU A 382 -4.58 -3.62 28.49
C GLU A 382 -4.14 -2.81 29.71
N ALA A 383 -3.64 -1.59 29.50
CA ALA A 383 -3.17 -0.73 30.58
C ALA A 383 -4.31 -0.36 31.56
N ILE A 384 -5.51 -0.12 31.06
CA ILE A 384 -6.71 0.08 31.88
C ILE A 384 -7.08 -1.19 32.65
N ALA A 385 -7.16 -2.33 31.96
CA ALA A 385 -7.56 -3.60 32.55
C ALA A 385 -6.62 -4.06 33.67
N ALA A 386 -5.31 -3.88 33.49
CA ALA A 386 -4.28 -4.16 34.48
C ALA A 386 -4.47 -3.33 35.75
N ASN A 387 -4.80 -2.05 35.61
CA ASN A 387 -5.12 -1.16 36.72
C ASN A 387 -6.34 -1.63 37.51
N LEU A 388 -7.42 -2.01 36.83
CA LEU A 388 -8.63 -2.53 37.48
C LEU A 388 -8.34 -3.79 38.30
N THR A 389 -7.58 -4.73 37.73
CA THR A 389 -7.16 -5.94 38.43
C THR A 389 -6.29 -5.60 39.65
N LYS A 390 -5.29 -4.73 39.48
CA LYS A 390 -4.38 -4.32 40.56
C LYS A 390 -5.13 -3.65 41.70
N MET A 391 -6.03 -2.71 41.40
CA MET A 391 -6.84 -2.04 42.42
C MET A 391 -7.78 -3.02 43.12
N GLY A 392 -8.39 -3.96 42.40
CA GLY A 392 -9.20 -5.03 43.01
C GLY A 392 -8.45 -5.78 44.10
N GLY A 393 -7.21 -6.19 43.83
CA GLY A 393 -6.36 -6.97 44.75
C GLY A 393 -5.44 -6.18 45.69
N LEU A 394 -5.44 -4.84 45.67
CA LEU A 394 -4.45 -4.04 46.39
C LEU A 394 -4.60 -4.14 47.92
N LYS A 395 -3.50 -4.42 48.62
CA LYS A 395 -3.50 -4.69 50.08
C LYS A 395 -3.37 -3.47 50.98
N VAL A 396 -3.39 -2.26 50.42
CA VAL A 396 -3.35 -0.97 51.13
C VAL A 396 -4.64 -0.18 50.91
N PRO A 397 -4.99 0.76 51.80
CA PRO A 397 -6.18 1.59 51.65
C PRO A 397 -6.17 2.42 50.36
N ILE A 398 -7.29 2.47 49.64
CA ILE A 398 -7.50 3.35 48.48
C ILE A 398 -8.66 4.31 48.77
N VAL A 399 -8.39 5.62 48.72
CA VAL A 399 -9.40 6.69 48.84
C VAL A 399 -9.45 7.46 47.52
N THR A 400 -10.60 7.46 46.87
CA THR A 400 -10.84 8.14 45.59
C THR A 400 -11.65 9.41 45.81
N VAL A 401 -11.28 10.50 45.13
CA VAL A 401 -12.10 11.72 45.03
C VAL A 401 -12.32 12.07 43.56
N ILE A 402 -13.57 12.10 43.12
CA ILE A 402 -13.96 12.58 41.79
C ILE A 402 -14.19 14.08 41.89
N ILE A 403 -13.30 14.87 41.29
CA ILE A 403 -13.23 16.33 41.49
C ILE A 403 -13.83 17.13 40.32
N GLY A 404 -13.98 16.51 39.15
CA GLY A 404 -14.52 17.16 37.95
C GLY A 404 -15.23 16.18 37.04
N GLU A 405 -14.61 15.84 35.92
CA GLU A 405 -15.16 14.87 34.98
C GLU A 405 -14.71 13.44 35.35
N GLY A 406 -15.60 12.47 35.22
CA GLY A 406 -15.32 11.06 35.42
C GLY A 406 -15.82 10.27 34.22
N GLY A 407 -15.04 10.20 33.15
CA GLY A 407 -15.46 9.53 31.93
C GLY A 407 -14.99 8.10 31.80
N SER A 408 -15.94 7.18 31.59
CA SER A 408 -15.72 5.83 31.07
C SER A 408 -14.72 4.96 31.85
N GLY A 409 -14.19 3.91 31.20
CA GLY A 409 -13.15 3.05 31.76
C GLY A 409 -11.85 3.79 32.09
N GLY A 410 -11.60 4.93 31.44
CA GLY A 410 -10.43 5.76 31.69
C GLY A 410 -10.40 6.39 33.08
N ALA A 411 -11.56 6.84 33.59
CA ALA A 411 -11.71 7.26 34.99
C ALA A 411 -11.73 6.05 35.94
N LEU A 412 -12.44 4.99 35.59
CA LEU A 412 -12.60 3.80 36.44
C LEU A 412 -11.26 3.15 36.81
N ALA A 413 -10.29 3.17 35.88
CA ALA A 413 -8.94 2.62 36.06
C ALA A 413 -8.15 3.21 37.24
N ILE A 414 -8.58 4.32 37.83
CA ILE A 414 -7.98 4.90 39.04
C ILE A 414 -9.03 5.24 40.11
N ALA A 415 -10.29 4.86 39.90
CA ALA A 415 -11.40 5.23 40.77
C ALA A 415 -11.91 4.09 41.68
N MET A 416 -11.34 2.87 41.58
CA MET A 416 -11.76 1.71 42.37
C MET A 416 -11.31 1.77 43.86
N GLY A 417 -11.81 2.76 44.60
CA GLY A 417 -11.46 3.00 45.99
C GLY A 417 -12.29 2.20 46.99
N ASN A 418 -11.69 1.89 48.14
CA ASN A 418 -12.42 1.44 49.33
C ASN A 418 -13.47 2.51 49.73
N LYS A 419 -13.07 3.78 49.69
CA LYS A 419 -13.93 4.95 49.84
C LYS A 419 -13.85 5.84 48.59
N ILE A 420 -14.99 6.31 48.10
CA ILE A 420 -15.15 7.14 46.91
C ILE A 420 -15.99 8.36 47.29
N GLY A 421 -15.36 9.52 47.31
CA GLY A 421 -16.00 10.82 47.44
C GLY A 421 -16.15 11.47 46.07
N MET A 422 -17.17 12.31 45.90
CA MET A 422 -17.38 13.03 44.65
C MET A 422 -17.87 14.44 44.91
N LEU A 423 -17.27 15.42 44.24
CA LEU A 423 -17.67 16.81 44.40
C LEU A 423 -19.06 17.06 43.81
N SER A 424 -19.83 17.95 44.44
CA SER A 424 -21.25 18.15 44.13
C SER A 424 -21.58 18.57 42.69
N GLN A 425 -20.65 19.22 41.98
CA GLN A 425 -20.78 19.67 40.59
C GLN A 425 -19.97 18.79 39.60
N ALA A 426 -19.36 17.70 40.08
CA ALA A 426 -18.70 16.70 39.24
C ALA A 426 -19.72 15.76 38.56
N TYR A 427 -19.28 14.99 37.56
CA TYR A 427 -20.05 13.87 37.01
C TYR A 427 -19.21 12.60 36.88
N TYR A 428 -19.85 11.42 36.91
CA TYR A 428 -19.21 10.12 36.65
C TYR A 428 -20.09 9.25 35.76
N SER A 429 -19.61 8.91 34.56
CA SER A 429 -20.43 8.40 33.46
C SER A 429 -19.78 7.27 32.66
N THR A 430 -20.58 6.48 31.96
CA THR A 430 -20.15 5.38 31.07
C THR A 430 -19.36 5.86 29.85
N ILE A 431 -19.73 7.03 29.33
CA ILE A 431 -19.06 7.79 28.26
C ILE A 431 -19.45 9.27 28.45
N THR A 432 -18.76 10.20 27.79
CA THR A 432 -19.17 11.61 27.80
C THR A 432 -20.59 11.77 27.22
N PRO A 433 -21.38 12.76 27.67
CA PRO A 433 -22.70 13.04 27.11
C PRO A 433 -22.69 13.21 25.57
N GLU A 434 -21.64 13.81 25.02
CA GLU A 434 -21.45 13.95 23.57
C GLU A 434 -21.20 12.61 22.89
N GLY A 435 -20.39 11.76 23.50
CA GLY A 435 -20.17 10.40 23.03
C GLY A 435 -21.47 9.59 23.03
N ALA A 436 -22.26 9.69 24.09
CA ALA A 436 -23.57 9.06 24.19
C ALA A 436 -24.55 9.58 23.11
N ALA A 437 -24.63 10.90 22.93
CA ALA A 437 -25.48 11.54 21.91
C ALA A 437 -25.05 11.14 20.49
N SER A 438 -23.74 10.98 20.24
CA SER A 438 -23.25 10.53 18.94
C SER A 438 -23.63 9.09 18.59
N ILE A 439 -23.85 8.24 19.61
CA ILE A 439 -24.20 6.82 19.45
C ILE A 439 -25.71 6.63 19.40
N LEU A 440 -26.46 7.32 20.27
CA LEU A 440 -27.91 7.14 20.43
C LEU A 440 -28.73 8.14 19.61
N GLY A 441 -28.17 9.30 19.29
CA GLY A 441 -28.83 10.38 18.57
C GLY A 441 -29.25 10.00 17.15
N ARG A 442 -30.46 10.42 16.75
CA ARG A 442 -30.98 10.22 15.40
C ARG A 442 -31.21 11.57 14.72
N TYR A 443 -30.28 11.95 13.86
CA TYR A 443 -30.33 13.21 13.12
C TYR A 443 -30.76 12.99 11.68
N LYS A 444 -31.50 13.95 11.11
CA LYS A 444 -32.04 13.85 9.75
C LYS A 444 -31.03 14.37 8.73
N ASP A 445 -30.32 15.41 9.12
CA ASP A 445 -29.30 16.15 8.36
C ASP A 445 -28.40 16.91 9.36
N ASP A 446 -27.37 17.57 8.84
CA ASP A 446 -26.38 18.29 9.65
C ASP A 446 -26.95 19.54 10.35
N ASP A 447 -28.00 20.16 9.81
CA ASP A 447 -28.60 21.36 10.41
C ASP A 447 -29.53 20.99 11.57
N HIS A 448 -30.29 19.90 11.44
CA HIS A 448 -31.02 19.29 12.56
C HIS A 448 -30.05 18.86 13.67
N LYS A 449 -28.89 18.31 13.31
CA LYS A 449 -27.87 17.91 14.29
C LYS A 449 -27.31 19.10 15.08
N LYS A 450 -27.01 20.24 14.44
CA LYS A 450 -26.46 21.43 15.14
C LYS A 450 -27.37 21.94 16.26
N VAL A 451 -28.69 21.86 16.07
CA VAL A 451 -29.67 22.34 17.04
C VAL A 451 -29.97 21.25 18.08
N GLN A 452 -30.19 20.00 17.65
CA GLN A 452 -30.66 18.93 18.52
C GLN A 452 -29.53 18.30 19.36
N PHE A 453 -28.29 18.29 18.88
CA PHE A 453 -27.18 17.60 19.55
C PHE A 453 -26.87 18.15 20.97
N PRO A 454 -26.82 19.47 21.22
CA PRO A 454 -26.65 20.00 22.58
C PRO A 454 -27.80 19.63 23.54
N GLU A 455 -29.03 19.63 23.04
CA GLU A 455 -30.21 19.23 23.82
C GLU A 455 -30.16 17.74 24.19
N ASP A 456 -29.79 16.89 23.23
CA ASP A 456 -29.61 15.45 23.45
C ASP A 456 -28.52 15.16 24.48
N CYS A 457 -27.41 15.91 24.46
CA CYS A 457 -26.34 15.77 25.46
C CYS A 457 -26.86 16.05 26.89
N MET A 458 -27.60 17.14 27.07
CA MET A 458 -28.19 17.49 28.38
C MET A 458 -29.24 16.47 28.82
N ALA A 459 -30.07 15.99 27.89
CA ALA A 459 -31.06 14.97 28.16
C ALA A 459 -30.41 13.65 28.59
N LEU A 460 -29.38 13.19 27.87
CA LEU A 460 -28.67 11.94 28.14
C LEU A 460 -27.90 11.99 29.46
N ALA A 461 -27.24 13.10 29.78
CA ALA A 461 -26.56 13.27 31.07
C ALA A 461 -27.51 13.05 32.25
N SER A 462 -28.71 13.66 32.19
CA SER A 462 -29.73 13.50 33.21
C SER A 462 -30.33 12.09 33.24
N LYS A 463 -30.63 11.50 32.07
CA LYS A 463 -31.23 10.16 31.96
C LYS A 463 -30.29 9.04 32.37
N GLN A 464 -28.97 9.22 32.25
CA GLN A 464 -27.96 8.23 32.65
C GLN A 464 -27.57 8.31 34.14
N ASN A 465 -28.17 9.23 34.91
CA ASN A 465 -27.93 9.42 36.33
C ASN A 465 -26.43 9.62 36.71
N ILE A 466 -25.75 10.53 36.00
CA ILE A 466 -24.30 10.72 36.12
C ILE A 466 -23.87 11.66 37.24
N TYR A 467 -24.81 12.27 37.98
CA TYR A 467 -24.52 13.33 38.96
C TYR A 467 -24.34 12.79 40.39
N ALA A 468 -23.56 13.49 41.22
CA ALA A 468 -23.12 12.99 42.53
C ALA A 468 -24.28 12.53 43.45
N PRO A 469 -25.39 13.27 43.64
CA PRO A 469 -26.51 12.81 44.47
C PRO A 469 -27.14 11.51 43.96
N GLN A 470 -27.30 11.39 42.64
CA GLN A 470 -27.88 10.21 41.99
C GLN A 470 -26.95 9.01 42.13
N LEU A 471 -25.64 9.22 41.96
CA LEU A 471 -24.64 8.17 42.10
C LEU A 471 -24.49 7.68 43.54
N LYS A 472 -24.69 8.54 44.55
CA LYS A 472 -24.75 8.11 45.95
C LYS A 472 -25.99 7.27 46.23
N GLU A 473 -27.14 7.63 45.65
CA GLU A 473 -28.36 6.81 45.74
C GLU A 473 -28.19 5.43 45.06
N LEU A 474 -27.49 5.39 43.92
CA LEU A 474 -27.11 4.16 43.24
C LEU A 474 -26.01 3.37 43.97
N GLY A 475 -25.37 3.94 44.98
CA GLY A 475 -24.29 3.32 45.75
C GLY A 475 -22.95 3.27 45.02
N VAL A 476 -22.78 4.03 43.93
CA VAL A 476 -21.52 4.12 43.15
C VAL A 476 -20.47 4.92 43.91
N ILE A 477 -20.89 5.95 44.64
CA ILE A 477 -20.04 6.75 45.53
C ILE A 477 -20.52 6.64 46.97
N ASP A 478 -19.62 6.82 47.93
CA ASP A 478 -19.93 6.75 49.36
C ASP A 478 -20.39 8.12 49.89
N GLU A 479 -19.78 9.20 49.42
CA GLU A 479 -20.04 10.55 49.93
C GLU A 479 -20.04 11.63 48.84
N VAL A 480 -20.97 12.58 48.96
CA VAL A 480 -20.96 13.82 48.17
C VAL A 480 -20.21 14.87 48.96
N ILE A 481 -19.13 15.38 48.40
CA ILE A 481 -18.32 16.46 48.97
C ILE A 481 -18.88 17.77 48.41
N TRP A 482 -19.48 18.58 49.27
CA TRP A 482 -20.17 19.80 48.83
C TRP A 482 -19.19 20.91 48.51
N GLU A 483 -19.42 21.56 47.37
CA GLU A 483 -18.65 22.72 46.92
C GLU A 483 -19.33 24.00 47.37
N LYS A 484 -18.52 24.98 47.76
CA LYS A 484 -19.02 26.30 48.14
C LYS A 484 -19.19 27.15 46.89
N GLU A 485 -20.41 27.64 46.69
CA GLU A 485 -20.71 28.59 45.62
C GLU A 485 -19.86 29.86 45.74
N GLY A 486 -19.25 30.28 44.64
CA GLY A 486 -18.38 31.47 44.56
C GLY A 486 -16.88 31.22 44.79
N GLU A 487 -16.46 30.00 45.13
CA GLU A 487 -15.04 29.61 45.18
C GLU A 487 -14.52 29.20 43.79
N ASP A 488 -13.24 29.47 43.52
CA ASP A 488 -12.55 29.22 42.25
C ASP A 488 -11.13 28.67 42.47
N CYS A 489 -10.38 28.42 41.39
CA CYS A 489 -9.00 27.92 41.42
C CYS A 489 -8.00 28.81 42.20
N LYS A 490 -8.30 30.09 42.43
CA LYS A 490 -7.42 31.00 43.17
C LYS A 490 -7.64 30.91 44.67
N SER A 491 -8.84 30.57 45.12
CA SER A 491 -9.18 30.47 46.54
C SER A 491 -10.45 29.65 46.79
N PHE A 492 -10.29 28.46 47.37
CA PHE A 492 -11.38 27.52 47.68
C PHE A 492 -11.28 26.88 49.08
N PRO A 493 -11.08 27.67 50.16
CA PRO A 493 -10.80 27.14 51.49
C PRO A 493 -11.92 26.28 52.09
N ALA A 494 -13.19 26.60 51.83
CA ALA A 494 -14.31 25.82 52.36
C ALA A 494 -14.42 24.47 51.64
N THR A 495 -14.30 24.47 50.31
CA THR A 495 -14.35 23.25 49.52
C THR A 495 -13.13 22.36 49.80
N MET A 496 -11.94 22.95 49.94
CA MET A 496 -10.74 22.22 50.34
C MET A 496 -10.86 21.64 51.75
N GLY A 497 -11.47 22.37 52.70
CA GLY A 497 -11.79 21.86 54.03
C GLY A 497 -12.62 20.59 53.98
N ASN A 498 -13.64 20.55 53.11
CA ASN A 498 -14.48 19.37 52.92
C ASN A 498 -13.72 18.19 52.29
N ILE A 499 -12.85 18.45 51.30
CA ILE A 499 -11.99 17.43 50.68
C ILE A 499 -11.04 16.81 51.71
N SER A 500 -10.32 17.66 52.46
CA SER A 500 -9.38 17.22 53.51
C SER A 500 -10.09 16.38 54.58
N ALA A 501 -11.27 16.81 55.02
CA ALA A 501 -12.06 16.08 56.01
C ALA A 501 -12.44 14.68 55.51
N PHE A 502 -12.92 14.57 54.27
CA PHE A 502 -13.27 13.28 53.67
C PHE A 502 -12.05 12.34 53.55
N VAL A 503 -10.92 12.86 53.06
CA VAL A 503 -9.70 12.06 52.86
C VAL A 503 -9.15 11.57 54.20
N GLU A 504 -9.02 12.44 55.20
CA GLU A 504 -8.47 12.07 56.51
C GLU A 504 -9.38 11.09 57.26
N ALA A 505 -10.70 11.33 57.26
CA ALA A 505 -11.66 10.43 57.89
C ALA A 505 -11.64 9.04 57.25
N SER A 506 -11.61 8.99 55.91
CA SER A 506 -11.55 7.73 55.16
C SER A 506 -10.25 6.97 55.42
N LEU A 507 -9.10 7.66 55.42
CA LEU A 507 -7.81 7.05 55.69
C LEU A 507 -7.69 6.58 57.15
N GLN A 508 -8.30 7.28 58.10
CA GLN A 508 -8.35 6.85 59.50
C GLN A 508 -9.22 5.59 59.67
N GLU A 509 -10.40 5.55 59.04
CA GLU A 509 -11.28 4.38 59.08
C GLU A 509 -10.60 3.14 58.48
N LEU A 510 -10.02 3.28 57.29
CA LEU A 510 -9.40 2.17 56.56
C LEU A 510 -8.07 1.72 57.16
N GLY A 511 -7.33 2.62 57.82
CA GLY A 511 -6.08 2.30 58.51
C GLY A 511 -6.25 1.31 59.68
N GLY A 512 -7.49 1.10 60.15
CA GLY A 512 -7.83 0.09 61.16
C GLY A 512 -8.11 -1.31 60.60
N MET A 513 -8.10 -1.50 59.28
CA MET A 513 -8.36 -2.79 58.62
C MET A 513 -7.06 -3.48 58.22
N ASP A 514 -7.00 -4.81 58.34
CA ASP A 514 -5.91 -5.60 57.76
C ASP A 514 -6.03 -5.71 56.23
N SER A 515 -4.95 -6.17 55.60
CA SER A 515 -4.83 -6.25 54.14
C SER A 515 -5.90 -7.11 53.47
N ASP A 516 -6.33 -8.22 54.08
CA ASP A 516 -7.31 -9.12 53.48
C ASP A 516 -8.72 -8.54 53.61
N ASN A 517 -9.03 -7.91 54.75
CA ASN A 517 -10.27 -7.17 54.96
C ASN A 517 -10.41 -5.95 54.04
N LEU A 518 -9.32 -5.26 53.71
CA LEU A 518 -9.32 -4.18 52.72
C LEU A 518 -9.69 -4.67 51.31
N VAL A 519 -9.19 -5.84 50.92
CA VAL A 519 -9.50 -6.47 49.62
C VAL A 519 -10.94 -6.98 49.62
N GLU A 520 -11.36 -7.68 50.68
CA GLU A 520 -12.71 -8.23 50.80
C GLU A 520 -13.78 -7.14 50.84
N GLN A 521 -13.58 -6.07 51.61
CA GLN A 521 -14.50 -4.93 51.64
C GLN A 521 -14.72 -4.36 50.23
N ARG A 522 -13.62 -4.18 49.49
CA ARG A 522 -13.66 -3.65 48.12
C ARG A 522 -14.31 -4.63 47.15
N TYR A 523 -14.03 -5.93 47.28
CA TYR A 523 -14.70 -6.99 46.52
C TYR A 523 -16.21 -6.93 46.74
N GLN A 524 -16.67 -6.94 47.99
CA GLN A 524 -18.10 -6.92 48.34
C GLN A 524 -18.79 -5.63 47.86
N LYS A 525 -18.13 -4.49 48.00
CA LYS A 525 -18.63 -3.20 47.51
C LYS A 525 -18.96 -3.28 46.01
N PHE A 526 -17.99 -3.64 45.16
CA PHE A 526 -18.24 -3.72 43.71
C PHE A 526 -19.11 -4.92 43.32
N ARG A 527 -19.06 -6.04 44.06
CA ARG A 527 -19.92 -7.21 43.86
C ARG A 527 -21.40 -6.91 44.02
N SER A 528 -21.74 -5.97 44.91
CA SER A 528 -23.11 -5.54 45.17
C SER A 528 -23.70 -4.61 44.09
N MET A 529 -22.89 -4.07 43.18
CA MET A 529 -23.35 -3.07 42.21
C MET A 529 -23.99 -3.70 40.97
N GLY A 530 -25.19 -3.24 40.61
CA GLY A 530 -25.93 -3.68 39.43
C GLY A 530 -27.35 -4.11 39.77
N LYS A 531 -28.28 -3.92 38.84
CA LYS A 531 -29.69 -4.32 38.98
C LYS A 531 -30.07 -5.23 37.82
N PHE A 532 -30.61 -6.39 38.12
CA PHE A 532 -31.08 -7.37 37.14
C PHE A 532 -32.34 -8.04 37.69
N GLN A 533 -33.08 -8.74 36.81
CA GLN A 533 -34.28 -9.46 37.20
C GLN A 533 -34.09 -10.96 36.97
N GLU A 534 -34.60 -11.78 37.89
CA GLU A 534 -34.72 -13.23 37.72
C GLU A 534 -36.16 -13.54 37.31
N TYR A 535 -36.32 -14.26 36.20
CA TYR A 535 -37.62 -14.57 35.60
C TYR A 535 -38.02 -16.01 35.85
N SER A 536 -39.31 -16.27 36.08
CA SER A 536 -39.83 -17.64 36.16
C SER A 536 -39.67 -18.37 34.80
N PRO A 537 -39.70 -19.71 34.78
CA PRO A 537 -39.68 -20.47 33.54
C PRO A 537 -40.80 -20.07 32.57
N GLU A 538 -42.00 -19.77 33.09
CA GLU A 538 -43.16 -19.32 32.31
C GLU A 538 -42.95 -17.92 31.73
N GLU A 539 -42.43 -16.99 32.52
CA GLU A 539 -42.12 -15.61 32.08
C GLU A 539 -41.05 -15.61 31.00
N ARG A 540 -40.00 -16.44 31.16
CA ARG A 540 -38.94 -16.61 30.18
C ARG A 540 -39.46 -17.17 28.86
N ALA A 541 -40.35 -18.17 28.90
CA ALA A 541 -40.97 -18.72 27.69
C ALA A 541 -41.84 -17.67 26.98
N ALA A 542 -42.56 -16.83 27.72
CA ALA A 542 -43.36 -15.74 27.16
C ALA A 542 -42.50 -14.66 26.47
N LEU A 543 -41.40 -14.24 27.09
CA LEU A 543 -40.51 -13.20 26.56
C LEU A 543 -39.68 -13.64 25.33
N THR A 544 -39.49 -14.96 25.14
CA THR A 544 -38.65 -15.53 24.07
C THR A 544 -39.44 -16.13 22.90
N SER A 545 -40.78 -16.12 22.93
CA SER A 545 -41.66 -16.81 21.96
C SER A 545 -42.32 -15.91 20.90
N VAL A 546 -42.09 -14.59 20.90
CA VAL A 546 -42.70 -13.67 19.92
C VAL A 546 -42.06 -13.83 18.53
N PRO A 547 -42.83 -14.06 17.44
CA PRO A 547 -42.26 -14.24 16.11
C PRO A 547 -41.70 -12.93 15.54
N ALA A 548 -40.43 -12.98 15.10
CA ALA A 548 -39.76 -11.87 14.42
C ALA A 548 -40.26 -11.74 12.98
N ASP A 549 -41.02 -10.69 12.68
CA ASP A 549 -41.45 -10.36 11.33
C ASP A 549 -40.36 -9.51 10.65
N GLN A 550 -39.78 -9.98 9.54
CA GLN A 550 -39.01 -9.11 8.65
C GLN A 550 -38.85 -9.66 7.22
N LYS A 551 -39.51 -8.98 6.28
CA LYS A 551 -39.19 -9.01 4.84
C LYS A 551 -37.84 -8.34 4.60
N VAL A 552 -36.90 -9.07 4.01
CA VAL A 552 -35.66 -8.53 3.44
C VAL A 552 -36.01 -7.76 2.16
N LYS A 553 -35.66 -6.47 2.08
CA LYS A 553 -35.75 -5.69 0.83
C LYS A 553 -34.72 -6.23 -0.18
N LYS A 554 -35.19 -6.63 -1.38
CA LYS A 554 -34.33 -6.96 -2.53
C LYS A 554 -33.49 -5.75 -2.94
N ARG A 555 -32.18 -5.97 -3.15
CA ARG A 555 -31.21 -5.02 -3.72
C ARG A 555 -31.68 -4.56 -5.11
N ARG A 556 -31.61 -3.25 -5.38
CA ARG A 556 -31.94 -2.62 -6.68
C ARG A 556 -30.91 -3.08 -7.71
N THR A 557 -31.32 -3.54 -8.89
CA THR A 557 -30.41 -3.91 -10.00
C THR A 557 -29.80 -2.63 -10.59
N MET A 558 -28.48 -2.48 -10.45
CA MET A 558 -27.68 -1.38 -11.00
C MET A 558 -27.41 -1.60 -12.51
N PRO A 559 -27.21 -0.53 -13.29
CA PRO A 559 -26.82 -0.63 -14.70
C PRO A 559 -25.41 -1.23 -14.86
N THR A 560 -25.18 -1.94 -15.97
CA THR A 560 -23.86 -2.53 -16.28
C THR A 560 -22.81 -1.42 -16.41
N PRO A 561 -21.70 -1.48 -15.65
CA PRO A 561 -20.66 -0.45 -15.69
C PRO A 561 -19.91 -0.46 -17.03
N PRO A 562 -19.53 0.72 -17.56
CA PRO A 562 -18.53 0.82 -18.63
C PRO A 562 -17.24 0.07 -18.26
N LYS A 563 -16.62 -0.61 -19.22
CA LYS A 563 -15.40 -1.39 -19.00
C LYS A 563 -14.23 -0.54 -18.51
N ILE A 564 -14.16 0.74 -18.89
CA ILE A 564 -13.11 1.67 -18.47
C ILE A 564 -13.10 1.88 -16.96
N LEU A 565 -14.25 1.75 -16.29
CA LEU A 565 -14.33 1.80 -14.83
C LEU A 565 -13.61 0.62 -14.17
N THR A 566 -13.44 -0.51 -14.87
CA THR A 566 -12.65 -1.63 -14.37
C THR A 566 -11.18 -1.24 -14.27
N LEU A 567 -10.61 -0.59 -15.30
CA LEU A 567 -9.25 -0.07 -15.23
C LEU A 567 -9.10 0.97 -14.11
N LEU A 568 -9.99 1.96 -14.06
CA LEU A 568 -9.93 3.00 -13.03
C LEU A 568 -10.09 2.42 -11.62
N THR A 569 -10.94 1.39 -11.43
CA THR A 569 -11.09 0.69 -10.15
C THR A 569 -9.84 -0.09 -9.81
N GLU A 570 -9.28 -0.86 -10.75
CA GLU A 570 -8.00 -1.55 -10.58
C GLU A 570 -6.89 -0.59 -10.18
N THR A 571 -6.69 0.49 -10.94
CA THR A 571 -5.67 1.49 -10.65
C THR A 571 -5.95 2.27 -9.36
N THR A 572 -7.21 2.44 -8.94
CA THR A 572 -7.55 3.15 -7.68
C THR A 572 -7.36 2.28 -6.44
N VAL A 573 -7.88 1.05 -6.48
CA VAL A 573 -7.91 0.13 -5.34
C VAL A 573 -6.59 -0.58 -5.17
N LYS A 574 -6.09 -1.22 -6.24
CA LYS A 574 -4.71 -1.71 -6.25
C LYS A 574 -3.77 -0.52 -6.17
N GLY A 575 -4.23 0.70 -6.48
CA GLY A 575 -3.58 2.02 -6.39
C GLY A 575 -3.03 2.42 -5.05
N ALA A 576 -3.71 2.14 -3.94
CA ALA A 576 -3.10 2.33 -2.62
C ALA A 576 -1.82 1.48 -2.44
N ASN A 577 -1.69 0.42 -3.26
CA ASN A 577 -0.51 -0.43 -3.45
C ASN A 577 0.01 -0.43 -4.90
N SER A 578 -0.31 0.58 -5.73
CA SER A 578 0.37 0.65 -7.02
C SER A 578 1.81 0.93 -6.67
N PHE A 579 2.73 0.36 -7.42
CA PHE A 579 4.16 0.55 -7.23
C PHE A 579 4.58 2.04 -7.08
N PHE A 580 3.67 2.99 -7.37
CA PHE A 580 3.89 4.42 -7.53
C PHE A 580 3.13 5.36 -6.55
N ARG A 581 2.04 4.93 -5.89
CA ARG A 581 1.35 5.79 -4.90
C ARG A 581 2.19 5.81 -3.60
N GLY A 582 2.62 6.99 -3.17
CA GLY A 582 3.62 7.17 -2.11
C GLY A 582 5.08 7.22 -2.60
N LYS A 583 5.35 6.93 -3.89
CA LYS A 583 6.68 7.11 -4.53
C LYS A 583 6.73 8.28 -5.53
N GLY A 584 5.58 8.86 -5.88
CA GLY A 584 5.50 10.09 -6.65
C GLY A 584 5.85 11.34 -5.81
N PRO A 585 6.17 12.47 -6.46
CA PRO A 585 6.39 13.74 -5.78
C PRO A 585 5.16 14.12 -4.96
N SER A 586 5.36 14.87 -3.87
CA SER A 586 4.30 15.39 -2.99
C SER A 586 3.23 16.19 -3.73
N TYR A 587 3.51 16.59 -4.98
CA TYR A 587 2.61 17.22 -5.92
C TYR A 587 2.77 16.57 -7.30
N CYS A 588 1.69 15.99 -7.84
CA CYS A 588 1.60 15.54 -9.23
C CYS A 588 0.57 16.44 -9.96
N PRO A 589 0.95 17.15 -11.04
CA PRO A 589 0.01 18.00 -11.76
C PRO A 589 -1.11 17.14 -12.36
N ARG A 590 -2.36 17.46 -12.00
CA ARG A 590 -3.55 16.68 -12.44
C ARG A 590 -3.83 16.84 -13.93
N THR A 591 -3.44 17.97 -14.50
CA THR A 591 -3.51 18.26 -15.94
C THR A 591 -2.33 19.13 -16.36
N ALA A 592 -1.85 18.92 -17.59
CA ALA A 592 -0.94 19.83 -18.26
C ALA A 592 -1.74 20.61 -19.30
N SER A 593 -1.84 21.92 -19.13
CA SER A 593 -2.42 22.83 -20.12
C SER A 593 -1.31 23.53 -20.90
N LEU A 594 -1.46 23.55 -22.22
CA LEU A 594 -0.69 24.41 -23.10
C LEU A 594 -1.28 25.82 -23.04
N LYS A 595 -0.43 26.81 -22.78
CA LYS A 595 -0.80 28.21 -22.99
C LYS A 595 -0.53 28.53 -24.46
N VAL A 596 -1.60 28.81 -25.20
CA VAL A 596 -1.49 29.24 -26.59
C VAL A 596 -1.39 30.75 -26.60
N GLU A 597 -0.20 31.29 -26.88
CA GLU A 597 -0.08 32.72 -27.16
C GLU A 597 -0.45 32.99 -28.64
N PRO A 598 -1.28 34.02 -28.91
CA PRO A 598 -1.57 34.41 -30.28
C PRO A 598 -0.30 34.96 -30.93
N GLN A 599 0.19 34.26 -31.96
CA GLN A 599 1.29 34.72 -32.80
C GLN A 599 0.84 34.82 -34.26
N PRO A 600 1.39 35.79 -35.02
CA PRO A 600 1.09 35.91 -36.45
C PRO A 600 1.50 34.64 -37.20
N ALA A 601 0.66 34.19 -38.12
CA ALA A 601 0.95 33.03 -38.95
C ALA A 601 2.27 33.25 -39.73
N ALA A 602 3.23 32.35 -39.56
CA ALA A 602 4.46 32.36 -40.35
C ALA A 602 4.11 32.17 -41.84
N LYS A 603 4.87 32.80 -42.74
CA LYS A 603 4.74 32.54 -44.18
C LYS A 603 5.18 31.09 -44.44
N PRO A 604 4.43 30.29 -45.22
CA PRO A 604 4.81 28.92 -45.49
C PRO A 604 6.06 28.88 -46.38
N GLU A 605 7.19 28.48 -45.81
CA GLU A 605 8.38 28.05 -46.54
C GLU A 605 8.27 26.55 -46.86
N ARG A 606 8.87 26.11 -47.97
CA ARG A 606 8.93 24.68 -48.29
C ARG A 606 9.76 23.94 -47.25
N ASN A 607 9.26 22.79 -46.77
CA ASN A 607 9.93 21.99 -45.74
C ASN A 607 10.20 20.54 -46.19
N ALA A 608 10.92 19.78 -45.35
CA ALA A 608 11.34 18.41 -45.66
C ALA A 608 10.16 17.48 -46.04
N LYS A 609 9.03 17.61 -45.35
CA LYS A 609 7.84 16.77 -45.59
C LYS A 609 7.23 17.03 -46.96
N GLN A 610 7.07 18.29 -47.33
CA GLN A 610 6.54 18.66 -48.65
C GLN A 610 7.46 18.16 -49.77
N ILE A 611 8.77 18.30 -49.60
CA ILE A 611 9.74 17.84 -50.60
C ILE A 611 9.72 16.32 -50.73
N LEU A 612 9.61 15.58 -49.63
CA LEU A 612 9.48 14.13 -49.66
C LEU A 612 8.20 13.70 -50.40
N ASP A 613 7.06 14.34 -50.12
CA ASP A 613 5.78 13.99 -50.74
C ASP A 613 5.72 14.32 -52.23
N GLU A 614 6.27 15.46 -52.62
CA GLU A 614 6.20 15.98 -54.00
C GLU A 614 7.30 15.41 -54.90
N GLU A 615 8.51 15.23 -54.37
CA GLU A 615 9.72 14.96 -55.16
C GLU A 615 10.46 13.68 -54.75
N GLY A 616 10.14 13.07 -53.61
CA GLY A 616 10.72 11.80 -53.15
C GLY A 616 12.02 11.92 -52.33
N PRO A 617 12.57 10.78 -51.85
CA PRO A 617 13.63 10.76 -50.85
C PRO A 617 15.00 11.22 -51.39
N GLU A 618 15.31 11.00 -52.67
CA GLU A 618 16.55 11.53 -53.27
C GLU A 618 16.56 13.06 -53.36
N ALA A 619 15.44 13.66 -53.75
CA ALA A 619 15.28 15.11 -53.82
C ALA A 619 15.34 15.73 -52.42
N MET A 620 14.71 15.08 -51.44
CA MET A 620 14.79 15.47 -50.04
C MET A 620 16.24 15.45 -49.53
N ALA A 621 17.00 14.38 -49.77
CA ALA A 621 18.39 14.28 -49.34
C ALA A 621 19.26 15.41 -49.93
N LYS A 622 19.06 15.74 -51.20
CA LYS A 622 19.72 16.88 -51.85
C LYS A 622 19.32 18.21 -51.21
N TRP A 623 18.03 18.41 -50.95
CA TRP A 623 17.55 19.61 -50.27
C TRP A 623 18.16 19.79 -48.90
N VAL A 624 18.23 18.72 -48.09
CA VAL A 624 18.89 18.73 -46.78
C VAL A 624 20.33 19.22 -46.93
N ARG A 625 21.11 18.68 -47.88
CA ARG A 625 22.50 19.14 -48.10
C ARG A 625 22.59 20.61 -48.47
N GLU A 626 21.72 21.10 -49.35
CA GLU A 626 21.76 22.51 -49.75
C GLU A 626 21.33 23.44 -48.62
N THR A 627 20.20 23.17 -47.96
CA THR A 627 19.72 23.97 -46.83
C THR A 627 20.70 23.97 -45.67
N SER A 628 21.36 22.83 -45.42
CA SER A 628 22.31 22.69 -44.33
C SER A 628 23.49 23.66 -44.42
N LYS A 629 23.88 24.10 -45.63
CA LYS A 629 25.00 25.04 -45.83
C LYS A 629 24.74 26.39 -45.18
N GLU A 630 23.47 26.81 -45.13
CA GLU A 630 23.04 28.07 -44.54
C GLU A 630 22.64 27.91 -43.07
N ARG A 631 22.03 26.78 -42.70
CA ARG A 631 21.55 26.52 -41.35
C ARG A 631 21.54 25.04 -41.00
N VAL A 632 21.90 24.67 -39.78
CA VAL A 632 21.77 23.27 -39.32
C VAL A 632 20.28 22.94 -39.14
N LEU A 633 19.86 21.78 -39.65
CA LEU A 633 18.50 21.27 -39.46
C LEU A 633 18.39 20.48 -38.15
N LEU A 634 17.17 20.39 -37.61
CA LEU A 634 16.93 19.79 -36.31
C LEU A 634 15.95 18.64 -36.39
N THR A 635 16.17 17.61 -35.59
CA THR A 635 15.18 16.58 -35.30
C THR A 635 14.86 16.58 -33.81
N ASP A 636 13.56 16.59 -33.49
CA ASP A 636 13.09 16.49 -32.11
C ASP A 636 12.86 15.03 -31.72
N THR A 637 13.45 14.60 -30.61
CA THR A 637 13.34 13.21 -30.09
C THR A 637 12.41 13.09 -28.88
N THR A 638 11.71 14.16 -28.53
CA THR A 638 10.82 14.28 -27.35
C THR A 638 9.82 13.14 -27.24
N MET A 639 9.16 12.77 -28.34
CA MET A 639 8.10 11.76 -28.38
C MET A 639 8.62 10.32 -28.53
N ARG A 640 9.94 10.10 -28.59
CA ARG A 640 10.55 8.75 -28.72
C ARG A 640 11.73 8.56 -27.79
N ASP A 641 12.91 9.06 -28.14
CA ASP A 641 14.15 8.69 -27.44
C ASP A 641 14.32 9.37 -26.09
N ALA A 642 13.82 10.60 -25.95
CA ALA A 642 13.96 11.36 -24.71
C ALA A 642 13.28 10.63 -23.54
N HIS A 643 12.00 10.27 -23.71
CA HIS A 643 11.26 9.52 -22.69
C HIS A 643 11.69 8.06 -22.58
N GLN A 644 12.17 7.45 -23.67
CA GLN A 644 12.81 6.13 -23.62
C GLN A 644 14.02 6.14 -22.68
N SER A 645 14.78 7.23 -22.68
CA SER A 645 15.99 7.39 -21.86
C SER A 645 15.67 7.81 -20.43
N LEU A 646 14.77 8.77 -20.22
CA LEU A 646 14.53 9.37 -18.92
C LEU A 646 13.53 8.60 -18.06
N PHE A 647 12.42 8.14 -18.65
CA PHE A 647 11.31 7.54 -17.89
C PHE A 647 10.74 6.29 -18.56
N ALA A 648 11.66 5.40 -18.95
CA ALA A 648 11.39 4.03 -19.39
C ALA A 648 10.35 3.91 -20.51
N THR A 649 10.36 4.84 -21.47
CA THR A 649 9.50 4.83 -22.65
C THR A 649 7.99 4.97 -22.33
N ARG A 650 7.63 5.50 -21.16
CA ARG A 650 6.25 5.47 -20.67
C ARG A 650 5.35 6.58 -21.21
N MET A 651 5.86 7.53 -21.98
CA MET A 651 5.03 8.63 -22.51
C MET A 651 3.85 8.08 -23.33
N ARG A 652 2.63 8.50 -22.95
CA ARG A 652 1.37 8.05 -23.53
C ARG A 652 0.94 8.89 -24.73
N THR A 653 0.18 8.27 -25.61
CA THR A 653 -0.40 8.91 -26.81
C THR A 653 -1.22 10.15 -26.45
N ALA A 654 -1.97 10.08 -25.36
CA ALA A 654 -2.83 11.18 -24.88
C ALA A 654 -2.08 12.49 -24.61
N ASP A 655 -0.83 12.41 -24.13
CA ASP A 655 -0.03 13.61 -23.86
C ASP A 655 0.68 14.09 -25.12
N MET A 656 1.13 13.15 -25.97
CA MET A 656 1.71 13.49 -27.28
C MET A 656 0.73 14.29 -28.15
N LEU A 657 -0.53 13.84 -28.22
CA LEU A 657 -1.55 14.47 -29.05
C LEU A 657 -1.97 15.87 -28.59
N LYS A 658 -1.85 16.17 -27.29
CA LYS A 658 -2.13 17.51 -26.77
C LYS A 658 -1.09 18.53 -27.25
N ALA A 659 0.17 18.13 -27.35
CA ALA A 659 1.26 18.97 -27.87
C ALA A 659 1.28 19.05 -29.40
N ALA A 660 0.75 18.05 -30.09
CA ALA A 660 0.86 17.90 -31.53
C ALA A 660 0.47 19.16 -32.35
N PRO A 661 -0.65 19.86 -32.08
CA PRO A 661 -1.01 21.07 -32.85
C PRO A 661 0.03 22.20 -32.73
N GLU A 662 0.54 22.45 -31.52
CA GLU A 662 1.55 23.47 -31.30
C GLU A 662 2.91 23.04 -31.85
N MET A 663 3.26 21.75 -31.78
CA MET A 663 4.48 21.24 -32.43
C MET A 663 4.40 21.36 -33.96
N SER A 664 3.27 21.01 -34.57
CA SER A 664 3.00 21.19 -36.00
C SER A 664 3.20 22.65 -36.43
N LYS A 665 2.73 23.59 -35.61
CA LYS A 665 2.85 25.03 -35.84
C LYS A 665 4.28 25.56 -35.65
N HIS A 666 4.93 25.23 -34.53
CA HIS A 666 6.20 25.84 -34.12
C HIS A 666 7.44 25.13 -34.68
N LEU A 667 7.34 23.84 -35.00
CA LEU A 667 8.46 23.01 -35.45
C LEU A 667 8.41 22.75 -36.97
N HIS A 668 7.63 23.52 -37.73
CA HIS A 668 7.44 23.30 -39.18
C HIS A 668 8.74 23.36 -40.02
N GLN A 669 9.82 23.92 -39.46
CA GLN A 669 11.15 24.03 -40.08
C GLN A 669 12.09 22.89 -39.66
N TYR A 670 11.69 22.04 -38.72
CA TYR A 670 12.48 20.88 -38.31
C TYR A 670 12.52 19.87 -39.45
N PHE A 671 13.59 19.09 -39.51
CA PHE A 671 13.73 18.00 -40.47
C PHE A 671 12.67 16.92 -40.18
N SER A 672 12.63 16.44 -38.94
CA SER A 672 11.70 15.40 -38.52
C SER A 672 11.34 15.47 -37.04
N LEU A 673 10.26 14.77 -36.68
CA LEU A 673 9.94 14.38 -35.31
C LEU A 673 10.18 12.89 -35.18
N GLU A 674 11.13 12.51 -34.34
CA GLU A 674 11.30 11.11 -33.98
C GLU A 674 10.26 10.74 -32.92
N CYS A 675 9.24 10.00 -33.34
CA CYS A 675 8.06 9.70 -32.53
C CYS A 675 7.72 8.21 -32.44
N TRP A 676 8.52 7.33 -33.05
CA TRP A 676 8.17 5.93 -33.21
C TRP A 676 9.39 4.99 -33.34
N GLY A 677 9.16 3.68 -33.29
CA GLY A 677 10.25 2.69 -33.28
C GLY A 677 11.04 2.67 -31.97
N GLY A 678 12.22 2.04 -31.98
CA GLY A 678 12.93 1.72 -30.74
C GLY A 678 12.05 0.90 -29.80
N ALA A 679 11.99 1.26 -28.52
CA ALA A 679 11.18 0.54 -27.54
C ALA A 679 9.70 0.93 -27.54
N THR A 680 9.28 1.98 -28.27
CA THR A 680 7.90 2.50 -28.15
C THR A 680 6.85 1.50 -28.64
N PHE A 681 7.19 0.67 -29.64
CA PHE A 681 6.26 -0.31 -30.21
C PHE A 681 5.87 -1.38 -29.18
N ASP A 682 6.85 -2.07 -28.60
CA ASP A 682 6.65 -3.06 -27.53
C ASP A 682 6.02 -2.42 -26.29
N VAL A 683 6.53 -1.26 -25.86
CA VAL A 683 6.06 -0.61 -24.62
C VAL A 683 4.61 -0.11 -24.73
N ALA A 684 4.20 0.38 -25.90
CA ALA A 684 2.82 0.80 -26.13
C ALA A 684 1.86 -0.37 -25.87
N TYR A 685 2.07 -1.52 -26.50
CA TYR A 685 1.21 -2.69 -26.31
C TYR A 685 1.38 -3.32 -24.91
N ARG A 686 2.61 -3.53 -24.44
CA ARG A 686 2.89 -4.30 -23.22
C ARG A 686 2.57 -3.58 -21.92
N PHE A 687 2.86 -2.27 -21.85
CA PHE A 687 2.80 -1.53 -20.58
C PHE A 687 1.77 -0.41 -20.58
N LEU A 688 1.55 0.23 -21.73
CA LEU A 688 0.57 1.31 -21.83
C LEU A 688 -0.81 0.78 -22.28
N ASN A 689 -0.86 -0.44 -22.83
CA ASN A 689 -2.04 -1.03 -23.45
C ASN A 689 -2.65 -0.10 -24.51
N GLU A 690 -1.80 0.52 -25.32
CA GLU A 690 -2.17 1.42 -26.40
C GLU A 690 -1.69 0.82 -27.74
N ASP A 691 -2.46 1.04 -28.79
CA ASP A 691 -2.06 0.62 -30.13
C ASP A 691 -0.99 1.57 -30.69
N ALA A 692 0.18 1.01 -31.03
CA ALA A 692 1.27 1.80 -31.56
C ALA A 692 0.92 2.41 -32.93
N PHE A 693 0.28 1.65 -33.84
CA PHE A 693 -0.04 2.12 -35.20
C PHE A 693 -1.06 3.25 -35.14
N ARG A 694 -2.08 3.11 -34.29
CA ARG A 694 -3.05 4.17 -34.01
C ARG A 694 -2.36 5.44 -33.49
N ARG A 695 -1.37 5.31 -32.60
CA ARG A 695 -0.56 6.46 -32.14
C ARG A 695 0.11 7.16 -33.33
N LEU A 696 0.72 6.41 -34.25
CA LEU A 696 1.35 6.98 -35.43
C LEU A 696 0.34 7.72 -36.32
N GLU A 697 -0.80 7.10 -36.59
CA GLU A 697 -1.85 7.67 -37.45
C GLU A 697 -2.46 8.95 -36.84
N GLU A 698 -2.77 8.94 -35.55
CA GLU A 698 -3.31 10.10 -34.85
C GLU A 698 -2.28 11.25 -34.78
N LEU A 699 -1.00 10.94 -34.54
CA LEU A 699 0.07 11.94 -34.60
C LEU A 699 0.28 12.47 -36.01
N ARG A 700 0.26 11.60 -37.02
CA ARG A 700 0.40 11.99 -38.42
C ARG A 700 -0.71 12.92 -38.87
N ALA A 701 -1.95 12.66 -38.43
CA ALA A 701 -3.10 13.50 -38.71
C ALA A 701 -2.99 14.87 -38.00
N ALA A 702 -2.53 14.90 -36.75
CA ALA A 702 -2.39 16.14 -35.98
C ALA A 702 -1.16 16.99 -36.42
N ILE A 703 -0.13 16.35 -36.94
CA ILE A 703 1.10 16.97 -37.42
C ILE A 703 1.28 16.56 -38.88
N PRO A 704 0.62 17.18 -39.88
CA PRO A 704 0.69 16.74 -41.28
C PRO A 704 1.91 17.28 -42.04
N ASN A 705 2.63 18.25 -41.47
CA ASN A 705 3.62 19.08 -42.17
C ASN A 705 5.09 18.80 -41.79
N ILE A 706 5.38 17.88 -40.88
CA ILE A 706 6.77 17.54 -40.47
C ILE A 706 7.02 16.06 -40.75
N CYS A 707 8.22 15.66 -41.17
CA CYS A 707 8.52 14.23 -41.37
C CYS A 707 8.41 13.47 -40.04
N THR A 708 7.72 12.33 -40.05
CA THR A 708 7.76 11.39 -38.92
C THR A 708 8.98 10.49 -39.08
N GLN A 709 9.73 10.30 -38.00
CA GLN A 709 10.94 9.47 -37.99
C GLN A 709 10.82 8.33 -36.97
N MET A 710 11.35 7.17 -37.34
CA MET A 710 11.49 6.03 -36.44
C MET A 710 12.88 5.44 -36.40
N LEU A 711 13.19 4.77 -35.29
CA LEU A 711 14.34 3.89 -35.16
C LEU A 711 13.94 2.44 -35.50
N LEU A 712 14.53 1.87 -36.54
CA LEU A 712 14.29 0.50 -37.03
C LEU A 712 15.57 -0.33 -36.93
N ARG A 713 15.47 -1.55 -36.38
CA ARG A 713 16.61 -2.45 -36.24
C ARG A 713 16.66 -3.46 -37.37
N GLY A 714 17.43 -3.17 -38.42
CA GLY A 714 17.66 -3.99 -39.63
C GLY A 714 16.69 -5.16 -39.87
N ALA A 715 17.23 -6.36 -40.06
CA ALA A 715 16.47 -7.59 -40.28
C ALA A 715 15.59 -8.04 -39.09
N ASN A 716 15.52 -7.26 -38.01
CA ASN A 716 14.68 -7.57 -36.86
C ASN A 716 13.48 -6.64 -36.70
N GLY A 717 13.32 -5.64 -37.58
CA GLY A 717 12.24 -4.65 -37.46
C GLY A 717 12.26 -3.92 -36.12
N VAL A 718 11.21 -4.10 -35.32
CA VAL A 718 11.08 -3.53 -33.95
C VAL A 718 11.37 -4.54 -32.84
N GLY A 719 12.11 -5.60 -33.18
CA GLY A 719 12.88 -6.47 -32.26
C GLY A 719 12.05 -7.51 -31.55
N TYR A 720 12.51 -8.47 -30.74
CA TYR A 720 13.85 -8.73 -30.21
C TYR A 720 14.54 -9.95 -30.85
N LYS A 721 13.81 -10.80 -31.58
CA LYS A 721 14.34 -11.99 -32.25
C LYS A 721 14.62 -11.74 -33.74
N SER A 722 15.07 -12.76 -34.45
CA SER A 722 15.17 -12.77 -35.91
C SER A 722 13.84 -13.17 -36.53
N TYR A 723 13.50 -12.55 -37.67
CA TYR A 723 12.25 -12.75 -38.38
C TYR A 723 12.51 -13.19 -39.82
N PRO A 724 11.58 -13.94 -40.45
CA PRO A 724 11.59 -14.14 -41.88
C PRO A 724 11.58 -12.80 -42.63
N ASP A 725 12.23 -12.73 -43.77
CA ASP A 725 12.42 -11.48 -44.50
C ASP A 725 11.10 -10.80 -44.88
N ASN A 726 10.12 -11.60 -45.32
CA ASN A 726 8.81 -11.08 -45.72
C ASN A 726 8.07 -10.40 -44.56
N VAL A 727 8.30 -10.80 -43.31
CA VAL A 727 7.72 -10.16 -42.11
C VAL A 727 8.29 -8.75 -41.92
N VAL A 728 9.60 -8.58 -42.12
CA VAL A 728 10.27 -7.27 -41.99
C VAL A 728 9.85 -6.35 -43.14
N GLU A 729 9.80 -6.86 -44.37
CA GLU A 729 9.33 -6.09 -45.52
C GLU A 729 7.88 -5.61 -45.35
N GLU A 730 6.99 -6.50 -44.89
CA GLU A 730 5.58 -6.18 -44.63
C GLU A 730 5.42 -5.15 -43.51
N PHE A 731 6.23 -5.25 -42.46
CA PHE A 731 6.23 -4.25 -41.39
C PHE A 731 6.64 -2.87 -41.88
N VAL A 732 7.71 -2.79 -42.68
CA VAL A 732 8.15 -1.52 -43.29
C VAL A 732 7.07 -0.95 -44.20
N ARG A 733 6.45 -1.80 -45.04
CA ARG A 733 5.33 -1.42 -45.90
C ARG A 733 4.18 -0.83 -45.09
N GLN A 734 3.78 -1.50 -44.01
CA GLN A 734 2.68 -1.07 -43.15
C GLN A 734 3.03 0.23 -42.42
N ALA A 735 4.20 0.34 -41.79
CA ALA A 735 4.64 1.56 -41.11
C ALA A 735 4.69 2.77 -42.06
N ALA A 736 5.20 2.59 -43.29
CA ALA A 736 5.20 3.63 -44.31
C ALA A 736 3.78 4.04 -44.73
N THR A 737 2.86 3.08 -44.82
CA THR A 737 1.45 3.33 -45.18
C THR A 737 0.70 4.07 -44.07
N SER A 738 0.95 3.72 -42.81
CA SER A 738 0.36 4.40 -41.63
C SER A 738 0.97 5.79 -41.37
N GLY A 739 1.96 6.21 -42.14
CA GLY A 739 2.45 7.59 -42.15
C GLY A 739 3.87 7.80 -41.65
N MET A 740 4.74 6.77 -41.65
CA MET A 740 6.17 6.91 -41.38
C MET A 740 6.94 7.42 -42.61
N ASP A 741 7.82 8.40 -42.41
CA ASP A 741 8.57 9.04 -43.50
C ASP A 741 10.06 8.68 -43.52
N VAL A 742 10.71 8.70 -42.35
CA VAL A 742 12.14 8.48 -42.19
C VAL A 742 12.39 7.26 -41.31
N PHE A 743 13.11 6.30 -41.87
CA PHE A 743 13.51 5.08 -41.19
C PHE A 743 15.01 5.16 -40.91
N ARG A 744 15.36 5.41 -39.65
CA ARG A 744 16.74 5.28 -39.16
C ARG A 744 17.03 3.81 -38.90
N ILE A 745 17.72 3.18 -39.84
CA ILE A 745 18.03 1.76 -39.85
C ILE A 745 19.40 1.55 -39.21
N PHE A 746 19.46 0.75 -38.15
CA PHE A 746 20.71 0.40 -37.48
C PHE A 746 20.80 -1.12 -37.26
N ASP A 747 22.02 -1.61 -37.06
CA ASP A 747 22.31 -2.94 -36.57
C ASP A 747 23.11 -2.85 -35.25
N CYS A 748 22.90 -3.81 -34.35
CA CYS A 748 23.52 -3.75 -33.02
C CYS A 748 25.03 -4.02 -32.99
N PHE A 749 25.60 -4.47 -34.10
CA PHE A 749 27.03 -4.67 -34.33
C PHE A 749 27.57 -3.88 -35.54
N ASN A 750 26.78 -2.97 -36.12
CA ASN A 750 27.06 -2.28 -37.38
C ASN A 750 27.21 -3.23 -38.59
N ASP A 751 26.54 -4.37 -38.59
CA ASP A 751 26.50 -5.26 -39.74
C ASP A 751 25.51 -4.72 -40.80
N VAL A 752 26.06 -4.18 -41.90
CA VAL A 752 25.26 -3.59 -42.99
C VAL A 752 24.48 -4.65 -43.76
N ASP A 753 24.94 -5.90 -43.80
CA ASP A 753 24.24 -6.97 -44.48
C ASP A 753 22.90 -7.28 -43.77
N GLN A 754 22.86 -7.16 -42.44
CA GLN A 754 21.62 -7.23 -41.65
C GLN A 754 20.68 -6.05 -41.92
N MET A 755 21.22 -4.89 -42.27
CA MET A 755 20.42 -3.67 -42.52
C MET A 755 19.83 -3.65 -43.93
N LYS A 756 20.48 -4.33 -44.89
CA LYS A 756 20.16 -4.26 -46.32
C LYS A 756 18.69 -4.57 -46.63
N LEU A 757 18.12 -5.59 -46.00
CA LEU A 757 16.71 -5.95 -46.17
C LEU A 757 15.77 -4.77 -45.91
N SER A 758 15.96 -4.08 -44.77
CA SER A 758 15.13 -2.93 -44.41
C SER A 758 15.42 -1.72 -45.30
N ILE A 759 16.68 -1.52 -45.69
CA ILE A 759 17.05 -0.43 -46.60
C ILE A 759 16.30 -0.61 -47.91
N ASP A 760 16.36 -1.80 -48.50
CA ASP A 760 15.67 -2.12 -49.75
C ASP A 760 14.15 -2.00 -49.60
N ALA A 761 13.56 -2.48 -48.48
CA ALA A 761 12.14 -2.34 -48.20
C ALA A 761 11.68 -0.86 -48.10
N VAL A 762 12.46 -0.02 -47.40
CA VAL A 762 12.14 1.42 -47.25
C VAL A 762 12.26 2.14 -48.60
N ARG A 763 13.28 1.81 -49.40
CA ARG A 763 13.44 2.33 -50.76
C ARG A 763 12.26 1.95 -51.65
N LYS A 764 11.77 0.71 -51.58
CA LYS A 764 10.57 0.25 -52.32
C LYS A 764 9.34 1.10 -51.99
N MET A 765 9.21 1.55 -50.74
CA MET A 765 8.12 2.42 -50.28
C MET A 765 8.32 3.90 -50.61
N LYS A 766 9.42 4.26 -51.29
CA LYS A 766 9.81 5.66 -51.60
C LYS A 766 9.89 6.53 -50.34
N LYS A 767 10.32 5.93 -49.24
CA LYS A 767 10.58 6.60 -47.96
C LYS A 767 12.08 6.74 -47.74
N VAL A 768 12.47 7.44 -46.69
CA VAL A 768 13.86 7.83 -46.46
C VAL A 768 14.57 6.76 -45.64
N ALA A 769 15.43 5.99 -46.29
CA ALA A 769 16.39 5.11 -45.62
C ALA A 769 17.59 5.91 -45.11
N GLU A 770 17.62 6.19 -43.81
CA GLU A 770 18.76 6.76 -43.10
C GLU A 770 19.54 5.63 -42.42
N VAL A 771 20.78 5.37 -42.85
CA VAL A 771 21.56 4.22 -42.38
C VAL A 771 22.53 4.65 -41.29
N ALA A 772 22.39 4.06 -40.12
CA ALA A 772 23.09 4.47 -38.91
C ALA A 772 24.37 3.67 -38.68
N MET A 773 25.46 4.40 -38.47
CA MET A 773 26.71 3.90 -37.91
C MET A 773 26.67 4.12 -36.40
N CYS A 774 26.52 3.05 -35.61
CA CYS A 774 26.60 3.16 -34.16
C CYS A 774 28.04 3.46 -33.73
N PHE A 775 28.22 4.52 -32.95
CA PHE A 775 29.52 4.96 -32.47
C PHE A 775 29.86 4.28 -31.14
N THR A 776 31.06 3.72 -31.06
CA THR A 776 31.65 3.19 -29.83
C THR A 776 33.18 3.31 -29.88
N GLY A 777 33.84 3.05 -28.76
CA GLY A 777 35.28 3.24 -28.62
C GLY A 777 35.71 4.71 -28.58
N ASP A 778 37.00 4.93 -28.80
CA ASP A 778 37.63 6.26 -28.83
C ASP A 778 38.77 6.27 -29.86
N PHE A 779 38.47 6.58 -31.12
CA PHE A 779 39.47 6.55 -32.19
C PHE A 779 40.60 7.59 -32.04
N LEU A 780 40.46 8.56 -31.13
CA LEU A 780 41.54 9.50 -30.79
C LEU A 780 42.51 8.90 -29.77
N SER A 781 42.08 7.87 -29.03
CA SER A 781 42.94 7.14 -28.10
C SER A 781 43.91 6.23 -28.85
N PRO A 782 45.22 6.29 -28.55
CA PRO A 782 46.19 5.36 -29.14
C PRO A 782 45.97 3.90 -28.72
N LYS A 783 45.15 3.67 -27.68
CA LYS A 783 44.77 2.34 -27.20
C LYS A 783 43.64 1.70 -28.00
N GLU A 784 42.87 2.50 -28.76
CA GLU A 784 41.81 1.98 -29.62
C GLU A 784 42.43 1.22 -30.80
N LYS A 785 41.91 0.01 -31.06
CA LYS A 785 42.40 -0.90 -32.11
C LYS A 785 41.29 -1.43 -33.00
N ILE A 786 40.05 -1.36 -32.54
CA ILE A 786 38.89 -1.93 -33.22
C ILE A 786 38.17 -0.80 -33.94
N TYR A 787 37.68 0.18 -33.17
CA TYR A 787 36.80 1.24 -33.67
C TYR A 787 37.58 2.47 -34.12
N THR A 788 38.51 2.27 -35.07
CA THR A 788 39.39 3.33 -35.61
C THR A 788 38.67 4.19 -36.67
N LEU A 789 39.29 5.30 -37.09
CA LEU A 789 38.75 6.10 -38.21
C LEU A 789 38.61 5.28 -39.51
N GLY A 790 39.55 4.37 -39.79
CA GLY A 790 39.47 3.49 -40.96
C GLY A 790 38.27 2.53 -40.90
N TYR A 791 37.91 2.06 -39.70
CA TYR A 791 36.69 1.26 -39.51
C TYR A 791 35.43 2.05 -39.88
N TYR A 792 35.31 3.30 -39.41
CA TYR A 792 34.16 4.15 -39.74
C TYR A 792 34.14 4.55 -41.23
N GLU A 793 35.30 4.70 -41.88
CA GLU A 793 35.40 4.92 -43.32
C GLU A 793 34.84 3.73 -44.12
N GLU A 794 35.27 2.50 -43.79
CA GLU A 794 34.81 1.29 -44.45
C GLU A 794 33.31 1.05 -44.21
N LEU A 795 32.86 1.24 -42.96
CA LEU A 795 31.45 1.14 -42.62
C LEU A 795 30.61 2.14 -43.42
N CYS A 796 31.08 3.39 -43.56
CA CYS A 796 30.39 4.40 -44.37
C CYS A 796 30.26 3.98 -45.84
N LYS A 797 31.32 3.41 -46.44
CA LYS A 797 31.29 2.87 -47.81
C LYS A 797 30.19 1.82 -47.95
N LYS A 798 30.15 0.85 -47.04
CA LYS A 798 29.10 -0.20 -47.03
C LYS A 798 27.70 0.38 -46.90
N CYS A 799 27.49 1.36 -46.02
CA CYS A 799 26.19 2.03 -45.87
C CYS A 799 25.73 2.72 -47.16
N VAL A 800 26.65 3.40 -47.88
CA VAL A 800 26.36 4.05 -49.16
C VAL A 800 26.03 3.02 -50.23
N ASP A 801 26.86 1.98 -50.36
CA ASP A 801 26.68 0.89 -51.33
C ASP A 801 25.36 0.13 -51.10
N ALA A 802 24.90 0.03 -49.85
CA ALA A 802 23.61 -0.56 -49.50
C ALA A 802 22.40 0.30 -49.93
N GLY A 803 22.61 1.54 -50.37
CA GLY A 803 21.55 2.43 -50.88
C GLY A 803 21.00 3.43 -49.87
N ALA A 804 21.80 3.84 -48.88
CA ALA A 804 21.44 4.93 -47.96
C ALA A 804 21.07 6.22 -48.72
N HIS A 805 20.01 6.91 -48.26
CA HIS A 805 19.76 8.30 -48.67
C HIS A 805 20.50 9.28 -47.77
N MET A 806 20.81 8.86 -46.54
CA MET A 806 21.44 9.67 -45.50
C MET A 806 22.26 8.76 -44.58
N ILE A 807 23.37 9.29 -44.05
CA ILE A 807 24.22 8.61 -43.07
C ILE A 807 23.90 9.16 -41.68
N ALA A 808 23.46 8.30 -40.77
CA ALA A 808 23.35 8.67 -39.37
C ALA A 808 24.61 8.26 -38.59
N ILE A 809 25.07 9.14 -37.71
CA ILE A 809 26.07 8.80 -36.68
C ILE A 809 25.29 8.63 -35.38
N LYS A 810 25.13 7.39 -34.92
CA LYS A 810 24.35 7.07 -33.72
C LYS A 810 25.27 6.85 -32.52
N ASP A 811 25.52 7.91 -31.76
CA ASP A 811 26.25 7.86 -30.49
C ASP A 811 25.29 7.58 -29.32
N MET A 812 24.84 6.33 -29.22
CA MET A 812 23.81 5.87 -28.28
C MET A 812 24.16 6.01 -26.78
N ALA A 813 25.44 6.20 -26.45
CA ALA A 813 25.92 6.32 -25.08
C ALA A 813 26.54 7.69 -24.77
N GLY A 814 26.63 8.61 -25.74
CA GLY A 814 27.27 9.92 -25.49
C GLY A 814 28.78 9.82 -25.35
N LEU A 815 29.43 9.00 -26.17
CA LEU A 815 30.88 8.77 -26.16
C LEU A 815 31.64 9.76 -27.05
N LEU A 816 30.97 10.37 -28.02
CA LEU A 816 31.59 11.25 -28.99
C LEU A 816 31.89 12.61 -28.33
N LYS A 817 33.15 12.79 -27.95
CA LYS A 817 33.71 14.08 -27.47
C LYS A 817 33.81 15.10 -28.61
N PRO A 818 33.77 16.43 -28.34
CA PRO A 818 33.82 17.46 -29.38
C PRO A 818 35.00 17.31 -30.37
N ALA A 819 36.17 16.88 -29.89
CA ALA A 819 37.36 16.68 -30.72
C ALA A 819 37.21 15.58 -31.80
N HIS A 820 36.25 14.66 -31.66
CA HIS A 820 35.98 13.62 -32.66
C HIS A 820 35.23 14.16 -33.89
N ALA A 821 34.54 15.29 -33.77
CA ALA A 821 33.61 15.77 -34.78
C ALA A 821 34.27 16.01 -36.15
N ALA A 822 35.31 16.86 -36.19
CA ALA A 822 35.98 17.20 -37.45
C ALA A 822 36.63 15.98 -38.14
N PRO A 823 37.41 15.12 -37.45
CA PRO A 823 37.97 13.92 -38.07
C PRO A 823 36.91 12.97 -38.62
N LEU A 824 35.83 12.72 -37.86
CA LEU A 824 34.79 11.78 -38.30
C LEU A 824 34.00 12.31 -39.50
N ILE A 825 33.62 13.60 -39.47
CA ILE A 825 32.93 14.22 -40.62
C ILE A 825 33.85 14.22 -41.84
N GLN A 826 35.13 14.56 -41.70
CA GLN A 826 36.09 14.53 -42.80
C GLN A 826 36.20 13.12 -43.43
N VAL A 827 36.26 12.08 -42.60
CA VAL A 827 36.30 10.69 -43.06
C VAL A 827 35.03 10.32 -43.81
N ILE A 828 33.84 10.64 -43.30
CA ILE A 828 32.57 10.38 -43.98
C ILE A 828 32.49 11.15 -45.31
N ARG A 829 32.91 12.42 -45.32
CA ARG A 829 32.92 13.27 -46.52
C ARG A 829 33.94 12.81 -47.58
N SER A 830 34.98 12.09 -47.19
CA SER A 830 35.90 11.45 -48.16
C SER A 830 35.23 10.31 -48.94
N VAL A 831 34.13 9.76 -48.42
CA VAL A 831 33.36 8.66 -49.01
C VAL A 831 32.13 9.15 -49.75
N THR A 832 31.40 10.13 -49.19
CA THR A 832 30.08 10.50 -49.71
C THR A 832 29.65 11.94 -49.43
N ASP A 833 28.82 12.47 -50.33
CA ASP A 833 28.16 13.77 -50.21
C ASP A 833 26.74 13.70 -49.59
N LEU A 834 26.25 12.49 -49.25
CA LEU A 834 24.93 12.31 -48.63
C LEU A 834 24.79 13.09 -47.31
N PRO A 835 23.57 13.49 -46.91
CA PRO A 835 23.33 14.08 -45.59
C PRO A 835 23.91 13.27 -44.44
N ILE A 836 24.51 13.98 -43.48
CA ILE A 836 24.98 13.42 -42.22
C ILE A 836 24.04 13.90 -41.11
N HIS A 837 23.44 12.94 -40.41
CA HIS A 837 22.55 13.17 -39.29
C HIS A 837 23.22 12.70 -37.99
N PHE A 838 23.50 13.62 -37.07
CA PHE A 838 24.15 13.29 -35.80
C PHE A 838 23.15 13.10 -34.66
N HIS A 839 23.27 11.95 -34.00
CA HIS A 839 22.50 11.56 -32.84
C HIS A 839 23.43 11.27 -31.66
N THR A 840 23.16 11.85 -30.48
CA THR A 840 23.94 11.58 -29.26
C THR A 840 23.10 11.71 -27.99
N HIS A 841 23.65 11.29 -26.84
CA HIS A 841 23.03 11.41 -25.51
C HIS A 841 23.90 12.25 -24.58
N ASN A 842 23.34 13.19 -23.82
CA ASN A 842 24.10 14.10 -22.97
C ASN A 842 24.46 13.54 -21.58
N THR A 843 24.79 12.24 -21.52
CA THR A 843 25.10 11.54 -20.26
C THR A 843 26.35 12.07 -19.59
N SER A 844 27.27 12.65 -20.36
CA SER A 844 28.54 13.19 -19.87
C SER A 844 28.53 14.70 -19.59
N SER A 845 27.42 15.40 -19.86
CA SER A 845 27.33 16.87 -19.97
C SER A 845 28.09 17.51 -21.14
N ALA A 846 28.88 16.75 -21.91
CA ALA A 846 29.71 17.31 -22.97
C ALA A 846 28.99 17.43 -24.32
N GLN A 847 27.82 16.80 -24.49
CA GLN A 847 27.27 16.59 -25.82
C GLN A 847 26.62 17.81 -26.45
N LEU A 848 26.20 18.81 -25.67
CA LEU A 848 25.82 20.10 -26.25
C LEU A 848 27.01 20.74 -26.99
N ALA A 849 28.21 20.66 -26.41
CA ALA A 849 29.44 21.10 -27.09
C ALA A 849 29.77 20.20 -28.29
N THR A 850 29.48 18.90 -28.22
CA THR A 850 29.63 18.00 -29.37
C THR A 850 28.65 18.35 -30.49
N LEU A 851 27.40 18.72 -30.22
CA LEU A 851 26.46 19.19 -31.23
C LEU A 851 27.02 20.41 -31.96
N HIS A 852 27.56 21.39 -31.22
CA HIS A 852 28.23 22.54 -31.81
C HIS A 852 29.42 22.14 -32.68
N ALA A 853 30.28 21.24 -32.19
CA ALA A 853 31.44 20.78 -32.96
C ALA A 853 31.03 20.04 -34.24
N MET A 854 29.97 19.23 -34.20
CA MET A 854 29.43 18.54 -35.37
C MET A 854 28.81 19.52 -36.37
N ALA A 855 28.04 20.49 -35.89
CA ALA A 855 27.51 21.59 -36.69
C ALA A 855 28.64 22.38 -37.38
N ASP A 856 29.68 22.76 -36.63
CA ASP A 856 30.83 23.50 -37.16
C ASP A 856 31.63 22.66 -38.17
N ALA A 857 31.71 21.33 -37.96
CA ALA A 857 32.42 20.40 -38.85
C ALA A 857 31.67 20.08 -40.16
N GLY A 858 30.41 20.47 -40.31
CA GLY A 858 29.63 20.22 -41.54
C GLY A 858 28.59 19.10 -41.45
N CYS A 859 28.17 18.72 -40.25
CA CYS A 859 27.00 17.86 -40.03
C CYS A 859 25.71 18.59 -40.46
N ASP A 860 24.74 17.88 -41.03
CA ASP A 860 23.58 18.49 -41.68
C ASP A 860 22.38 18.64 -40.76
N ILE A 861 22.13 17.59 -39.98
CA ILE A 861 21.03 17.52 -39.01
C ILE A 861 21.60 17.08 -37.67
N VAL A 862 21.05 17.64 -36.58
CA VAL A 862 21.32 17.18 -35.21
C VAL A 862 20.03 16.82 -34.50
N ASP A 863 20.08 15.74 -33.72
CA ASP A 863 19.01 15.36 -32.80
C ASP A 863 19.13 16.12 -31.47
N GLY A 864 17.99 16.55 -30.96
CA GLY A 864 17.84 17.03 -29.59
C GLY A 864 16.40 16.91 -29.12
N CYS A 865 16.10 17.39 -27.91
CA CYS A 865 14.73 17.45 -27.41
C CYS A 865 14.48 18.74 -26.60
N PHE A 866 13.23 18.96 -26.18
CA PHE A 866 12.87 20.09 -25.31
C PHE A 866 13.61 20.03 -23.98
N ALA A 867 14.05 21.19 -23.48
CA ALA A 867 14.87 21.31 -22.27
C ALA A 867 14.31 20.56 -21.06
N ALA A 868 13.00 20.59 -20.85
CA ALA A 868 12.32 19.92 -19.73
C ALA A 868 12.54 18.39 -19.68
N ILE A 869 12.84 17.77 -20.81
CA ILE A 869 13.08 16.32 -20.97
C ILE A 869 14.40 16.04 -21.70
N ALA A 870 15.32 17.01 -21.66
CA ALA A 870 16.68 16.87 -22.16
C ALA A 870 17.64 16.44 -21.04
N ASP A 871 18.88 16.20 -21.47
CA ASP A 871 20.04 15.93 -20.63
C ASP A 871 19.94 14.66 -19.76
N GLY A 872 20.96 14.42 -18.93
CA GLY A 872 21.12 13.13 -18.27
C GLY A 872 21.31 12.02 -19.30
N THR A 873 20.53 10.96 -19.23
CA THR A 873 20.55 9.90 -20.25
C THR A 873 19.85 10.28 -21.55
N SER A 874 19.19 11.45 -21.64
CA SER A 874 18.47 11.95 -22.83
C SER A 874 19.40 12.65 -23.83
N GLN A 875 18.85 13.15 -24.93
CA GLN A 875 19.53 14.03 -25.87
C GLN A 875 19.85 15.42 -25.27
N PRO A 876 20.78 16.20 -25.86
CA PRO A 876 20.98 17.60 -25.49
C PRO A 876 19.74 18.49 -25.75
N SER A 877 19.61 19.56 -24.96
CA SER A 877 18.52 20.53 -25.10
C SER A 877 18.58 21.32 -26.42
N LEU A 878 17.52 21.24 -27.22
CA LEU A 878 17.36 22.06 -28.43
C LEU A 878 17.12 23.52 -28.09
N ASN A 879 16.46 23.84 -26.97
CA ASN A 879 16.30 25.22 -26.52
C ASN A 879 17.67 25.87 -26.28
N ALA A 880 18.55 25.15 -25.57
CA ALA A 880 19.91 25.61 -25.31
C ALA A 880 20.72 25.71 -26.60
N PHE A 881 20.67 24.68 -27.45
CA PHE A 881 21.36 24.68 -28.74
C PHE A 881 20.94 25.85 -29.64
N LEU A 882 19.64 26.12 -29.75
CA LEU A 882 19.12 27.26 -30.52
C LEU A 882 19.62 28.60 -29.95
N ALA A 883 19.53 28.80 -28.63
CA ALA A 883 20.00 30.01 -27.98
C ALA A 883 21.52 30.24 -28.18
N THR A 884 22.32 29.18 -28.15
CA THR A 884 23.78 29.29 -28.31
C THR A 884 24.23 29.28 -29.78
N MET A 885 23.38 28.85 -30.72
CA MET A 885 23.63 28.96 -32.16
C MET A 885 23.27 30.33 -32.74
N GLU A 886 22.53 31.18 -32.01
CA GLU A 886 22.15 32.52 -32.47
C GLU A 886 23.38 33.34 -32.90
N GLY A 887 23.37 33.82 -34.14
CA GLY A 887 24.47 34.61 -34.71
C GLY A 887 25.69 33.80 -35.17
N ARG A 888 25.70 32.47 -35.01
CA ARG A 888 26.75 31.60 -35.59
C ARG A 888 26.50 31.38 -37.10
N PRO A 889 27.51 30.99 -37.90
CA PRO A 889 27.39 30.89 -39.36
C PRO A 889 26.26 29.98 -39.87
N ARG A 890 25.96 28.88 -39.15
CA ARG A 890 24.91 27.90 -39.52
C ARG A 890 23.75 27.88 -38.52
N ASP A 891 23.41 29.05 -37.99
CA ASP A 891 22.27 29.28 -37.09
C ASP A 891 20.95 28.72 -37.70
N PRO A 892 20.21 27.83 -36.99
CA PRO A 892 18.92 27.30 -37.44
C PRO A 892 17.84 28.34 -37.77
N LYS A 893 17.98 29.58 -37.29
CA LYS A 893 17.02 30.70 -37.44
C LYS A 893 15.65 30.43 -36.79
N ILE A 894 15.66 29.73 -35.66
CA ILE A 894 14.46 29.45 -34.87
C ILE A 894 14.61 30.13 -33.51
N ASP A 895 13.68 31.03 -33.17
CA ASP A 895 13.67 31.70 -31.88
C ASP A 895 13.24 30.71 -30.77
N HIS A 896 14.18 30.34 -29.90
CA HIS A 896 13.96 29.41 -28.80
C HIS A 896 12.87 29.87 -27.82
N ARG A 897 12.58 31.19 -27.72
CA ARG A 897 11.53 31.72 -26.84
C ARG A 897 10.13 31.30 -27.28
N MET A 898 9.94 31.04 -28.57
CA MET A 898 8.67 30.52 -29.10
C MET A 898 8.37 29.09 -28.62
N LEU A 899 9.38 28.40 -28.08
CA LEU A 899 9.29 27.02 -27.61
C LEU A 899 8.98 26.91 -26.11
N GLU A 900 9.00 28.02 -25.36
CA GLU A 900 8.80 28.02 -23.90
C GLU A 900 7.44 27.45 -23.46
N GLY A 901 6.39 27.66 -24.26
CA GLY A 901 5.06 27.10 -24.00
C GLY A 901 5.04 25.58 -24.08
N LEU A 902 5.74 25.01 -25.08
CA LEU A 902 5.91 23.56 -25.23
C LEU A 902 6.84 22.99 -24.16
N ASP A 903 7.93 23.68 -23.83
CA ASP A 903 8.85 23.28 -22.77
C ASP A 903 8.15 23.22 -21.40
N SER A 904 7.38 24.26 -21.07
CA SER A 904 6.55 24.32 -19.85
C SER A 904 5.49 23.22 -19.82
N TYR A 905 4.95 22.83 -20.98
CA TYR A 905 4.03 21.71 -21.08
C TYR A 905 4.76 20.39 -20.78
N TRP A 906 5.91 20.15 -21.42
CA TRP A 906 6.69 18.93 -21.21
C TRP A 906 7.21 18.77 -19.79
N ALA A 907 7.55 19.88 -19.11
CA ALA A 907 7.91 19.86 -17.69
C ALA A 907 6.77 19.28 -16.83
N LYS A 908 5.54 19.76 -17.04
CA LYS A 908 4.36 19.25 -16.32
C LYS A 908 4.03 17.81 -16.70
N VAL A 909 4.21 17.45 -17.98
CA VAL A 909 4.03 16.07 -18.43
C VAL A 909 5.02 15.16 -17.71
N ARG A 910 6.31 15.52 -17.68
CA ARG A 910 7.37 14.75 -17.01
C ARG A 910 7.05 14.46 -15.54
N ASP A 911 6.52 15.44 -14.80
CA ASP A 911 6.09 15.24 -13.40
C ASP A 911 5.08 14.10 -13.24
N MET A 912 4.17 13.91 -14.22
CA MET A 912 3.20 12.82 -14.23
C MET A 912 3.84 11.44 -14.37
N TYR A 913 5.07 11.37 -14.91
CA TYR A 913 5.86 10.15 -15.13
C TYR A 913 7.00 9.95 -14.11
N SER A 914 7.09 10.81 -13.09
CA SER A 914 8.11 10.77 -12.04
C SER A 914 8.45 9.39 -11.45
N PRO A 915 7.52 8.42 -11.29
CA PRO A 915 7.90 7.13 -10.71
C PRO A 915 8.73 6.24 -11.64
N PHE A 916 8.79 6.60 -12.92
CA PHE A 916 9.56 5.90 -13.96
C PHE A 916 10.94 6.53 -14.21
N GLU A 917 11.27 7.64 -13.54
CA GLU A 917 12.54 8.35 -13.72
C GLU A 917 13.76 7.45 -13.51
N SER A 918 14.78 7.68 -14.34
CA SER A 918 16.07 6.95 -14.34
C SER A 918 16.84 7.02 -13.02
N GLY A 919 16.51 7.99 -12.16
CA GLY A 919 17.21 8.25 -10.90
C GLY A 919 18.55 8.98 -11.07
N MET A 920 19.01 9.23 -12.30
CA MET A 920 20.22 10.01 -12.58
C MET A 920 19.96 11.50 -12.29
N LYS A 921 20.41 11.96 -11.12
CA LYS A 921 20.26 13.38 -10.70
C LYS A 921 21.29 14.31 -11.35
N ALA A 922 22.44 13.78 -11.74
CA ALA A 922 23.51 14.52 -12.39
C ALA A 922 24.19 13.63 -13.44
N MET A 923 24.60 14.26 -14.54
CA MET A 923 25.41 13.67 -15.59
C MET A 923 26.79 13.22 -15.07
N THR A 924 27.42 12.26 -15.74
CA THR A 924 28.68 11.65 -15.31
C THR A 924 29.62 11.33 -16.47
N ALA A 925 30.89 11.68 -16.31
CA ALA A 925 31.95 11.31 -17.25
C ALA A 925 32.25 9.79 -17.24
N ARG A 926 31.77 9.04 -16.23
CA ARG A 926 31.98 7.58 -16.16
C ARG A 926 31.35 6.82 -17.33
N VAL A 927 30.44 7.44 -18.07
CA VAL A 927 29.92 6.85 -19.31
C VAL A 927 31.02 6.54 -20.33
N PHE A 928 32.14 7.27 -20.33
CA PHE A 928 33.30 6.95 -21.16
C PHE A 928 34.02 5.66 -20.72
N GLU A 929 33.80 5.19 -19.49
CA GLU A 929 34.35 3.94 -18.96
C GLU A 929 33.42 2.75 -19.24
N HIS A 930 32.16 2.85 -18.79
CA HIS A 930 31.22 1.74 -18.85
C HIS A 930 30.43 1.66 -20.16
N GLN A 931 30.31 2.78 -20.89
CA GLN A 931 29.66 2.87 -22.20
C GLN A 931 28.23 2.29 -22.23
N VAL A 932 27.49 2.47 -21.13
CA VAL A 932 26.09 2.00 -21.02
C VAL A 932 25.20 3.03 -21.73
N PRO A 933 24.43 2.65 -22.76
CA PRO A 933 23.50 3.56 -23.44
C PRO A 933 22.38 4.06 -22.53
N GLY A 934 21.80 5.21 -22.86
CA GLY A 934 20.79 5.88 -22.02
C GLY A 934 19.62 4.98 -21.61
N GLY A 935 18.92 4.36 -22.57
CA GLY A 935 17.81 3.45 -22.28
C GLY A 935 18.20 2.21 -21.48
N GLN A 936 19.42 1.67 -21.69
CA GLN A 936 19.91 0.52 -20.92
C GLN A 936 20.24 0.91 -19.47
N TYR A 937 20.75 2.13 -19.24
CA TYR A 937 21.05 2.63 -17.91
C TYR A 937 19.79 2.62 -17.02
N SER A 938 18.71 3.24 -17.50
CA SER A 938 17.45 3.34 -16.76
C SER A 938 16.80 1.97 -16.51
N ASN A 939 16.86 1.07 -17.51
CA ASN A 939 16.35 -0.30 -17.37
C ASN A 939 17.15 -1.11 -16.35
N MET A 940 18.47 -1.10 -16.44
CA MET A 940 19.36 -1.87 -15.56
C MET A 940 19.34 -1.32 -14.13
N TYR A 941 19.18 0.00 -13.95
CA TYR A 941 19.00 0.59 -12.61
C TYR A 941 17.67 0.16 -11.98
N ALA A 942 16.58 0.15 -12.76
CA ALA A 942 15.29 -0.35 -12.29
C ALA A 942 15.37 -1.83 -11.88
N GLN A 943 16.04 -2.68 -12.67
CA GLN A 943 16.30 -4.09 -12.35
C GLN A 943 17.12 -4.25 -11.06
N CYS A 944 18.19 -3.46 -10.90
CA CYS A 944 19.04 -3.47 -9.71
C CYS A 944 18.26 -3.09 -8.44
N ARG A 945 17.34 -2.11 -8.55
CA ARG A 945 16.45 -1.70 -7.45
C ARG A 945 15.41 -2.77 -7.11
N GLU A 946 14.82 -3.43 -8.11
CA GLU A 946 13.90 -4.55 -7.89
C GLU A 946 14.57 -5.72 -7.15
N LEU A 947 15.88 -5.91 -7.33
CA LEU A 947 16.68 -6.90 -6.61
C LEU A 947 17.08 -6.48 -5.18
N GLY A 948 16.67 -5.29 -4.73
CA GLY A 948 17.08 -4.75 -3.42
C GLY A 948 18.57 -4.41 -3.35
N ASN A 949 19.25 -4.25 -4.48
CA ASN A 949 20.71 -4.10 -4.56
C ASN A 949 21.16 -2.76 -5.17
N ALA A 950 20.27 -1.76 -5.22
CA ALA A 950 20.54 -0.46 -5.84
C ALA A 950 21.75 0.28 -5.22
N GLU A 951 22.09 -0.02 -3.97
CA GLU A 951 23.26 0.49 -3.27
C GLU A 951 24.61 0.06 -3.89
N ASN A 952 24.64 -1.03 -4.65
CA ASN A 952 25.84 -1.54 -5.33
C ASN A 952 25.90 -1.16 -6.82
N TRP A 953 25.19 -0.10 -7.23
CA TRP A 953 25.11 0.33 -8.63
C TRP A 953 26.46 0.55 -9.31
N ASP A 954 27.44 1.09 -8.59
CA ASP A 954 28.79 1.31 -9.12
C ASP A 954 29.50 0.00 -9.50
N GLN A 955 29.28 -1.06 -8.72
CA GLN A 955 29.80 -2.39 -9.02
C GLN A 955 29.14 -2.99 -10.26
N VAL A 956 27.84 -2.74 -10.46
CA VAL A 956 27.10 -3.15 -11.66
C VAL A 956 27.67 -2.46 -12.90
N LEU A 957 27.90 -1.15 -12.85
CA LEU A 957 28.51 -0.41 -13.97
C LEU A 957 29.93 -0.89 -14.29
N GLN A 958 30.72 -1.21 -13.25
CA GLN A 958 32.06 -1.77 -13.44
C GLN A 958 32.01 -3.17 -14.08
N MET A 959 31.17 -4.07 -13.56
CA MET A 959 31.00 -5.40 -14.13
C MET A 959 30.49 -5.32 -15.58
N TYR A 960 29.61 -4.38 -15.91
CA TYR A 960 29.17 -4.15 -17.29
C TYR A 960 30.34 -3.82 -18.23
N ALA A 961 31.26 -2.94 -17.78
CA ALA A 961 32.46 -2.59 -18.53
C ALA A 961 33.39 -3.81 -18.71
N ASP A 962 33.53 -4.64 -17.69
CA ASP A 962 34.38 -5.83 -17.70
C ASP A 962 33.79 -6.95 -18.57
N VAL A 963 32.47 -7.14 -18.52
CA VAL A 963 31.74 -8.06 -19.41
C VAL A 963 31.86 -7.62 -20.86
N ASN A 964 31.75 -6.32 -21.17
CA ASN A 964 31.95 -5.83 -22.52
C ASN A 964 33.32 -6.24 -23.08
N LYS A 965 34.40 -6.04 -22.30
CA LYS A 965 35.74 -6.48 -22.68
C LYS A 965 35.83 -8.00 -22.84
N TRP A 966 35.19 -8.75 -21.94
CA TRP A 966 35.14 -10.21 -22.03
C TRP A 966 34.43 -10.72 -23.28
N CYS A 967 33.39 -10.02 -23.72
CA CYS A 967 32.65 -10.26 -24.97
C CYS A 967 33.39 -9.81 -26.23
N GLY A 968 34.58 -9.20 -26.12
CA GLY A 968 35.40 -8.78 -27.26
C GLY A 968 35.33 -7.29 -27.61
N ASP A 969 34.85 -6.47 -26.67
CA ASP A 969 34.61 -5.03 -26.85
C ASP A 969 33.66 -4.74 -28.01
N ILE A 970 32.37 -4.91 -27.75
CA ILE A 970 31.32 -4.87 -28.77
C ILE A 970 30.60 -3.52 -28.82
N VAL A 971 29.93 -3.26 -29.94
CA VAL A 971 28.92 -2.20 -30.03
C VAL A 971 27.76 -2.58 -29.10
N LYS A 972 27.37 -1.64 -28.24
CA LYS A 972 26.35 -1.85 -27.20
C LYS A 972 25.15 -0.97 -27.49
N VAL A 973 24.15 -1.53 -28.14
CA VAL A 973 22.84 -0.92 -28.39
C VAL A 973 21.80 -2.03 -28.38
N THR A 974 20.51 -1.75 -28.25
CA THR A 974 19.53 -2.84 -28.13
C THR A 974 19.58 -3.77 -29.36
N PRO A 975 19.67 -5.11 -29.20
CA PRO A 975 19.61 -5.87 -27.95
C PRO A 975 20.97 -6.19 -27.31
N SER A 976 22.11 -5.96 -27.97
CA SER A 976 23.45 -6.30 -27.44
C SER A 976 23.75 -5.65 -26.09
N SER A 977 23.33 -4.38 -25.89
CA SER A 977 23.49 -3.68 -24.61
C SER A 977 22.72 -4.34 -23.47
N LYS A 978 21.57 -4.95 -23.77
CA LYS A 978 20.77 -5.72 -22.81
C LYS A 978 21.50 -7.00 -22.43
N SER A 979 21.96 -7.78 -23.40
CA SER A 979 22.68 -9.02 -23.13
C SER A 979 23.92 -8.80 -22.25
N VAL A 980 24.69 -7.74 -22.50
CA VAL A 980 25.83 -7.36 -21.61
C VAL A 980 25.36 -7.04 -20.19
N GLY A 981 24.23 -6.33 -20.05
CA GLY A 981 23.63 -6.00 -18.75
C GLY A 981 23.14 -7.23 -18.00
N ASP A 982 22.41 -8.13 -18.68
CA ASP A 982 21.91 -9.38 -18.12
C ASP A 982 23.06 -10.27 -17.66
N ILE A 983 24.13 -10.38 -18.46
CA ILE A 983 25.36 -11.10 -18.07
C ILE A 983 25.99 -10.45 -16.83
N ALA A 984 26.14 -9.13 -16.80
CA ALA A 984 26.76 -8.44 -15.67
C ALA A 984 25.99 -8.65 -14.36
N LEU A 985 24.67 -8.48 -14.38
CA LEU A 985 23.81 -8.71 -13.22
C LEU A 985 23.82 -10.19 -12.78
N PHE A 986 23.76 -11.11 -13.74
CA PHE A 986 23.80 -12.55 -13.48
C PHE A 986 25.11 -12.96 -12.81
N LEU A 987 26.25 -12.52 -13.34
CA LEU A 987 27.57 -12.86 -12.79
C LEU A 987 27.77 -12.31 -11.38
N LEU A 988 27.33 -11.07 -11.12
CA LEU A 988 27.36 -10.51 -9.77
C LEU A 988 26.50 -11.32 -8.79
N LYS A 989 25.29 -11.73 -9.22
CA LYS A 989 24.42 -12.58 -8.39
C LYS A 989 25.04 -13.95 -8.11
N GLN A 990 25.77 -14.53 -9.06
CA GLN A 990 26.48 -15.80 -8.89
C GLN A 990 27.80 -15.67 -8.11
N GLY A 991 28.16 -14.47 -7.64
CA GLY A 991 29.41 -14.22 -6.92
C GLY A 991 30.66 -14.36 -7.79
N ILE A 992 30.52 -14.25 -9.11
CA ILE A 992 31.62 -14.36 -10.07
C ILE A 992 32.40 -13.05 -10.10
N GLN A 993 33.72 -13.15 -9.94
CA GLN A 993 34.65 -12.03 -10.04
C GLN A 993 35.32 -12.01 -11.41
N VAL A 994 35.88 -10.87 -11.82
CA VAL A 994 36.59 -10.75 -13.10
C VAL A 994 37.75 -11.75 -13.23
N SER A 995 38.41 -12.08 -12.12
CA SER A 995 39.48 -13.10 -12.08
C SER A 995 38.99 -14.51 -12.42
N ASP A 996 37.69 -14.78 -12.33
CA ASP A 996 37.10 -16.07 -12.68
C ASP A 996 36.80 -16.20 -14.17
N PHE A 997 36.84 -15.12 -14.95
CA PHE A 997 36.49 -15.14 -16.38
C PHE A 997 37.39 -16.07 -17.21
N ASP A 998 38.60 -16.32 -16.71
CA ASP A 998 39.57 -17.25 -17.30
C ASP A 998 39.44 -18.69 -16.77
N ASN A 999 38.61 -18.93 -15.75
CA ASN A 999 38.33 -20.26 -15.21
C ASN A 999 37.20 -20.93 -16.00
N LEU A 1000 37.55 -21.48 -17.16
CA LEU A 1000 36.57 -22.07 -18.09
C LEU A 1000 35.68 -23.16 -17.45
N PRO A 1001 36.19 -24.12 -16.64
CA PRO A 1001 35.32 -25.09 -15.95
C PRO A 1001 34.27 -24.43 -15.04
N LYS A 1002 34.65 -23.37 -14.31
CA LYS A 1002 33.72 -22.63 -13.44
C LYS A 1002 32.65 -21.92 -14.26
N MET A 1003 33.05 -21.28 -15.38
CA MET A 1003 32.13 -20.54 -16.24
C MET A 1003 31.18 -21.45 -17.02
N GLN A 1004 31.64 -22.64 -17.44
CA GLN A 1004 30.82 -23.64 -18.15
C GLN A 1004 29.75 -24.30 -17.28
N ALA A 1005 29.94 -24.29 -15.96
CA ALA A 1005 28.96 -24.81 -15.01
C ALA A 1005 27.76 -23.85 -14.77
N LEU A 1006 27.85 -22.59 -15.25
CA LEU A 1006 26.83 -21.58 -15.00
C LEU A 1006 25.57 -21.79 -15.85
N GLN A 1007 24.41 -21.60 -15.23
CA GLN A 1007 23.12 -21.55 -15.91
C GLN A 1007 22.86 -20.15 -16.49
N TRP A 1008 23.62 -19.79 -17.52
CA TRP A 1008 23.50 -18.52 -18.22
C TRP A 1008 22.07 -18.16 -18.65
N PRO A 1009 21.70 -16.86 -18.59
CA PRO A 1009 20.42 -16.37 -19.11
C PRO A 1009 20.33 -16.53 -20.63
N GLN A 1010 19.10 -16.61 -21.14
CA GLN A 1010 18.83 -16.83 -22.57
C GLN A 1010 19.48 -15.75 -23.46
N SER A 1011 19.46 -14.47 -23.05
CA SER A 1011 20.08 -13.36 -23.79
C SER A 1011 21.60 -13.50 -23.96
N ALA A 1012 22.28 -14.17 -23.02
CA ALA A 1012 23.71 -14.50 -23.13
C ALA A 1012 23.95 -15.62 -24.14
N ILE A 1013 23.06 -16.61 -24.20
CA ILE A 1013 23.11 -17.71 -25.16
C ILE A 1013 22.88 -17.18 -26.57
N GLU A 1014 21.83 -16.37 -26.76
CA GLU A 1014 21.50 -15.75 -28.05
C GLU A 1014 22.66 -14.88 -28.58
N LEU A 1015 23.29 -14.10 -27.68
CA LEU A 1015 24.50 -13.34 -27.98
C LEU A 1015 25.64 -14.25 -28.43
N ALA A 1016 26.01 -15.25 -27.61
CA ALA A 1016 27.14 -16.13 -27.88
C ALA A 1016 26.95 -17.01 -29.14
N ARG A 1017 25.70 -17.39 -29.44
CA ARG A 1017 25.33 -18.12 -30.65
C ARG A 1017 25.35 -17.26 -31.91
N GLY A 1018 25.32 -15.94 -31.80
CA GLY A 1018 25.23 -15.04 -32.95
C GLY A 1018 23.81 -14.87 -33.49
N GLU A 1019 22.77 -15.17 -32.71
CA GLU A 1019 21.36 -15.03 -33.13
C GLU A 1019 20.94 -13.57 -33.34
N MET A 1020 21.70 -12.64 -32.77
CA MET A 1020 21.53 -11.18 -32.90
C MET A 1020 22.46 -10.57 -33.97
N GLY A 1021 23.21 -11.40 -34.69
CA GLY A 1021 24.31 -10.97 -35.56
C GLY A 1021 25.68 -11.23 -34.94
N THR A 1022 26.74 -10.90 -35.69
CA THR A 1022 28.14 -11.13 -35.27
C THR A 1022 28.91 -9.81 -35.27
N PRO A 1023 29.72 -9.50 -34.24
CA PRO A 1023 30.61 -8.35 -34.23
C PRO A 1023 31.60 -8.38 -35.39
N HIS A 1024 32.09 -7.21 -35.82
CA HIS A 1024 33.01 -7.07 -36.95
C HIS A 1024 34.24 -8.02 -36.90
N PHE A 1025 34.81 -8.26 -35.71
CA PHE A 1025 35.95 -9.18 -35.51
C PHE A 1025 35.55 -10.55 -34.94
N GLY A 1026 34.26 -10.86 -34.89
CA GLY A 1026 33.73 -12.06 -34.25
C GLY A 1026 33.75 -12.00 -32.72
N PHE A 1027 33.16 -13.01 -32.08
CA PHE A 1027 33.21 -13.16 -30.64
C PHE A 1027 34.50 -13.87 -30.19
N PRO A 1028 35.05 -13.54 -29.00
CA PRO A 1028 36.13 -14.31 -28.42
C PRO A 1028 35.73 -15.77 -28.18
N LYS A 1029 36.52 -16.70 -28.72
CA LYS A 1029 36.22 -18.14 -28.61
C LYS A 1029 36.06 -18.61 -27.16
N ARG A 1030 36.85 -18.06 -26.23
CA ARG A 1030 36.71 -18.38 -24.79
C ARG A 1030 35.33 -18.05 -24.23
N MET A 1031 34.73 -16.93 -24.68
CA MET A 1031 33.41 -16.49 -24.22
C MET A 1031 32.33 -17.41 -24.79
N GLN A 1032 32.43 -17.75 -26.07
CA GLN A 1032 31.53 -18.72 -26.70
C GLN A 1032 31.65 -20.09 -26.03
N ASP A 1033 32.87 -20.58 -25.76
CA ASP A 1033 33.09 -21.87 -25.13
C ASP A 1033 32.57 -21.91 -23.69
N ALA A 1034 32.65 -20.79 -22.97
CA ALA A 1034 32.10 -20.66 -21.62
C ALA A 1034 30.55 -20.75 -21.58
N ILE A 1035 29.88 -20.21 -22.61
CA ILE A 1035 28.42 -20.12 -22.64
C ILE A 1035 27.77 -21.31 -23.37
N LEU A 1036 28.42 -21.83 -24.42
CA LEU A 1036 27.83 -22.80 -25.35
C LEU A 1036 28.30 -24.24 -25.16
N THR A 1037 29.59 -24.46 -24.89
CA THR A 1037 30.18 -25.82 -24.90
C THR A 1037 29.57 -26.72 -23.84
N GLY A 1038 29.35 -26.20 -22.63
CA GLY A 1038 28.68 -26.94 -21.54
C GLY A 1038 27.26 -27.39 -21.89
N ARG A 1039 26.66 -26.84 -22.95
CA ARG A 1039 25.29 -27.13 -23.43
C ARG A 1039 25.24 -27.80 -24.79
N GLN A 1040 26.40 -28.17 -25.36
CA GLN A 1040 26.51 -28.76 -26.70
C GLN A 1040 25.87 -27.90 -27.81
N LEU A 1041 25.77 -26.58 -27.61
CA LEU A 1041 25.27 -25.64 -28.61
C LEU A 1041 26.43 -25.18 -29.50
N LYS A 1042 26.14 -24.90 -30.77
CA LYS A 1042 27.11 -24.38 -31.74
C LYS A 1042 26.75 -22.93 -32.12
N PRO A 1043 27.76 -22.10 -32.43
CA PRO A 1043 27.53 -20.81 -33.09
C PRO A 1043 26.76 -20.97 -34.40
N LEU A 1044 25.92 -20.00 -34.71
CA LEU A 1044 25.20 -19.90 -35.97
C LEU A 1044 26.14 -19.33 -37.06
N GLU A 1045 26.04 -19.87 -38.27
CA GLU A 1045 26.77 -19.38 -39.44
C GLU A 1045 25.83 -18.54 -40.32
N GLY A 1046 26.30 -17.37 -40.78
CA GLY A 1046 25.54 -16.48 -41.67
C GLY A 1046 24.50 -15.61 -40.96
N ARG A 1047 23.58 -15.02 -41.74
CA ARG A 1047 22.52 -14.13 -41.23
C ARG A 1047 21.44 -14.98 -40.55
N PRO A 1048 21.03 -14.68 -39.31
CA PRO A 1048 20.01 -15.47 -38.60
C PRO A 1048 18.69 -15.63 -39.37
N GLY A 1049 18.24 -14.60 -40.08
CA GLY A 1049 17.01 -14.60 -40.86
C GLY A 1049 17.04 -15.53 -42.09
N ASP A 1050 18.21 -15.82 -42.67
CA ASP A 1050 18.34 -16.67 -43.88
C ASP A 1050 17.87 -18.11 -43.63
N THR A 1051 17.88 -18.54 -42.37
CA THR A 1051 17.49 -19.90 -41.97
C THR A 1051 15.99 -20.05 -41.70
N LEU A 1052 15.23 -18.94 -41.74
CA LEU A 1052 13.81 -18.92 -41.40
C LEU A 1052 12.94 -19.00 -42.67
N ALA A 1053 11.97 -19.91 -42.66
CA ALA A 1053 10.99 -20.01 -43.74
C ALA A 1053 10.08 -18.77 -43.75
N ALA A 1054 9.66 -18.35 -44.95
CA ALA A 1054 8.72 -17.25 -45.12
C ALA A 1054 7.40 -17.52 -44.38
N GLU A 1055 6.86 -16.48 -43.73
CA GLU A 1055 5.60 -16.58 -42.99
C GLU A 1055 4.38 -16.57 -43.93
N ASP A 1056 3.37 -17.40 -43.67
CA ASP A 1056 2.12 -17.42 -44.44
C ASP A 1056 1.11 -16.42 -43.85
N PHE A 1057 1.06 -15.21 -44.39
CA PHE A 1057 0.17 -14.16 -43.90
C PHE A 1057 -1.32 -14.50 -44.03
N ALA A 1058 -1.73 -15.28 -45.03
CA ALA A 1058 -3.13 -15.66 -45.18
C ALA A 1058 -3.55 -16.61 -44.05
N LYS A 1059 -2.67 -17.57 -43.73
CA LYS A 1059 -2.86 -18.46 -42.57
C LYS A 1059 -2.84 -17.67 -41.26
N VAL A 1060 -1.87 -16.78 -41.05
CA VAL A 1060 -1.80 -15.96 -39.82
C VAL A 1060 -3.07 -15.14 -39.62
N ARG A 1061 -3.61 -14.50 -40.67
CA ARG A 1061 -4.89 -13.78 -40.58
C ARG A 1061 -6.06 -14.69 -40.24
N ALA A 1062 -6.13 -15.88 -40.85
CA ALA A 1062 -7.17 -16.86 -40.56
C ALA A 1062 -7.10 -17.34 -39.09
N ASP A 1063 -5.89 -17.66 -38.61
CA ASP A 1063 -5.63 -18.09 -37.24
C ASP A 1063 -5.99 -16.98 -36.24
N MET A 1064 -5.58 -15.73 -36.49
CA MET A 1064 -5.96 -14.57 -35.67
C MET A 1064 -7.46 -14.33 -35.66
N LYS A 1065 -8.15 -14.46 -36.81
CA LYS A 1065 -9.61 -14.33 -36.89
C LYS A 1065 -10.30 -15.41 -36.06
N THR A 1066 -9.82 -16.65 -36.10
CA THR A 1066 -10.31 -17.74 -35.27
C THR A 1066 -10.04 -17.49 -33.78
N GLU A 1067 -8.84 -17.00 -33.43
CA GLU A 1067 -8.42 -16.77 -32.05
C GLU A 1067 -9.18 -15.60 -31.39
N PHE A 1068 -9.33 -14.47 -32.10
CA PHE A 1068 -9.89 -13.23 -31.54
C PHE A 1068 -11.35 -12.96 -31.92
N GLY A 1069 -11.92 -13.73 -32.86
CA GLY A 1069 -13.32 -13.61 -33.27
C GLY A 1069 -13.65 -12.33 -34.07
N VAL A 1070 -12.64 -11.55 -34.45
CA VAL A 1070 -12.76 -10.32 -35.25
C VAL A 1070 -11.81 -10.39 -36.44
N GLU A 1071 -12.16 -9.70 -37.53
CA GLU A 1071 -11.27 -9.62 -38.69
C GLU A 1071 -10.05 -8.75 -38.33
N PRO A 1072 -8.82 -9.29 -38.35
CA PRO A 1072 -7.64 -8.52 -37.98
C PRO A 1072 -7.28 -7.51 -39.07
N SER A 1073 -7.02 -6.26 -38.68
CA SER A 1073 -6.44 -5.25 -39.58
C SER A 1073 -5.02 -5.64 -40.01
N SER A 1074 -4.43 -4.91 -40.96
CA SER A 1074 -3.05 -5.16 -41.36
C SER A 1074 -2.07 -4.73 -40.26
N GLU A 1075 -2.44 -3.71 -39.51
CA GLU A 1075 -1.77 -3.19 -38.33
C GLU A 1075 -1.78 -4.24 -37.21
N ASP A 1076 -2.93 -4.85 -36.92
CA ASP A 1076 -3.06 -5.95 -35.95
C ASP A 1076 -2.16 -7.14 -36.33
N MET A 1077 -2.20 -7.55 -37.60
CA MET A 1077 -1.36 -8.64 -38.10
C MET A 1077 0.13 -8.32 -37.91
N ASN A 1078 0.57 -7.11 -38.23
CA ASN A 1078 1.97 -6.70 -38.07
C ASN A 1078 2.40 -6.63 -36.60
N ALA A 1079 1.53 -6.14 -35.71
CA ALA A 1079 1.78 -6.15 -34.27
C ALA A 1079 1.88 -7.58 -33.72
N PHE A 1080 0.99 -8.47 -34.16
CA PHE A 1080 1.01 -9.88 -33.80
C PHE A 1080 2.25 -10.61 -34.34
N LEU A 1081 2.65 -10.37 -35.59
CA LEU A 1081 3.85 -10.97 -36.19
C LEU A 1081 5.12 -10.59 -35.41
N MET A 1082 5.23 -9.32 -35.01
CA MET A 1082 6.37 -8.83 -34.23
C MET A 1082 6.36 -9.38 -32.80
N TYR A 1083 5.20 -9.34 -32.13
CA TYR A 1083 5.06 -9.71 -30.73
C TYR A 1083 3.79 -10.54 -30.43
N PRO A 1084 3.75 -11.84 -30.79
CA PRO A 1084 2.51 -12.64 -30.70
C PRO A 1084 1.97 -12.75 -29.27
N GLY A 1085 2.85 -12.96 -28.28
CA GLY A 1085 2.45 -13.05 -26.87
C GLY A 1085 1.93 -11.72 -26.32
N VAL A 1086 2.64 -10.63 -26.61
CA VAL A 1086 2.25 -9.27 -26.17
C VAL A 1086 0.93 -8.85 -26.78
N PHE A 1087 0.73 -9.14 -28.06
CA PHE A 1087 -0.51 -8.80 -28.75
C PHE A 1087 -1.71 -9.58 -28.17
N ARG A 1088 -1.54 -10.86 -27.84
CA ARG A 1088 -2.57 -11.64 -27.12
C ARG A 1088 -2.93 -11.04 -25.77
N ASP A 1089 -1.91 -10.66 -24.99
CA ASP A 1089 -2.12 -10.00 -23.69
C ASP A 1089 -2.83 -8.65 -23.85
N TYR A 1090 -2.45 -7.88 -24.87
CA TYR A 1090 -3.12 -6.63 -25.25
C TYR A 1090 -4.60 -6.85 -25.62
N MET A 1091 -4.92 -7.84 -26.45
CA MET A 1091 -6.29 -8.18 -26.82
C MET A 1091 -7.12 -8.66 -25.62
N LYS A 1092 -6.50 -9.45 -24.72
CA LYS A 1092 -7.12 -9.87 -23.45
C LYS A 1092 -7.40 -8.65 -22.55
N HIS A 1093 -6.47 -7.70 -22.49
CA HIS A 1093 -6.63 -6.46 -21.74
C HIS A 1093 -7.76 -5.59 -22.32
N LEU A 1094 -7.77 -5.36 -23.64
CA LEU A 1094 -8.85 -4.66 -24.34
C LEU A 1094 -10.22 -5.29 -24.09
N GLY A 1095 -10.30 -6.63 -24.12
CA GLY A 1095 -11.53 -7.36 -23.80
C GLY A 1095 -12.06 -7.06 -22.40
N LYS A 1096 -11.15 -6.87 -21.43
CA LYS A 1096 -11.45 -6.59 -20.02
C LYS A 1096 -11.79 -5.13 -19.74
N VAL A 1097 -10.97 -4.18 -20.19
CA VAL A 1097 -11.07 -2.75 -19.80
C VAL A 1097 -11.66 -1.85 -20.88
N GLY A 1098 -11.84 -2.37 -22.09
CA GLY A 1098 -12.34 -1.61 -23.22
C GLY A 1098 -11.28 -0.72 -23.88
N PRO A 1099 -11.64 -0.08 -25.01
CA PRO A 1099 -10.71 0.65 -25.86
C PRO A 1099 -10.43 2.09 -25.42
N LEU A 1100 -11.13 2.60 -24.40
CA LEU A 1100 -11.02 4.00 -23.95
C LEU A 1100 -9.85 4.27 -23.01
N ALA A 1101 -9.01 3.27 -22.71
CA ALA A 1101 -7.84 3.42 -21.86
C ALA A 1101 -6.86 4.50 -22.38
N THR A 1102 -6.73 4.62 -23.70
CA THR A 1102 -5.93 5.66 -24.38
C THR A 1102 -6.48 7.07 -24.16
N CYS A 1103 -7.79 7.23 -23.95
CA CYS A 1103 -8.43 8.53 -23.75
C CYS A 1103 -8.27 9.08 -22.33
N LEU A 1104 -7.94 8.23 -21.35
CA LEU A 1104 -7.80 8.65 -19.96
C LEU A 1104 -6.65 9.65 -19.78
N PRO A 1105 -6.80 10.67 -18.91
CA PRO A 1105 -5.67 11.47 -18.46
C PRO A 1105 -4.59 10.60 -17.81
N THR A 1106 -3.33 10.90 -18.05
CA THR A 1106 -2.18 10.13 -17.55
C THR A 1106 -2.18 9.94 -16.03
N PRO A 1107 -2.53 10.95 -15.20
CA PRO A 1107 -2.63 10.72 -13.77
C PRO A 1107 -3.70 9.69 -13.39
N ALA A 1108 -4.87 9.71 -14.04
CA ALA A 1108 -5.92 8.72 -13.80
C ALA A 1108 -5.50 7.31 -14.25
N PHE A 1109 -4.76 7.20 -15.36
CA PHE A 1109 -4.25 5.93 -15.87
C PHE A 1109 -3.25 5.26 -14.92
N PHE A 1110 -2.30 6.01 -14.34
CA PHE A 1110 -1.26 5.44 -13.46
C PHE A 1110 -1.61 5.43 -11.97
N TYR A 1111 -2.39 6.40 -11.48
CA TYR A 1111 -2.62 6.62 -10.04
C TYR A 1111 -4.07 6.41 -9.60
N GLY A 1112 -4.99 6.18 -10.54
CA GLY A 1112 -6.42 6.08 -10.26
C GLY A 1112 -6.98 7.43 -9.83
N LEU A 1113 -8.10 7.41 -9.11
CA LEU A 1113 -8.74 8.62 -8.59
C LEU A 1113 -8.76 8.61 -7.06
N SER A 1114 -8.71 9.80 -6.48
CA SER A 1114 -9.02 10.03 -5.07
C SER A 1114 -10.54 10.16 -4.88
N VAL A 1115 -11.05 9.86 -3.69
CA VAL A 1115 -12.49 10.01 -3.41
C VAL A 1115 -12.90 11.47 -3.63
N ASN A 1116 -14.02 11.67 -4.33
CA ASN A 1116 -14.53 12.94 -4.85
C ASN A 1116 -13.72 13.60 -5.98
N GLU A 1117 -12.64 13.01 -6.44
CA GLU A 1117 -11.92 13.50 -7.62
C GLU A 1117 -12.78 13.36 -8.87
N VAL A 1118 -12.78 14.41 -9.71
CA VAL A 1118 -13.45 14.44 -11.01
C VAL A 1118 -12.37 14.54 -12.08
N ILE A 1119 -12.44 13.68 -13.08
CA ILE A 1119 -11.64 13.80 -14.29
C ILE A 1119 -12.54 14.17 -15.46
N GLU A 1120 -12.02 14.99 -16.37
CA GLU A 1120 -12.65 15.36 -17.61
C GLU A 1120 -11.72 15.04 -18.78
N PHE A 1121 -12.25 14.41 -19.82
CA PHE A 1121 -11.49 14.05 -21.01
C PHE A 1121 -12.42 13.87 -22.21
N GLU A 1122 -11.85 13.70 -23.40
CA GLU A 1122 -12.61 13.55 -24.64
C GLU A 1122 -12.71 12.08 -25.05
N VAL A 1123 -13.89 11.66 -25.48
CA VAL A 1123 -14.17 10.33 -26.04
C VAL A 1123 -14.86 10.44 -27.40
N PRO A 1124 -14.67 9.46 -28.32
CA PRO A 1124 -15.36 9.45 -29.61
C PRO A 1124 -16.83 9.01 -29.43
N GLY A 1125 -17.78 9.93 -29.60
CA GLY A 1125 -19.21 9.69 -29.34
C GLY A 1125 -19.77 10.58 -28.22
N PRO A 1126 -21.09 10.51 -27.94
CA PRO A 1126 -21.77 11.46 -27.05
C PRO A 1126 -21.70 11.09 -25.56
N SER A 1127 -21.27 9.87 -25.20
CA SER A 1127 -21.11 9.42 -23.81
C SER A 1127 -20.02 8.34 -23.69
N VAL A 1128 -19.56 8.06 -22.46
CA VAL A 1128 -18.58 6.98 -22.20
C VAL A 1128 -19.11 5.62 -22.68
N VAL A 1129 -20.38 5.32 -22.42
CA VAL A 1129 -21.00 4.02 -22.77
C VAL A 1129 -21.06 3.83 -24.28
N GLU A 1130 -21.50 4.86 -25.02
CA GLU A 1130 -21.58 4.80 -26.48
C GLU A 1130 -20.20 4.71 -27.11
N ALA A 1131 -19.24 5.48 -26.59
CA ALA A 1131 -17.85 5.47 -27.06
C ALA A 1131 -17.18 4.10 -26.89
N GLU A 1132 -17.48 3.34 -25.83
CA GLU A 1132 -16.99 1.96 -25.69
C GLU A 1132 -17.57 1.00 -26.74
N SER A 1133 -18.85 1.20 -27.11
CA SER A 1133 -19.54 0.34 -28.08
C SER A 1133 -19.17 0.64 -29.54
N GLN A 1134 -18.65 1.84 -29.82
CA GLN A 1134 -18.36 2.34 -31.17
C GLN A 1134 -16.94 2.90 -31.30
N ALA A 1135 -15.98 2.39 -30.54
CA ALA A 1135 -14.64 2.98 -30.40
C ALA A 1135 -13.81 3.07 -31.70
N ASN A 1136 -14.18 2.29 -32.72
CA ASN A 1136 -13.55 2.29 -34.04
C ASN A 1136 -14.32 3.13 -35.08
N ALA A 1137 -15.44 3.74 -34.70
CA ALA A 1137 -16.17 4.66 -35.55
C ALA A 1137 -15.53 6.05 -35.48
N ALA A 1138 -15.38 6.71 -36.64
CA ALA A 1138 -14.92 8.09 -36.74
C ALA A 1138 -16.03 9.06 -36.27
N LEU A 1139 -16.26 9.08 -34.96
CA LEU A 1139 -17.26 9.91 -34.29
C LEU A 1139 -16.65 11.23 -33.80
N PRO A 1140 -17.45 12.32 -33.72
CA PRO A 1140 -17.00 13.55 -33.08
C PRO A 1140 -16.63 13.28 -31.62
N LYS A 1141 -15.54 13.94 -31.17
CA LYS A 1141 -15.10 13.87 -29.79
C LYS A 1141 -16.00 14.73 -28.90
N THR A 1142 -16.45 14.15 -27.78
CA THR A 1142 -17.26 14.86 -26.77
C THR A 1142 -16.54 14.83 -25.43
N LYS A 1143 -16.63 15.92 -24.68
CA LYS A 1143 -16.09 16.01 -23.32
C LYS A 1143 -17.02 15.27 -22.35
N VAL A 1144 -16.47 14.34 -21.59
CA VAL A 1144 -17.17 13.52 -20.59
C VAL A 1144 -16.52 13.66 -19.22
N SER A 1145 -17.26 13.27 -18.16
CA SER A 1145 -16.76 13.35 -16.79
C SER A 1145 -16.95 12.05 -16.00
N ILE A 1146 -15.92 11.67 -15.23
CA ILE A 1146 -15.97 10.54 -14.30
C ILE A 1146 -15.55 11.03 -12.92
N LYS A 1147 -16.34 10.69 -11.90
CA LYS A 1147 -16.05 10.99 -10.49
C LYS A 1147 -16.04 9.71 -9.66
N LEU A 1148 -15.02 9.54 -8.82
CA LEU A 1148 -15.01 8.49 -7.80
C LEU A 1148 -15.84 8.95 -6.60
N LEU A 1149 -16.96 8.30 -6.31
CA LEU A 1149 -17.81 8.64 -5.17
C LEU A 1149 -17.31 8.00 -3.88
N ARG A 1150 -16.89 6.74 -3.95
CA ARG A 1150 -16.52 5.96 -2.76
C ARG A 1150 -15.63 4.79 -3.13
N VAL A 1151 -14.71 4.45 -2.22
CA VAL A 1151 -13.99 3.17 -2.21
C VAL A 1151 -14.51 2.38 -1.01
N GLY A 1152 -15.16 1.25 -1.25
CA GLY A 1152 -15.70 0.37 -0.21
C GLY A 1152 -14.58 -0.32 0.59
N PRO A 1153 -14.90 -0.91 1.76
CA PRO A 1153 -13.96 -1.72 2.52
C PRO A 1153 -13.59 -2.99 1.74
N ARG A 1154 -12.51 -3.65 2.13
CA ARG A 1154 -12.16 -4.97 1.59
C ARG A 1154 -13.16 -6.03 2.10
N GLU A 1155 -13.86 -6.65 1.17
CA GLU A 1155 -14.91 -7.68 1.31
C GLU A 1155 -14.33 -9.12 1.21
N HIS A 1156 -15.19 -10.14 1.14
CA HIS A 1156 -14.82 -11.55 0.99
C HIS A 1156 -13.91 -11.79 -0.23
N GLU A 1157 -13.03 -12.80 -0.18
CA GLU A 1157 -12.05 -13.12 -1.25
C GLU A 1157 -11.07 -12.00 -1.62
N ASN A 1158 -10.85 -11.06 -0.69
CA ASN A 1158 -10.07 -9.85 -0.91
C ASN A 1158 -10.72 -8.94 -1.96
N MET A 1159 -12.03 -8.93 -2.15
CA MET A 1159 -12.67 -8.01 -3.11
C MET A 1159 -12.82 -6.60 -2.52
N ARG A 1160 -12.89 -5.56 -3.34
CA ARG A 1160 -13.20 -4.18 -2.93
C ARG A 1160 -14.09 -3.53 -3.98
N THR A 1161 -15.20 -2.92 -3.55
CA THR A 1161 -16.19 -2.30 -4.43
C THR A 1161 -16.01 -0.78 -4.47
N CYS A 1162 -15.86 -0.19 -5.66
CA CYS A 1162 -15.84 1.25 -5.87
C CYS A 1162 -17.15 1.75 -6.48
N GLU A 1163 -17.64 2.88 -5.98
CA GLU A 1163 -18.81 3.57 -6.51
C GLU A 1163 -18.34 4.76 -7.37
N TRP A 1164 -18.83 4.85 -8.60
CA TRP A 1164 -18.46 5.84 -9.60
C TRP A 1164 -19.68 6.63 -10.06
N LEU A 1165 -19.50 7.89 -10.41
CA LEU A 1165 -20.47 8.72 -11.12
C LEU A 1165 -19.91 9.02 -12.51
N VAL A 1166 -20.61 8.57 -13.55
CA VAL A 1166 -20.24 8.81 -14.96
C VAL A 1166 -21.41 9.52 -15.62
N ASP A 1167 -21.18 10.74 -16.10
CA ASP A 1167 -22.19 11.57 -16.78
C ASP A 1167 -23.55 11.66 -16.03
N GLY A 1168 -23.49 11.70 -14.69
CA GLY A 1168 -24.67 11.78 -13.82
C GLY A 1168 -25.31 10.43 -13.44
N VAL A 1169 -24.77 9.31 -13.92
CA VAL A 1169 -25.24 7.95 -13.60
C VAL A 1169 -24.26 7.24 -12.66
N THR A 1170 -24.78 6.61 -11.61
CA THR A 1170 -23.96 5.88 -10.61
C THR A 1170 -23.72 4.44 -11.03
N TYR A 1171 -22.48 3.98 -10.90
CA TYR A 1171 -22.02 2.63 -11.19
C TYR A 1171 -21.23 2.03 -10.02
N GLU A 1172 -21.29 0.71 -9.87
CA GLU A 1172 -20.47 -0.04 -8.90
C GLU A 1172 -19.55 -1.00 -9.65
N VAL A 1173 -18.28 -1.06 -9.26
CA VAL A 1173 -17.30 -2.01 -9.81
C VAL A 1173 -16.52 -2.64 -8.66
N SER A 1174 -16.50 -3.97 -8.59
CA SER A 1174 -15.77 -4.72 -7.57
C SER A 1174 -14.54 -5.39 -8.18
N ILE A 1175 -13.38 -5.28 -7.52
CA ILE A 1175 -12.13 -5.93 -7.95
C ILE A 1175 -11.45 -6.66 -6.80
N LYS A 1176 -10.48 -7.53 -7.10
CA LYS A 1176 -9.61 -8.16 -6.09
C LYS A 1176 -8.48 -7.22 -5.65
N ASP A 1177 -8.27 -7.14 -4.35
CA ASP A 1177 -7.38 -6.27 -3.57
C ASP A 1177 -6.68 -7.11 -2.46
N PRO A 1178 -5.70 -7.96 -2.79
CA PRO A 1178 -4.95 -8.73 -1.79
C PRO A 1178 -4.08 -7.81 -0.89
N PRO A 1179 -3.73 -8.22 0.32
CA PRO A 1179 -2.84 -7.44 1.20
C PRO A 1179 -1.46 -7.16 0.55
N PRO A 1180 -0.86 -5.98 0.80
CA PRO A 1180 0.53 -5.74 0.43
C PRO A 1180 1.45 -6.68 1.23
N GLY A 1181 2.47 -7.25 0.57
CA GLY A 1181 3.42 -8.19 1.19
C GLY A 1181 2.99 -9.66 1.19
N THR A 1182 1.75 -9.99 0.81
CA THR A 1182 1.35 -11.40 0.55
C THR A 1182 1.64 -11.79 -0.89
N THR A 1183 2.91 -11.92 -1.22
CA THR A 1183 3.38 -12.93 -2.18
C THR A 1183 4.28 -13.89 -1.42
N SER A 1184 3.72 -14.52 -0.37
CA SER A 1184 4.33 -15.70 0.21
C SER A 1184 4.13 -16.83 -0.79
N TYR A 1185 5.16 -17.17 -1.55
CA TYR A 1185 5.21 -18.47 -2.21
C TYR A 1185 5.05 -19.53 -1.14
N SER A 1186 3.90 -20.21 -1.13
CA SER A 1186 3.57 -21.28 -0.18
C SER A 1186 3.91 -22.66 -0.74
N GLY A 1187 4.59 -22.72 -1.89
CA GLY A 1187 4.97 -23.97 -2.52
C GLY A 1187 6.19 -24.60 -1.83
N PRO A 1188 6.43 -25.91 -2.05
CA PRO A 1188 7.56 -26.61 -1.47
C PRO A 1188 8.89 -26.02 -1.95
N MET A 1189 9.90 -26.00 -1.08
CA MET A 1189 11.27 -25.59 -1.44
C MET A 1189 12.10 -26.81 -1.86
N ALA A 1190 12.99 -26.65 -2.81
CA ALA A 1190 13.90 -27.70 -3.23
C ALA A 1190 14.96 -27.93 -2.15
N ASN A 1191 15.19 -29.20 -1.79
CA ASN A 1191 16.34 -29.55 -0.98
C ASN A 1191 17.58 -29.60 -1.89
N LEU A 1192 18.44 -28.59 -1.79
CA LEU A 1192 19.63 -28.47 -2.64
C LEU A 1192 20.65 -29.60 -2.43
N SER A 1193 20.57 -30.36 -1.33
CA SER A 1193 21.41 -31.55 -1.12
C SER A 1193 20.82 -32.82 -1.73
N ASN A 1194 19.62 -32.75 -2.32
CA ASN A 1194 18.95 -33.88 -2.94
C ASN A 1194 18.94 -33.74 -4.47
N ASN A 1195 19.73 -34.55 -5.16
CA ASN A 1195 19.90 -34.47 -6.61
C ASN A 1195 18.61 -34.78 -7.40
N SER A 1196 17.61 -35.41 -6.78
CA SER A 1196 16.29 -35.62 -7.42
C SER A 1196 15.39 -34.38 -7.40
N HIS A 1197 15.77 -33.29 -6.72
CA HIS A 1197 14.97 -32.07 -6.68
C HIS A 1197 15.42 -31.08 -7.74
N VAL A 1198 14.48 -30.59 -8.56
CA VAL A 1198 14.71 -29.49 -9.49
C VAL A 1198 14.35 -28.17 -8.80
N ALA A 1199 15.37 -27.39 -8.45
CA ALA A 1199 15.20 -26.08 -7.82
C ALA A 1199 14.95 -24.99 -8.86
N CYS A 1200 14.10 -24.03 -8.50
CA CYS A 1200 13.90 -22.80 -9.26
C CYS A 1200 15.14 -21.92 -9.09
N PRO A 1201 15.79 -21.48 -10.19
CA PRO A 1201 17.05 -20.75 -10.10
C PRO A 1201 16.87 -19.27 -9.71
N LEU A 1202 15.68 -18.70 -9.90
CA LEU A 1202 15.39 -17.27 -9.73
C LEU A 1202 13.90 -17.06 -9.38
N PRO A 1203 13.54 -16.03 -8.59
CA PRO A 1203 12.14 -15.65 -8.40
C PRO A 1203 11.51 -15.19 -9.72
N GLY A 1204 10.30 -15.66 -10.03
CA GLY A 1204 9.64 -15.36 -11.29
C GLY A 1204 8.29 -16.07 -11.44
N VAL A 1205 7.82 -16.23 -12.67
CA VAL A 1205 6.56 -16.90 -13.02
C VAL A 1205 6.85 -18.08 -13.95
N ILE A 1206 6.19 -19.22 -13.76
CA ILE A 1206 6.31 -20.37 -14.68
C ILE A 1206 5.58 -20.07 -16.00
N ALA A 1207 6.31 -19.68 -17.04
CA ALA A 1207 5.72 -19.38 -18.35
C ALA A 1207 5.35 -20.63 -19.15
N ALA A 1208 6.12 -21.71 -19.00
CA ALA A 1208 5.84 -22.98 -19.66
C ALA A 1208 6.36 -24.18 -18.86
N ILE A 1209 5.65 -25.30 -18.98
CA ILE A 1209 6.06 -26.62 -18.51
C ILE A 1209 6.15 -27.49 -19.76
N ALA A 1210 7.32 -28.06 -20.04
CA ALA A 1210 7.61 -28.78 -21.28
C ALA A 1210 7.43 -30.30 -21.18
N VAL A 1211 7.08 -30.80 -19.99
CA VAL A 1211 7.03 -32.22 -19.64
C VAL A 1211 5.79 -32.53 -18.79
N GLU A 1212 5.41 -33.81 -18.74
CA GLU A 1212 4.35 -34.33 -17.87
C GLU A 1212 4.92 -35.29 -16.83
N GLU A 1213 4.18 -35.53 -15.74
CA GLU A 1213 4.54 -36.57 -14.77
C GLU A 1213 4.63 -37.95 -15.45
N GLY A 1214 5.67 -38.72 -15.12
CA GLY A 1214 6.03 -39.98 -15.78
C GLY A 1214 6.87 -39.84 -17.05
N SER A 1215 7.17 -38.63 -17.51
CA SER A 1215 8.00 -38.42 -18.71
C SER A 1215 9.45 -38.88 -18.50
N LYS A 1216 9.96 -39.73 -19.39
CA LYS A 1216 11.39 -40.04 -19.47
C LYS A 1216 12.10 -38.95 -20.24
N VAL A 1217 13.02 -38.26 -19.59
CA VAL A 1217 13.79 -37.14 -20.14
C VAL A 1217 15.27 -37.47 -20.09
N LYS A 1218 16.00 -37.05 -21.12
CA LYS A 1218 17.46 -37.15 -21.13
C LYS A 1218 18.07 -35.95 -20.43
N LYS A 1219 19.33 -36.09 -20.02
CA LYS A 1219 20.12 -34.95 -19.57
C LYS A 1219 20.02 -33.80 -20.57
N ASP A 1220 19.83 -32.59 -20.04
CA ASP A 1220 19.69 -31.32 -20.76
C ASP A 1220 18.35 -31.07 -21.48
N ASP A 1221 17.40 -32.03 -21.45
CA ASP A 1221 16.04 -31.79 -21.94
C ASP A 1221 15.36 -30.66 -21.16
N VAL A 1222 14.52 -29.86 -21.84
CA VAL A 1222 13.82 -28.73 -21.25
C VAL A 1222 12.70 -29.23 -20.34
N LEU A 1223 12.65 -28.73 -19.10
CA LEU A 1223 11.60 -29.05 -18.13
C LEU A 1223 10.64 -27.88 -17.94
N PHE A 1224 11.19 -26.68 -17.68
CA PHE A 1224 10.40 -25.47 -17.39
C PHE A 1224 10.99 -24.25 -18.07
N THR A 1225 10.14 -23.26 -18.35
CA THR A 1225 10.54 -21.90 -18.67
C THR A 1225 10.03 -20.98 -17.57
N VAL A 1226 10.94 -20.36 -16.82
CA VAL A 1226 10.64 -19.38 -15.77
C VAL A 1226 10.86 -17.98 -16.36
N VAL A 1227 9.86 -17.11 -16.29
CA VAL A 1227 10.01 -15.69 -16.59
C VAL A 1227 10.33 -14.96 -15.29
N ALA A 1228 11.59 -14.58 -15.13
CA ALA A 1228 12.10 -13.81 -14.01
C ALA A 1228 12.66 -12.49 -14.54
N MET A 1229 12.27 -11.35 -13.96
CA MET A 1229 12.82 -10.03 -14.36
C MET A 1229 12.67 -9.73 -15.87
N LYS A 1230 11.57 -10.21 -16.50
CA LYS A 1230 11.32 -10.12 -17.96
C LYS A 1230 12.37 -10.86 -18.81
N MET A 1231 13.12 -11.78 -18.21
CA MET A 1231 14.02 -12.72 -18.87
C MET A 1231 13.43 -14.12 -18.78
N GLU A 1232 13.53 -14.88 -19.86
CA GLU A 1232 13.21 -16.30 -19.85
C GLU A 1232 14.43 -17.09 -19.39
N VAL A 1233 14.21 -17.99 -18.43
CA VAL A 1233 15.21 -18.86 -17.84
C VAL A 1233 14.72 -20.28 -18.00
N ILE A 1234 15.43 -21.04 -18.81
CA ILE A 1234 15.06 -22.42 -19.13
C ILE A 1234 15.70 -23.33 -18.08
N VAL A 1235 14.87 -24.08 -17.37
CA VAL A 1235 15.29 -25.10 -16.40
C VAL A 1235 15.32 -26.45 -17.12
N ARG A 1236 16.46 -27.15 -17.04
CA ARG A 1236 16.74 -28.38 -17.77
C ARG A 1236 16.95 -29.59 -16.85
N ALA A 1237 16.78 -30.78 -17.40
CA ALA A 1237 17.01 -32.04 -16.70
C ALA A 1237 18.51 -32.22 -16.38
N PRO A 1238 18.88 -32.50 -15.11
CA PRO A 1238 20.28 -32.62 -14.71
C PRO A 1238 20.95 -33.94 -15.13
N ALA A 1239 20.16 -34.97 -15.43
CA ALA A 1239 20.61 -36.30 -15.86
C ALA A 1239 19.49 -36.99 -16.68
N ASP A 1240 19.78 -38.17 -17.21
CA ASP A 1240 18.74 -39.06 -17.75
C ASP A 1240 17.87 -39.52 -16.57
N CYS A 1241 16.59 -39.18 -16.59
CA CYS A 1241 15.70 -39.41 -15.45
C CYS A 1241 14.23 -39.52 -15.87
N THR A 1242 13.37 -39.94 -14.95
CA THR A 1242 11.91 -39.88 -15.11
C THR A 1242 11.36 -38.77 -14.24
N VAL A 1243 10.48 -37.91 -14.76
CA VAL A 1243 9.79 -36.88 -13.98
C VAL A 1243 8.79 -37.58 -13.06
N ALA A 1244 9.05 -37.60 -11.75
CA ALA A 1244 8.20 -38.30 -10.79
C ALA A 1244 6.99 -37.45 -10.36
N GLU A 1245 7.18 -36.15 -10.21
CA GLU A 1245 6.14 -35.22 -9.74
C GLU A 1245 6.44 -33.79 -10.25
N LEU A 1246 5.41 -33.08 -10.69
CA LEU A 1246 5.46 -31.64 -11.00
C LEU A 1246 4.90 -30.87 -9.81
N CYS A 1247 5.72 -30.01 -9.19
CA CYS A 1247 5.37 -29.33 -7.95
C CYS A 1247 4.83 -27.89 -8.17
N VAL A 1248 4.71 -27.45 -9.43
CA VAL A 1248 4.25 -26.12 -9.82
C VAL A 1248 3.34 -26.18 -11.05
N ALA A 1249 2.43 -25.20 -11.17
CA ALA A 1249 1.55 -25.05 -12.33
C ALA A 1249 2.06 -23.94 -13.27
N LYS A 1250 1.59 -23.94 -14.52
CA LYS A 1250 1.78 -22.82 -15.45
C LYS A 1250 1.17 -21.54 -14.86
N ASP A 1251 1.83 -20.41 -15.07
CA ASP A 1251 1.53 -19.07 -14.55
C ASP A 1251 1.64 -18.94 -13.03
N ALA A 1252 2.19 -19.93 -12.32
CA ALA A 1252 2.45 -19.84 -10.89
C ALA A 1252 3.65 -18.93 -10.60
N ASP A 1253 3.51 -18.04 -9.61
CA ASP A 1253 4.62 -17.33 -9.01
C ASP A 1253 5.53 -18.33 -8.25
N VAL A 1254 6.83 -18.20 -8.43
CA VAL A 1254 7.88 -19.01 -7.79
C VAL A 1254 8.96 -18.12 -7.22
N VAL A 1255 9.59 -18.57 -6.12
CA VAL A 1255 10.75 -17.88 -5.51
C VAL A 1255 12.05 -18.62 -5.81
N ASP A 1256 13.18 -17.97 -5.53
CA ASP A 1256 14.50 -18.59 -5.61
C ASP A 1256 14.53 -19.85 -4.72
N GLY A 1257 14.96 -20.99 -5.27
CA GLY A 1257 15.01 -22.28 -4.58
C GLY A 1257 13.67 -23.03 -4.46
N ALA A 1258 12.58 -22.53 -5.04
CA ALA A 1258 11.30 -23.25 -5.11
C ALA A 1258 11.45 -24.64 -5.76
N LEU A 1259 10.75 -25.66 -5.29
CA LEU A 1259 10.76 -27.00 -5.91
C LEU A 1259 9.85 -26.99 -7.14
N LEU A 1260 10.44 -27.21 -8.32
CA LEU A 1260 9.71 -27.25 -9.58
C LEU A 1260 9.25 -28.67 -9.93
N ALA A 1261 10.12 -29.66 -9.76
CA ALA A 1261 9.82 -31.07 -9.99
C ALA A 1261 10.67 -31.99 -9.11
N LYS A 1262 10.20 -33.21 -8.91
CA LYS A 1262 10.99 -34.34 -8.40
C LYS A 1262 11.31 -35.31 -9.54
N LEU A 1263 12.52 -35.84 -9.54
CA LEU A 1263 13.05 -36.75 -10.55
C LEU A 1263 13.34 -38.12 -9.95
N GLU A 1264 13.06 -39.19 -10.68
CA GLU A 1264 13.68 -40.49 -10.48
C GLU A 1264 14.93 -40.57 -11.37
N LEU A 1265 16.10 -40.39 -10.74
CA LEU A 1265 17.42 -40.45 -11.38
C LEU A 1265 17.88 -41.88 -11.64
#